data_AF-A0A8T7AIL8-F1
#
_entry.id   AF-A0A8T7AIL8-F1
#
_cell.length_a   1.000
_cell.length_b   1.000
_cell.length_c   1.000
_cell.angle_alpha   90.00
_cell.angle_beta   90.00
_cell.angle_gamma   90.00
#
_symmetry.space_group_name_H-M   'P 1'
#
loop_
_entity.id
_entity.type
_entity.pdbx_description
1 polymer ?
#
loop_
_entity_poly.entity_id
_entity_poly.type
_entity_poly.pdbx_seq_one_letter_code
_entity_poly.pdbx_strand_id
1 'polypeptide(L)'
;MERTEKLEDWFYEDVWVQQGILAEVNSAETRWLVFLDNTGYGEQIVTELRSAGHEVVVVREGDAYYQINNRDYRLSPELGVEGYSALVKDLVASGFIPDRILHLWLLTDQETFRPGSSFFHRNQEHGFYSMFFLAKCVLQEESMSSKDIHWIVVTSGMQKVQEEQLPYPEKATVLGVVKVLPRELPGSTCVCIDIDIDRSESGLFSSKQKKTIDKQILSMLGVDLFASPSNAVAAYRSGVRWEQRYQPVSSHQLLEKPVGFKENGVYLITGGLKGIGYEIAKHIAVRYRARLILVNRTPIPDRAEWGDWLKSHDMQDPISQGILNIRELEKLSAEVLFFCADVTNYEKMQEVVQLASEAFGSVQGVIHAAGTVRDNLIAVKGQAEIEEVFAAKIYGTMVLDKLFSATELDIFVLFSSTSTVTAPTGQTDYVAANCFLNAYSEASSSSNGNRKTVAINWGIWNKIGMAADAFKSMGFSKTRTGTEQTITATNSVHFERHLKDAVDGRMTHYLMCHISSSSSWMLDQHRTMNGQAILPGTAYIELIRAALGECEAMESFVIRDLYFLRALYVAEDESRHLRVKLSATDNGYKCEIQSEYRTEGGQTGWIRHGAADIEQSKSGKTEPIDIPAISGRCGLELDDNIASYLTTDQEAHLRFGPRWRVLKQVGIGENEAIANLQLADEFVSDLADYPLHPALLDIATGFAMKLIDGYAGKGTAENLWVPVSYDSIHYYAPLRSKLRSWVRIDKPYTDSEGFARFDVSISDLVGKVLVEVVGLTMKKLEGVIDFEALPAPATHEIDSPTERVSTGEVRQLSPAERIFESNLSQGILPHEGVKVLEQAVASGNSRIIATSMALEKLIEQAEAASAGESASSVTTFARPDLDTEYVEPKDDIEKTLVAIWQDLLGVEQIGVNDSFFDLGGHSLVAVRLFSKIKQSFGVDYPISVLFEAPDIAGCAEIIRSELGPQDTETPEQKPKSDTRFTHLVPMHQNSDSDGAPFFLVAGMFGNVLNLRHLAHLVGSDRPFYGLQARGLYGDQKTHDTFEEMASDYINEVKAIQPSGPYYLGGFSGGGITALEMCKQLVAGGDEVSLLVMLDTPLPQSPPLSSVDRVSIHWQKLKTKGPAYFSEWAKNRYNWELAKFRGRFSAEEEDSSPFDFQSEKMEIAFRNALDKYTLSYMPIELHLFRPRLDQSFKLGGGRIANADRELVFEDNGWSEYVDKVHVHEVPGDHDSMVLEPNVRVLASNLKSVISSIDDYENVEILPQRKAV
;
A
#
# COMPACT_ATOMS: atom_id res chain seq x y z
N MET A 1 -15.07 25.94 15.28
CA MET A 1 -13.96 26.84 15.65
C MET A 1 -14.16 28.18 14.99
N GLU A 2 -13.69 29.27 15.59
CA GLU A 2 -13.68 30.59 14.95
C GLU A 2 -12.38 30.77 14.14
N ARG A 3 -12.51 31.29 12.93
CA ARG A 3 -11.39 31.67 12.08
C ARG A 3 -10.69 32.92 12.61
N THR A 4 -9.37 32.91 12.58
CA THR A 4 -8.55 34.09 12.92
C THR A 4 -8.69 35.14 11.80
N GLU A 5 -9.17 36.35 12.12
CA GLU A 5 -9.51 37.35 11.10
C GLU A 5 -8.31 37.90 10.33
N LYS A 6 -7.18 38.10 11.01
CA LYS A 6 -6.00 38.71 10.43
C LYS A 6 -4.98 37.68 9.99
N LEU A 7 -4.54 37.79 8.75
CA LEU A 7 -3.54 36.90 8.16
C LEU A 7 -2.19 36.94 8.89
N GLU A 8 -1.82 38.07 9.50
CA GLU A 8 -0.58 38.20 10.30
C GLU A 8 -0.56 37.30 11.54
N ASP A 9 -1.74 36.89 12.04
CA ASP A 9 -1.90 36.03 13.22
C ASP A 9 -2.02 34.53 12.85
N TRP A 10 -1.82 34.16 11.57
CA TRP A 10 -1.96 32.78 11.09
C TRP A 10 -0.68 31.95 11.22
N PHE A 11 0.44 32.60 11.54
CA PHE A 11 1.76 31.99 11.47
C PHE A 11 2.24 31.56 12.84
N TYR A 12 2.73 30.33 12.91
CA TYR A 12 3.34 29.76 14.10
C TYR A 12 4.71 29.17 13.75
N GLU A 13 5.59 29.16 14.74
CA GLU A 13 6.88 28.48 14.70
C GLU A 13 6.99 27.54 15.90
N ASP A 14 7.85 26.55 15.78
CA ASP A 14 8.24 25.78 16.94
C ASP A 14 9.33 26.49 17.73
N VAL A 15 9.26 26.33 19.04
CA VAL A 15 10.26 26.81 19.97
C VAL A 15 10.66 25.73 20.93
N TRP A 16 11.95 25.70 21.21
CA TRP A 16 12.52 24.87 22.25
C TRP A 16 12.49 25.64 23.56
N VAL A 17 11.65 25.20 24.48
CA VAL A 17 11.51 25.80 25.81
C VAL A 17 12.32 24.98 26.81
N GLN A 18 13.18 25.65 27.57
CA GLN A 18 13.91 25.02 28.65
C GLN A 18 12.95 24.52 29.73
N GLN A 19 13.02 23.23 30.04
CA GLN A 19 12.27 22.62 31.13
C GLN A 19 13.18 22.35 32.34
N GLY A 20 12.58 22.43 33.52
CA GLY A 20 13.24 21.99 34.76
C GLY A 20 13.33 20.47 34.86
N ILE A 21 13.75 19.97 36.03
CA ILE A 21 13.70 18.53 36.32
C ILE A 21 12.23 18.10 36.38
N LEU A 22 11.88 17.03 35.66
CA LEU A 22 10.53 16.46 35.69
C LEU A 22 10.22 16.00 37.12
N ALA A 23 9.14 16.54 37.68
CA ALA A 23 8.86 16.47 39.11
C ALA A 23 7.96 15.27 39.43
N GLU A 24 8.41 14.04 39.16
CA GLU A 24 7.86 12.79 39.73
C GLU A 24 8.68 11.60 39.22
N VAL A 25 9.35 10.88 40.12
CA VAL A 25 10.06 9.63 39.81
C VAL A 25 9.18 8.48 40.28
N ASN A 26 8.68 7.68 39.34
CA ASN A 26 7.94 6.48 39.71
C ASN A 26 8.93 5.39 40.14
N SER A 27 8.90 5.04 41.43
CA SER A 27 9.78 4.04 42.05
C SER A 27 9.23 2.61 41.99
N ALA A 28 8.11 2.38 41.30
CA ALA A 28 7.52 1.05 41.18
C ALA A 28 8.36 0.17 40.25
N GLU A 29 8.47 -1.11 40.60
CA GLU A 29 9.03 -2.13 39.72
C GLU A 29 8.18 -2.23 38.45
N THR A 30 8.83 -2.21 37.30
CA THR A 30 8.19 -2.18 35.97
C THR A 30 8.93 -3.10 35.01
N ARG A 31 8.24 -3.52 33.96
CA ARG A 31 8.73 -4.40 32.90
C ARG A 31 9.15 -3.58 31.69
N TRP A 32 10.36 -3.81 31.23
CA TRP A 32 10.99 -3.07 30.14
C TRP A 32 11.32 -3.96 28.96
N LEU A 33 10.87 -3.56 27.79
CA LEU A 33 11.38 -4.06 26.52
C LEU A 33 12.36 -3.03 25.94
N VAL A 34 13.62 -3.40 25.76
CA VAL A 34 14.68 -2.46 25.35
C VAL A 34 15.32 -2.89 24.02
N PHE A 35 15.16 -2.07 22.98
CA PHE A 35 15.87 -2.22 21.71
C PHE A 35 17.24 -1.53 21.84
N LEU A 36 18.32 -2.30 21.86
CA LEU A 36 19.66 -1.83 22.20
C LEU A 36 20.39 -1.17 21.03
N ASP A 37 21.00 -0.01 21.28
CA ASP A 37 21.93 0.65 20.37
C ASP A 37 23.32 -0.02 20.33
N ASN A 38 24.15 0.45 19.40
CA ASN A 38 25.54 0.00 19.23
C ASN A 38 26.58 0.99 19.84
N THR A 39 26.13 2.05 20.52
CA THR A 39 26.99 3.08 21.14
C THR A 39 27.40 2.72 22.58
N GLY A 40 26.68 1.80 23.21
CA GLY A 40 26.94 1.29 24.56
C GLY A 40 26.12 1.98 25.67
N TYR A 41 25.33 3.02 25.34
CA TYR A 41 24.43 3.66 26.30
C TYR A 41 23.33 2.70 26.77
N GLY A 42 22.72 1.95 25.86
CA GLY A 42 21.67 0.98 26.17
C GLY A 42 22.10 -0.10 27.15
N GLU A 43 23.33 -0.62 27.04
CA GLU A 43 23.86 -1.61 27.99
C GLU A 43 24.00 -1.04 29.41
N GLN A 44 24.42 0.22 29.53
CA GLN A 44 24.48 0.89 30.83
C GLN A 44 23.08 1.11 31.39
N ILE A 45 22.13 1.58 30.57
CA ILE A 45 20.73 1.77 30.97
C ILE A 45 20.11 0.45 31.45
N VAL A 46 20.30 -0.65 30.71
CA VAL A 46 19.81 -1.98 31.12
C VAL A 46 20.43 -2.43 32.44
N THR A 47 21.72 -2.14 32.65
CA THR A 47 22.41 -2.44 33.91
C THR A 47 21.82 -1.63 35.08
N GLU A 48 21.54 -0.34 34.88
CA GLU A 48 20.91 0.54 35.87
C GLU A 48 19.48 0.10 36.19
N LEU A 49 18.67 -0.20 35.17
CA LEU A 49 17.29 -0.70 35.31
C LEU A 49 17.24 -2.01 36.11
N ARG A 50 18.07 -2.99 35.76
CA ARG A 50 18.15 -4.26 36.49
C ARG A 50 18.63 -4.08 37.93
N SER A 51 19.59 -3.16 38.15
CA SER A 51 20.09 -2.85 39.50
C SER A 51 19.06 -2.15 40.37
N ALA A 52 18.14 -1.39 39.76
CA ALA A 52 16.98 -0.78 40.42
C ALA A 52 15.81 -1.76 40.64
N GLY A 53 15.95 -3.02 40.21
CA GLY A 53 14.97 -4.08 40.44
C GLY A 53 13.98 -4.32 39.30
N HIS A 54 14.06 -3.58 38.20
CA HIS A 54 13.14 -3.74 37.06
C HIS A 54 13.39 -5.05 36.30
N GLU A 55 12.32 -5.61 35.73
CA GLU A 55 12.42 -6.74 34.81
C GLU A 55 12.71 -6.23 33.40
N VAL A 56 13.81 -6.69 32.78
CA VAL A 56 14.28 -6.14 31.50
C VAL A 56 14.55 -7.24 30.48
N VAL A 57 13.79 -7.21 29.39
CA VAL A 57 14.00 -7.97 28.16
C VAL A 57 14.70 -7.08 27.14
N VAL A 58 15.73 -7.60 26.48
CA VAL A 58 16.47 -6.86 25.46
C VAL A 58 16.24 -7.44 24.07
N VAL A 59 16.18 -6.55 23.08
CA VAL A 59 16.15 -6.88 21.66
C VAL A 59 17.37 -6.25 21.00
N ARG A 60 18.11 -7.06 20.24
CA ARG A 60 19.33 -6.65 19.54
C ARG A 60 19.16 -6.84 18.05
N GLU A 61 19.92 -6.07 17.29
CA GLU A 61 20.05 -6.29 15.86
C GLU A 61 20.61 -7.71 15.59
N GLY A 62 20.03 -8.44 14.64
CA GLY A 62 20.46 -9.75 14.18
C GLY A 62 20.06 -10.00 12.73
N ASP A 63 20.44 -11.15 12.14
CA ASP A 63 20.14 -11.47 10.73
C ASP A 63 18.72 -12.03 10.50
N ALA A 64 18.07 -12.47 11.58
CA ALA A 64 16.72 -12.99 11.59
C ALA A 64 16.13 -12.87 12.99
N TYR A 65 14.87 -13.27 13.16
CA TYR A 65 14.30 -13.46 14.49
C TYR A 65 14.87 -14.73 15.15
N TYR A 66 15.42 -14.59 16.35
CA TYR A 66 15.74 -15.72 17.22
C TYR A 66 15.76 -15.32 18.69
N GLN A 67 15.25 -16.21 19.53
CA GLN A 67 15.31 -16.10 20.98
C GLN A 67 16.64 -16.71 21.46
N ILE A 68 17.53 -15.91 22.06
CA ILE A 68 18.75 -16.43 22.69
C ILE A 68 18.39 -17.08 24.04
N ASN A 69 17.55 -16.39 24.80
CA ASN A 69 16.92 -16.89 26.03
C ASN A 69 15.69 -16.00 26.34
N ASN A 70 14.98 -16.30 27.44
CA ASN A 70 13.73 -15.59 27.81
C ASN A 70 13.89 -14.08 28.03
N ARG A 71 15.12 -13.54 28.10
CA ARG A 71 15.41 -12.10 28.32
C ARG A 71 16.27 -11.45 27.24
N ASP A 72 16.65 -12.19 26.19
CA ASP A 72 17.51 -11.67 25.12
C ASP A 72 17.05 -12.23 23.77
N TYR A 73 16.63 -11.32 22.90
CA TYR A 73 16.10 -11.60 21.58
C TYR A 73 16.94 -10.89 20.53
N ARG A 74 16.94 -11.45 19.34
CA ARG A 74 17.55 -10.86 18.15
C ARG A 74 16.51 -10.77 17.06
N LEU A 75 16.54 -9.68 16.30
CA LEU A 75 15.59 -9.40 15.26
C LEU A 75 16.26 -8.61 14.13
N SER A 76 15.89 -8.91 12.89
CA SER A 76 16.27 -8.12 11.72
C SER A 76 15.15 -7.12 11.42
N PRO A 77 15.38 -5.80 11.58
CA PRO A 77 14.37 -4.80 11.26
C PRO A 77 13.98 -4.77 9.77
N GLU A 78 14.83 -5.31 8.90
CA GLU A 78 14.65 -5.33 7.46
C GLU A 78 13.62 -6.38 7.00
N LEU A 79 13.44 -7.46 7.77
CA LEU A 79 12.56 -8.58 7.45
C LEU A 79 11.06 -8.33 7.72
N GLY A 80 10.65 -7.08 7.95
CA GLY A 80 9.23 -6.73 8.01
C GLY A 80 8.55 -7.10 9.32
N VAL A 81 7.24 -7.37 9.27
CA VAL A 81 6.37 -7.54 10.44
C VAL A 81 6.55 -8.90 11.12
N GLU A 82 7.04 -9.90 10.41
CA GLU A 82 7.12 -11.30 10.81
C GLU A 82 7.96 -11.47 12.08
N GLY A 83 9.13 -10.81 12.13
CA GLY A 83 10.00 -10.84 13.30
C GLY A 83 9.36 -10.20 14.53
N TYR A 84 8.64 -9.09 14.36
CA TYR A 84 7.97 -8.39 15.45
C TYR A 84 6.75 -9.17 15.95
N SER A 85 6.01 -9.83 15.05
CA SER A 85 4.90 -10.72 15.41
C SER A 85 5.39 -11.90 16.24
N ALA A 86 6.52 -12.51 15.84
CA ALA A 86 7.15 -13.59 16.60
C ALA A 86 7.61 -13.11 17.98
N LEU A 87 8.26 -11.94 18.07
CA LEU A 87 8.65 -11.32 19.33
C LEU A 87 7.44 -11.11 20.26
N VAL A 88 6.38 -10.45 19.78
CA VAL A 88 5.18 -10.17 20.60
C VAL A 88 4.53 -11.46 21.09
N LYS A 89 4.41 -12.47 20.23
CA LYS A 89 3.86 -13.79 20.62
C LYS A 89 4.69 -14.46 21.71
N ASP A 90 6.02 -14.43 21.62
CA ASP A 90 6.90 -15.03 22.64
C ASP A 90 6.87 -14.26 23.97
N LEU A 91 6.77 -12.93 23.92
CA LEU A 91 6.59 -12.10 25.12
C LEU A 91 5.27 -12.43 25.83
N VAL A 92 4.17 -12.52 25.10
CA VAL A 92 2.86 -12.89 25.65
C VAL A 92 2.86 -14.33 26.17
N ALA A 93 3.41 -15.28 25.42
CA ALA A 93 3.51 -16.68 25.83
C ALA A 93 4.35 -16.87 27.10
N SER A 94 5.36 -16.03 27.31
CA SER A 94 6.18 -16.02 28.53
C SER A 94 5.56 -15.23 29.69
N GLY A 95 4.39 -14.63 29.49
CA GLY A 95 3.70 -13.78 30.48
C GLY A 95 4.36 -12.41 30.70
N PHE A 96 5.28 -12.02 29.81
CA PHE A 96 5.96 -10.75 29.82
C PHE A 96 5.20 -9.73 28.97
N ILE A 97 4.50 -8.82 29.63
CA ILE A 97 3.87 -7.66 28.98
C ILE A 97 4.59 -6.40 29.50
N PRO A 98 5.29 -5.64 28.63
CA PRO A 98 6.05 -4.47 29.04
C PRO A 98 5.13 -3.33 29.50
N ASP A 99 5.53 -2.64 30.58
CA ASP A 99 4.96 -1.35 30.96
C ASP A 99 5.66 -0.22 30.20
N ARG A 100 6.93 -0.44 29.83
CA ARG A 100 7.78 0.53 29.13
C ARG A 100 8.53 -0.12 27.98
N ILE A 101 8.57 0.59 26.86
CA ILE A 101 9.34 0.19 25.68
C ILE A 101 10.38 1.28 25.41
N LEU A 102 11.67 0.93 25.50
CA LEU A 102 12.78 1.83 25.21
C LEU A 102 13.41 1.45 23.86
N HIS A 103 13.36 2.38 22.91
CA HIS A 103 13.85 2.19 21.55
C HIS A 103 15.08 3.06 21.29
N LEU A 104 16.26 2.44 21.21
CA LEU A 104 17.56 3.13 21.08
C LEU A 104 18.19 2.96 19.69
N TRP A 105 17.56 2.29 18.73
CA TRP A 105 18.23 1.97 17.47
C TRP A 105 18.56 3.19 16.58
N LEU A 106 17.92 4.34 16.83
CA LEU A 106 18.23 5.63 16.23
C LEU A 106 19.28 6.44 17.00
N LEU A 107 19.77 5.94 18.14
CA LEU A 107 20.94 6.47 18.83
C LEU A 107 22.21 5.95 18.15
N THR A 108 22.81 6.78 17.30
CA THR A 108 23.99 6.43 16.50
C THR A 108 25.11 7.44 16.68
N ASP A 109 26.34 6.95 16.83
CA ASP A 109 27.57 7.76 16.89
C ASP A 109 28.41 7.67 15.60
N GLN A 110 28.04 6.76 14.68
CA GLN A 110 28.67 6.53 13.40
C GLN A 110 27.62 6.20 12.33
N GLU A 111 27.97 6.44 11.06
CA GLU A 111 27.14 6.13 9.89
C GLU A 111 27.41 4.71 9.39
N THR A 112 27.14 3.71 10.24
CA THR A 112 27.28 2.29 9.89
C THR A 112 25.97 1.71 9.37
N PHE A 113 26.04 0.80 8.41
CA PHE A 113 24.90 0.08 7.85
C PHE A 113 25.37 -1.25 7.23
N ARG A 114 24.44 -2.18 6.99
CA ARG A 114 24.74 -3.48 6.38
C ARG A 114 25.13 -3.32 4.90
N PRO A 115 26.00 -4.20 4.36
CA PRO A 115 26.27 -4.21 2.92
C PRO A 115 24.98 -4.30 2.09
N GLY A 116 24.89 -3.49 1.04
CA GLY A 116 23.69 -3.39 0.20
C GLY A 116 22.54 -2.57 0.80
N SER A 117 22.76 -1.84 1.89
CA SER A 117 21.85 -0.81 2.42
C SER A 117 22.51 0.58 2.34
N SER A 118 21.86 1.61 2.87
CA SER A 118 22.46 2.92 3.10
C SER A 118 22.10 3.43 4.50
N PHE A 119 22.85 4.41 5.01
CA PHE A 119 22.55 4.99 6.33
C PHE A 119 21.12 5.55 6.41
N PHE A 120 20.62 6.11 5.31
CA PHE A 120 19.24 6.55 5.20
C PHE A 120 18.24 5.40 5.39
N HIS A 121 18.40 4.29 4.66
CA HIS A 121 17.50 3.14 4.72
C HIS A 121 17.56 2.46 6.08
N ARG A 122 18.77 2.32 6.64
CA ARG A 122 18.97 1.87 8.01
C ARG A 122 18.11 2.70 8.97
N ASN A 123 18.16 4.03 8.88
CA ASN A 123 17.39 4.90 9.77
C ASN A 123 15.87 4.76 9.57
N GLN A 124 15.39 4.45 8.36
CA GLN A 124 13.98 4.12 8.16
C GLN A 124 13.61 2.79 8.81
N GLU A 125 14.43 1.76 8.62
CA GLU A 125 14.24 0.39 9.14
C GLU A 125 14.31 0.37 10.67
N HIS A 126 15.33 0.99 11.24
CA HIS A 126 15.60 1.07 12.66
C HIS A 126 14.76 2.14 13.38
N GLY A 127 14.05 2.98 12.64
CA GLY A 127 13.26 4.09 13.16
C GLY A 127 11.77 3.87 12.93
N PHE A 128 11.25 4.50 11.87
CA PHE A 128 9.83 4.48 11.53
C PHE A 128 9.30 3.05 11.38
N TYR A 129 9.94 2.20 10.58
CA TYR A 129 9.44 0.85 10.31
C TYR A 129 9.50 -0.05 11.54
N SER A 130 10.59 -0.02 12.30
CA SER A 130 10.69 -0.79 13.55
C SER A 130 9.59 -0.44 14.54
N MET A 131 9.39 0.86 14.79
CA MET A 131 8.31 1.33 15.67
C MET A 131 6.93 1.00 15.10
N PHE A 132 6.72 1.14 13.79
CA PHE A 132 5.46 0.84 13.13
C PHE A 132 5.09 -0.65 13.23
N PHE A 133 6.00 -1.56 12.91
CA PHE A 133 5.74 -3.00 12.98
C PHE A 133 5.51 -3.48 14.42
N LEU A 134 6.29 -2.96 15.37
CA LEU A 134 6.07 -3.25 16.78
C LEU A 134 4.70 -2.75 17.24
N ALA A 135 4.36 -1.50 16.95
CA ALA A 135 3.06 -0.91 17.29
C ALA A 135 1.90 -1.68 16.64
N LYS A 136 2.04 -2.09 15.37
CA LYS A 136 1.06 -2.90 14.65
C LYS A 136 0.82 -4.24 15.34
N CYS A 137 1.89 -4.94 15.73
CA CYS A 137 1.78 -6.23 16.43
C CYS A 137 1.17 -6.05 17.84
N VAL A 138 1.53 -4.98 18.55
CA VAL A 138 0.96 -4.66 19.87
C VAL A 138 -0.54 -4.35 19.78
N LEU A 139 -0.96 -3.57 18.77
CA LEU A 139 -2.38 -3.25 18.54
C LEU A 139 -3.22 -4.48 18.18
N GLN A 140 -2.63 -5.47 17.53
CA GLN A 140 -3.30 -6.72 17.15
C GLN A 140 -3.36 -7.75 18.30
N GLU A 141 -2.59 -7.57 19.36
CA GLU A 141 -2.46 -8.50 20.48
C GLU A 141 -3.24 -8.00 21.71
N GLU A 142 -4.30 -8.71 22.12
CA GLU A 142 -5.28 -8.21 23.11
C GLU A 142 -4.62 -7.87 24.43
N SER A 143 -3.81 -8.82 24.88
CA SER A 143 -3.12 -8.78 26.16
C SER A 143 -2.18 -7.58 26.30
N MET A 144 -1.65 -7.08 25.18
CA MET A 144 -0.80 -5.90 25.14
C MET A 144 -1.60 -4.62 24.83
N SER A 145 -2.55 -4.68 23.90
CA SER A 145 -3.33 -3.52 23.47
C SER A 145 -4.21 -2.91 24.58
N SER A 146 -4.59 -3.72 25.57
CA SER A 146 -5.38 -3.27 26.73
C SER A 146 -4.55 -2.69 27.88
N LYS A 147 -3.22 -2.56 27.71
CA LYS A 147 -2.30 -2.09 28.74
C LYS A 147 -1.80 -0.68 28.45
N ASP A 148 -1.64 0.10 29.51
CA ASP A 148 -0.97 1.40 29.45
C ASP A 148 0.53 1.18 29.21
N ILE A 149 0.98 1.32 27.97
CA ILE A 149 2.38 1.17 27.58
C ILE A 149 2.99 2.54 27.32
N HIS A 150 4.08 2.86 28.01
CA HIS A 150 4.87 4.06 27.75
C HIS A 150 6.05 3.77 26.82
N TRP A 151 6.11 4.47 25.68
CA TRP A 151 7.12 4.31 24.66
C TRP A 151 8.13 5.44 24.73
N ILE A 152 9.41 5.10 24.74
CA ILE A 152 10.52 6.04 24.83
C ILE A 152 11.42 5.79 23.63
N VAL A 153 11.51 6.76 22.74
CA VAL A 153 12.41 6.70 21.58
C VAL A 153 13.58 7.65 21.84
N VAL A 154 14.80 7.15 21.72
CA VAL A 154 16.00 7.97 21.89
C VAL A 154 16.75 8.06 20.57
N THR A 155 17.05 9.28 20.14
CA THR A 155 17.70 9.57 18.87
C THR A 155 18.96 10.41 19.07
N SER A 156 19.81 10.45 18.05
CA SER A 156 20.91 11.43 17.97
C SER A 156 20.89 12.18 16.65
N GLY A 157 20.95 13.52 16.72
CA GLY A 157 21.12 14.38 15.54
C GLY A 157 19.90 14.50 14.66
N MET A 158 18.72 14.18 15.21
CA MET A 158 17.44 14.29 14.54
C MET A 158 16.82 15.68 14.69
N GLN A 159 17.10 16.39 15.79
CA GLN A 159 16.48 17.67 16.13
C GLN A 159 17.52 18.79 16.14
N LYS A 160 17.11 19.98 15.70
CA LYS A 160 17.90 21.22 15.85
C LYS A 160 17.38 22.02 17.03
N VAL A 161 18.21 22.17 18.05
CA VAL A 161 18.00 23.09 19.18
C VAL A 161 18.96 24.26 19.04
N GLN A 162 18.43 25.49 19.00
CA GLN A 162 19.22 26.71 18.76
C GLN A 162 19.95 26.69 17.41
N GLU A 163 21.21 27.15 17.35
CA GLU A 163 21.96 27.35 16.10
C GLU A 163 22.80 26.13 15.67
N GLU A 164 22.47 24.93 16.16
CA GLU A 164 23.23 23.71 15.82
C GLU A 164 22.92 23.18 14.41
N GLN A 165 23.74 22.23 13.95
CA GLN A 165 23.46 21.52 12.71
C GLN A 165 22.50 20.35 12.96
N LEU A 166 21.60 20.10 12.01
CA LEU A 166 20.73 18.93 11.97
C LEU A 166 21.26 17.99 10.88
N PRO A 167 22.08 16.99 11.23
CA PRO A 167 22.72 16.13 10.24
C PRO A 167 21.81 15.03 9.70
N TYR A 168 20.80 14.57 10.47
CA TYR A 168 20.02 13.37 10.15
C TYR A 168 18.51 13.63 10.09
N PRO A 169 18.03 14.44 9.12
CA PRO A 169 16.61 14.75 8.98
C PRO A 169 15.74 13.51 8.73
N GLU A 170 16.30 12.45 8.14
CA GLU A 170 15.63 11.18 7.88
C GLU A 170 15.19 10.43 9.13
N LYS A 171 15.82 10.70 10.29
CA LYS A 171 15.38 10.11 11.56
C LYS A 171 14.04 10.67 12.02
N ALA A 172 13.66 11.87 11.57
CA ALA A 172 12.42 12.53 11.97
C ALA A 172 11.15 11.79 11.49
N THR A 173 11.27 10.81 10.58
CA THR A 173 10.13 9.97 10.18
C THR A 173 9.55 9.19 11.36
N VAL A 174 10.35 8.82 12.37
CA VAL A 174 9.87 8.13 13.59
C VAL A 174 8.79 8.94 14.34
N LEU A 175 8.77 10.27 14.18
CA LEU A 175 7.76 11.13 14.78
C LEU A 175 6.35 10.85 14.28
N GLY A 176 6.19 10.21 13.12
CA GLY A 176 4.90 9.71 12.64
C GLY A 176 4.26 8.76 13.65
N VAL A 177 4.98 7.69 14.01
CA VAL A 177 4.50 6.70 14.99
C VAL A 177 4.44 7.32 16.38
N VAL A 178 5.49 8.03 16.81
CA VAL A 178 5.55 8.65 18.16
C VAL A 178 4.35 9.58 18.41
N LYS A 179 3.95 10.38 17.41
CA LYS A 179 2.85 11.33 17.59
C LYS A 179 1.48 10.68 17.39
N VAL A 180 1.33 9.71 16.49
CA VAL A 180 0.02 9.13 16.16
C VAL A 180 -0.36 7.95 17.07
N LEU A 181 0.60 7.12 17.49
CA LEU A 181 0.33 5.93 18.30
C LEU A 181 -0.46 6.21 19.59
N PRO A 182 -0.16 7.25 20.39
CA PRO A 182 -0.95 7.58 21.60
C PRO A 182 -2.43 7.88 21.33
N ARG A 183 -2.81 8.15 20.07
CA ARG A 183 -4.20 8.39 19.65
C ARG A 183 -4.88 7.16 19.07
N GLU A 184 -4.11 6.11 18.76
CA GLU A 184 -4.62 4.86 18.20
C GLU A 184 -4.56 3.68 19.17
N LEU A 185 -3.67 3.76 20.17
CA LEU A 185 -3.53 2.78 21.24
C LEU A 185 -3.96 3.43 22.58
N PRO A 186 -5.17 3.12 23.08
CA PRO A 186 -5.66 3.64 24.35
C PRO A 186 -4.66 3.45 25.50
N GLY A 187 -4.54 4.46 26.37
CA GLY A 187 -3.65 4.42 27.53
C GLY A 187 -2.15 4.55 27.20
N SER A 188 -1.76 4.47 25.93
CA SER A 188 -0.37 4.57 25.53
C SER A 188 0.12 6.01 25.45
N THR A 189 1.39 6.21 25.81
CA THR A 189 2.06 7.51 25.69
C THR A 189 3.42 7.34 25.03
N CYS A 190 3.90 8.37 24.34
CA CYS A 190 5.17 8.33 23.63
C CYS A 190 6.00 9.58 23.89
N VAL A 191 7.25 9.39 24.30
CA VAL A 191 8.25 10.45 24.36
C VAL A 191 9.38 10.16 23.36
N CYS A 192 9.80 11.18 22.62
CA CYS A 192 11.00 11.11 21.78
C CYS A 192 12.05 12.08 22.31
N ILE A 193 13.27 11.59 22.53
CA ILE A 193 14.36 12.33 23.19
C ILE A 193 15.56 12.34 22.26
N ASP A 194 15.92 13.50 21.74
CA ASP A 194 17.13 13.65 20.92
C ASP A 194 18.32 14.10 21.78
N ILE A 195 19.41 13.34 21.77
CA ILE A 195 20.62 13.64 22.56
C ILE A 195 21.81 14.00 21.66
N ASP A 196 22.65 14.90 22.19
CA ASP A 196 23.92 15.24 21.59
C ASP A 196 25.01 14.31 22.13
N ILE A 197 25.66 13.56 21.24
CA ILE A 197 26.76 12.66 21.57
C ILE A 197 27.95 13.03 20.69
N ASP A 198 29.17 12.86 21.21
CA ASP A 198 30.40 13.16 20.46
C ASP A 198 30.53 12.24 19.24
N ARG A 199 30.54 12.84 18.05
CA ARG A 199 30.64 12.17 16.74
C ARG A 199 32.01 12.37 16.08
N SER A 200 33.03 12.79 16.83
CA SER A 200 34.35 13.06 16.25
C SER A 200 34.86 11.89 15.41
N GLU A 201 35.17 12.17 14.14
CA GLU A 201 35.77 11.20 13.23
C GLU A 201 37.06 10.68 13.87
N SER A 202 37.14 9.36 14.05
CA SER A 202 38.39 8.70 14.45
C SER A 202 39.43 8.90 13.34
N GLY A 203 40.20 9.99 13.44
CA GLY A 203 41.26 10.31 12.50
C GLY A 203 42.34 9.22 12.45
N LEU A 204 43.12 9.23 11.36
CA LEU A 204 44.20 8.27 11.00
C LEU A 204 45.24 7.95 12.10
N PHE A 205 45.29 8.73 13.20
CA PHE A 205 46.21 8.55 14.32
C PHE A 205 45.52 8.36 15.68
N SER A 206 44.19 8.24 15.73
CA SER A 206 43.50 7.92 16.97
C SER A 206 43.69 6.42 17.26
N SER A 207 44.50 6.11 18.26
CA SER A 207 44.54 4.75 18.82
C SER A 207 43.14 4.37 19.31
N LYS A 208 42.83 3.06 19.40
CA LYS A 208 41.61 2.51 20.02
C LYS A 208 41.43 3.06 21.46
N GLN A 209 41.00 4.31 21.61
CA GLN A 209 40.58 4.88 22.88
C GLN A 209 39.22 4.26 23.15
N LYS A 210 39.13 3.54 24.27
CA LYS A 210 37.89 2.98 24.79
C LYS A 210 36.88 4.14 24.88
N LYS A 211 35.84 4.13 24.03
CA LYS A 211 34.79 5.16 24.02
C LYS A 211 34.25 5.29 25.45
N THR A 212 34.42 6.45 26.06
CA THR A 212 33.99 6.70 27.43
C THR A 212 32.57 7.23 27.36
N ILE A 213 31.61 6.46 27.88
CA ILE A 213 30.20 6.85 27.93
C ILE A 213 30.06 8.11 28.79
N ASP A 214 29.36 9.12 28.27
CA ASP A 214 29.12 10.35 29.02
C ASP A 214 28.08 10.09 30.12
N LYS A 215 28.57 10.07 31.38
CA LYS A 215 27.75 9.87 32.57
C LYS A 215 26.73 10.99 32.79
N GLN A 216 27.01 12.20 32.30
CA GLN A 216 26.07 13.31 32.41
C GLN A 216 24.85 13.05 31.53
N ILE A 217 25.05 12.54 30.30
CA ILE A 217 23.97 12.15 29.40
C ILE A 217 23.13 11.02 30.00
N LEU A 218 23.77 9.96 30.53
CA LEU A 218 23.05 8.87 31.22
C LEU A 218 22.20 9.38 32.38
N SER A 219 22.79 10.23 33.24
CA SER A 219 22.06 10.82 34.37
C SER A 219 20.87 11.66 33.93
N MET A 220 20.97 12.34 32.79
CA MET A 220 19.88 13.13 32.22
C MET A 220 18.79 12.25 31.62
N LEU A 221 19.17 11.26 30.80
CA LEU A 221 18.23 10.29 30.24
C LEU A 221 17.44 9.59 31.35
N GLY A 222 18.10 9.25 32.46
CA GLY A 222 17.44 8.70 33.65
C GLY A 222 16.24 9.54 34.13
N VAL A 223 16.27 10.87 33.98
CA VAL A 223 15.14 11.73 34.37
C VAL A 223 13.88 11.40 33.57
N ASP A 224 13.95 11.33 32.23
CA ASP A 224 12.79 10.95 31.40
C ASP A 224 12.46 9.45 31.52
N LEU A 225 13.48 8.57 31.62
CA LEU A 225 13.26 7.13 31.74
C LEU A 225 12.42 6.77 32.98
N PHE A 226 12.61 7.48 34.10
CA PHE A 226 11.86 7.25 35.34
C PHE A 226 10.71 8.25 35.58
N ALA A 227 10.49 9.20 34.67
CA ALA A 227 9.41 10.16 34.77
C ALA A 227 8.03 9.51 34.61
N SER A 228 7.01 10.16 35.16
CA SER A 228 5.61 9.84 34.88
C SER A 228 5.35 9.84 33.35
N PRO A 229 4.69 8.79 32.81
CA PRO A 229 4.41 8.69 31.37
C PRO A 229 3.71 9.94 30.82
N SER A 230 4.26 10.50 29.74
CA SER A 230 3.70 11.68 29.07
C SER A 230 4.10 11.72 27.61
N ASN A 231 3.35 12.48 26.81
CA ASN A 231 3.65 12.70 25.40
C ASN A 231 4.55 13.93 25.24
N ALA A 232 5.75 13.76 24.68
CA ALA A 232 6.65 14.89 24.43
C ALA A 232 7.66 14.63 23.31
N VAL A 233 8.11 15.71 22.68
CA VAL A 233 9.34 15.73 21.87
C VAL A 233 10.33 16.60 22.62
N ALA A 234 11.40 15.98 23.09
CA ALA A 234 12.41 16.58 23.94
C ALA A 234 13.79 16.44 23.31
N ALA A 235 14.71 17.29 23.75
CA ALA A 235 16.11 17.22 23.39
C ALA A 235 17.01 17.59 24.57
N TYR A 236 18.13 16.90 24.72
CA TYR A 236 19.16 17.25 25.69
C TYR A 236 20.34 17.92 24.99
N ARG A 237 20.65 19.16 25.40
CA ARG A 237 21.79 19.93 24.91
C ARG A 237 22.48 20.64 26.05
N SER A 238 23.82 20.55 26.10
CA SER A 238 24.64 21.25 27.10
C SER A 238 24.16 21.07 28.56
N GLY A 239 23.68 19.88 28.91
CA GLY A 239 23.18 19.61 30.26
C GLY A 239 21.75 20.08 30.55
N VAL A 240 21.00 20.53 29.54
CA VAL A 240 19.66 21.11 29.67
C VAL A 240 18.64 20.30 28.88
N ARG A 241 17.47 20.04 29.48
CA ARG A 241 16.31 19.45 28.82
C ARG A 241 15.50 20.55 28.14
N TRP A 242 15.29 20.40 26.84
CA TRP A 242 14.46 21.26 26.02
C TRP A 242 13.22 20.48 25.59
N GLU A 243 12.07 21.14 25.55
CA GLU A 243 10.84 20.54 25.04
C GLU A 243 10.28 21.39 23.92
N GLN A 244 9.81 20.72 22.86
CA GLN A 244 9.21 21.39 21.71
C GLN A 244 7.83 21.93 22.09
N ARG A 245 7.62 23.23 21.82
CA ARG A 245 6.34 23.94 21.92
C ARG A 245 6.10 24.73 20.64
N TYR A 246 4.91 25.29 20.51
CA TYR A 246 4.55 26.15 19.37
C TYR A 246 4.17 27.53 19.88
N GLN A 247 4.55 28.57 19.16
CA GLN A 247 4.18 29.95 19.47
C GLN A 247 3.84 30.74 18.19
N PRO A 248 3.02 31.80 18.29
CA PRO A 248 2.79 32.72 17.17
C PRO A 248 4.08 33.42 16.73
N VAL A 249 4.26 33.58 15.41
CA VAL A 249 5.36 34.36 14.82
C VAL A 249 5.08 35.84 15.00
N SER A 250 6.09 36.64 15.35
CA SER A 250 5.93 38.08 15.53
C SER A 250 5.65 38.77 14.19
N SER A 251 4.61 39.61 14.12
CA SER A 251 4.23 40.36 12.91
C SER A 251 5.36 41.23 12.35
N HIS A 252 6.29 41.71 13.19
CA HIS A 252 7.47 42.45 12.76
C HIS A 252 8.45 41.59 11.93
N GLN A 253 8.54 40.28 12.19
CA GLN A 253 9.42 39.38 11.43
C GLN A 253 8.89 39.12 10.00
N LEU A 254 7.59 39.33 9.76
CA LEU A 254 6.92 39.07 8.48
C LEU A 254 6.92 40.27 7.51
N LEU A 255 7.19 41.49 7.99
CA LEU A 255 6.95 42.74 7.25
C LEU A 255 8.20 43.39 6.61
N GLU A 256 9.42 42.93 6.91
CA GLU A 256 10.65 43.71 6.62
C GLU A 256 11.57 43.15 5.51
N LYS A 257 11.28 41.99 4.90
CA LYS A 257 12.20 41.33 3.94
C LYS A 257 11.65 41.28 2.51
N PRO A 258 12.49 41.50 1.47
CA PRO A 258 12.07 41.38 0.07
C PRO A 258 11.65 39.94 -0.25
N VAL A 259 10.59 39.80 -1.05
CA VAL A 259 9.97 38.52 -1.43
C VAL A 259 10.97 37.67 -2.22
N GLY A 260 11.04 36.37 -1.93
CA GLY A 260 11.98 35.43 -2.57
C GLY A 260 11.74 35.16 -4.05
N PHE A 261 10.60 35.59 -4.60
CA PHE A 261 10.27 35.46 -6.01
C PHE A 261 10.82 36.63 -6.84
N LYS A 262 11.39 36.34 -8.01
CA LYS A 262 12.03 37.30 -8.92
C LYS A 262 11.16 37.54 -10.15
N GLU A 263 11.15 38.77 -10.63
CA GLU A 263 10.51 39.12 -11.89
C GLU A 263 11.16 38.34 -13.06
N ASN A 264 10.35 37.69 -13.90
CA ASN A 264 10.76 36.78 -14.98
C ASN A 264 11.59 35.56 -14.53
N GLY A 265 11.48 35.19 -13.25
CA GLY A 265 12.19 34.05 -12.67
C GLY A 265 11.70 32.71 -13.21
N VAL A 266 12.54 31.68 -13.16
CA VAL A 266 12.27 30.31 -13.64
C VAL A 266 12.00 29.40 -12.44
N TYR A 267 10.79 28.84 -12.38
CA TYR A 267 10.33 28.04 -11.23
C TYR A 267 9.84 26.66 -11.65
N LEU A 268 10.38 25.63 -11.00
CA LEU A 268 9.91 24.25 -11.13
C LEU A 268 8.88 23.94 -10.05
N ILE A 269 7.71 23.44 -10.44
CA ILE A 269 6.61 23.11 -9.55
C ILE A 269 6.20 21.66 -9.78
N THR A 270 6.50 20.79 -8.81
CA THR A 270 5.99 19.40 -8.82
C THR A 270 4.56 19.38 -8.31
N GLY A 271 3.64 18.65 -8.96
CA GLY A 271 2.22 18.71 -8.62
C GLY A 271 1.55 20.02 -9.03
N GLY A 272 2.12 20.75 -9.99
CA GLY A 272 1.71 22.10 -10.37
C GLY A 272 0.43 22.21 -11.20
N LEU A 273 -0.16 21.10 -11.64
CA LEU A 273 -1.38 21.12 -12.47
C LEU A 273 -2.71 21.13 -11.71
N LYS A 274 -2.72 20.93 -10.40
CA LYS A 274 -3.96 20.90 -9.61
C LYS A 274 -3.80 21.45 -8.20
N GLY A 275 -4.93 21.75 -7.56
CA GLY A 275 -5.00 22.14 -6.16
C GLY A 275 -4.12 23.35 -5.81
N ILE A 276 -3.38 23.23 -4.70
CA ILE A 276 -2.53 24.29 -4.16
C ILE A 276 -1.38 24.65 -5.11
N GLY A 277 -0.77 23.66 -5.77
CA GLY A 277 0.34 23.86 -6.70
C GLY A 277 -0.05 24.74 -7.90
N TYR A 278 -1.25 24.52 -8.45
CA TYR A 278 -1.77 25.30 -9.58
C TYR A 278 -2.07 26.76 -9.21
N GLU A 279 -2.75 26.99 -8.09
CA GLU A 279 -3.07 28.36 -7.65
C GLU A 279 -1.80 29.18 -7.40
N ILE A 280 -0.76 28.55 -6.88
CA ILE A 280 0.55 29.18 -6.68
C ILE A 280 1.24 29.44 -8.02
N ALA A 281 1.22 28.49 -8.95
CA ALA A 281 1.74 28.68 -10.30
C ALA A 281 1.09 29.88 -10.99
N LYS A 282 -0.25 29.98 -10.92
CA LYS A 282 -1.03 31.09 -11.44
C LYS A 282 -0.67 32.42 -10.79
N HIS A 283 -0.54 32.45 -9.47
CA HIS A 283 -0.16 33.67 -8.75
C HIS A 283 1.22 34.17 -9.16
N ILE A 284 2.24 33.30 -9.17
CA ILE A 284 3.61 33.74 -9.49
C ILE A 284 3.77 34.09 -10.97
N ALA A 285 3.04 33.42 -11.87
CA ALA A 285 2.97 33.78 -13.28
C ALA A 285 2.42 35.20 -13.47
N VAL A 286 1.32 35.56 -12.79
CA VAL A 286 0.71 36.89 -12.94
C VAL A 286 1.52 37.96 -12.21
N ARG A 287 1.95 37.70 -10.97
CA ARG A 287 2.57 38.71 -10.10
C ARG A 287 4.01 39.03 -10.47
N TYR A 288 4.77 38.00 -10.86
CA TYR A 288 6.21 38.08 -11.13
C TYR A 288 6.57 37.77 -12.58
N ARG A 289 5.58 37.50 -13.46
CA ARG A 289 5.85 37.06 -14.84
C ARG A 289 6.76 35.84 -14.89
N ALA A 290 6.60 34.96 -13.90
CA ALA A 290 7.40 33.76 -13.77
C ALA A 290 7.24 32.84 -14.98
N ARG A 291 8.34 32.22 -15.38
CA ARG A 291 8.38 31.11 -16.35
C ARG A 291 8.25 29.80 -15.58
N LEU A 292 7.28 28.99 -15.98
CA LEU A 292 6.82 27.85 -15.18
C LEU A 292 7.25 26.53 -15.80
N ILE A 293 7.82 25.65 -14.98
CA ILE A 293 8.07 24.25 -15.33
C ILE A 293 7.16 23.40 -14.44
N LEU A 294 6.09 22.85 -15.01
CA LEU A 294 5.11 22.05 -14.28
C LEU A 294 5.41 20.56 -14.48
N VAL A 295 5.57 19.82 -13.37
CA VAL A 295 5.88 18.39 -13.39
C VAL A 295 4.80 17.60 -12.66
N ASN A 296 4.16 16.66 -13.37
CA ASN A 296 3.15 15.77 -12.81
C ASN A 296 3.33 14.34 -13.36
N ARG A 297 2.77 13.35 -12.64
CA ARG A 297 2.78 11.93 -13.05
C ARG A 297 1.76 11.61 -14.16
N THR A 298 0.66 12.36 -14.22
CA THR A 298 -0.40 12.15 -15.22
C THR A 298 0.08 12.62 -16.59
N PRO A 299 0.08 11.75 -17.62
CA PRO A 299 0.48 12.15 -18.97
C PRO A 299 -0.55 13.11 -19.55
N ILE A 300 -0.07 14.14 -20.25
CA ILE A 300 -0.90 15.02 -21.08
C ILE A 300 -0.50 14.78 -22.53
N PRO A 301 -1.46 14.60 -23.46
CA PRO A 301 -1.17 14.40 -24.87
C PRO A 301 -0.46 15.60 -25.48
N ASP A 302 0.09 15.42 -26.69
CA ASP A 302 0.78 16.49 -27.40
C ASP A 302 -0.15 17.68 -27.66
N ARG A 303 0.43 18.90 -27.65
CA ARG A 303 -0.33 20.16 -27.81
C ARG A 303 -1.20 20.20 -29.05
N ALA A 304 -0.80 19.51 -30.13
CA ALA A 304 -1.56 19.41 -31.37
C ALA A 304 -2.88 18.66 -31.18
N GLU A 305 -2.93 17.72 -30.24
CA GLU A 305 -4.08 16.83 -29.99
C GLU A 305 -5.03 17.39 -28.93
N TRP A 306 -4.64 18.42 -28.17
CA TRP A 306 -5.47 19.01 -27.10
C TRP A 306 -6.86 19.44 -27.57
N GLY A 307 -6.95 19.97 -28.80
CA GLY A 307 -8.22 20.43 -29.37
C GLY A 307 -9.19 19.29 -29.62
N ASP A 308 -8.69 18.10 -29.94
CA ASP A 308 -9.52 16.92 -30.20
C ASP A 308 -9.78 16.14 -28.91
N TRP A 309 -8.78 16.04 -28.02
CA TRP A 309 -8.95 15.48 -26.68
C TRP A 309 -10.10 16.15 -25.91
N LEU A 310 -10.10 17.49 -25.83
CA LEU A 310 -11.13 18.26 -25.11
C LEU A 310 -12.53 18.18 -25.76
N LYS A 311 -12.64 17.68 -27.00
CA LYS A 311 -13.94 17.43 -27.65
C LYS A 311 -14.44 16.01 -27.39
N SER A 312 -13.53 15.05 -27.22
CA SER A 312 -13.86 13.63 -27.06
C SER A 312 -13.89 13.15 -25.61
N HIS A 313 -13.35 13.91 -24.66
CA HIS A 313 -13.28 13.55 -23.25
C HIS A 313 -14.01 14.58 -22.35
N ASP A 314 -14.35 14.16 -21.13
CA ASP A 314 -15.07 15.00 -20.16
C ASP A 314 -14.21 16.20 -19.72
N MET A 315 -14.79 17.39 -19.68
CA MET A 315 -14.07 18.60 -19.27
C MET A 315 -13.49 18.52 -17.84
N GLN A 316 -14.02 17.65 -16.97
CA GLN A 316 -13.53 17.45 -15.60
C GLN A 316 -12.66 16.20 -15.43
N ASP A 317 -12.37 15.46 -16.51
CA ASP A 317 -11.33 14.44 -16.46
C ASP A 317 -9.97 15.09 -16.11
N PRO A 318 -9.07 14.38 -15.40
CA PRO A 318 -7.81 14.95 -14.92
C PRO A 318 -6.90 15.50 -16.04
N ILE A 319 -6.93 14.91 -17.24
CA ILE A 319 -6.13 15.33 -18.39
C ILE A 319 -6.75 16.58 -19.00
N SER A 320 -8.06 16.63 -19.19
CA SER A 320 -8.78 17.82 -19.65
C SER A 320 -8.58 19.00 -18.70
N GLN A 321 -8.70 18.79 -17.39
CA GLN A 321 -8.40 19.82 -16.39
C GLN A 321 -6.94 20.28 -16.48
N GLY A 322 -5.99 19.36 -16.63
CA GLY A 322 -4.58 19.70 -16.86
C GLY A 322 -4.36 20.58 -18.10
N ILE A 323 -4.96 20.21 -19.23
CA ILE A 323 -4.91 20.99 -20.49
C ILE A 323 -5.52 22.38 -20.30
N LEU A 324 -6.70 22.47 -19.67
CA LEU A 324 -7.40 23.73 -19.43
C LEU A 324 -6.61 24.65 -18.51
N ASN A 325 -6.01 24.10 -17.46
CA ASN A 325 -5.16 24.83 -16.51
C ASN A 325 -3.92 25.39 -17.20
N ILE A 326 -3.23 24.60 -18.05
CA ILE A 326 -2.10 25.12 -18.82
C ILE A 326 -2.55 26.23 -19.78
N ARG A 327 -3.65 26.05 -20.51
CA ARG A 327 -4.20 27.09 -21.39
C ARG A 327 -4.60 28.35 -20.66
N GLU A 328 -5.08 28.24 -19.43
CA GLU A 328 -5.42 29.40 -18.60
C GLU A 328 -4.17 30.19 -18.21
N LEU A 329 -3.11 29.52 -17.77
CA LEU A 329 -1.81 30.15 -17.48
C LEU A 329 -1.26 30.89 -18.71
N GLU A 330 -1.34 30.27 -19.88
CA GLU A 330 -0.89 30.89 -21.15
C GLU A 330 -1.73 32.10 -21.55
N LYS A 331 -3.05 32.05 -21.33
CA LYS A 331 -3.93 33.22 -21.51
C LYS A 331 -3.56 34.37 -20.59
N LEU A 332 -3.01 34.07 -19.41
CA LEU A 332 -2.44 35.05 -18.48
C LEU A 332 -1.03 35.49 -18.87
N SER A 333 -0.58 35.17 -20.09
CA SER A 333 0.74 35.50 -20.64
C SER A 333 1.92 34.81 -19.93
N ALA A 334 1.65 33.71 -19.22
CA ALA A 334 2.70 32.87 -18.63
C ALA A 334 3.36 32.00 -19.72
N GLU A 335 4.69 31.86 -19.65
CA GLU A 335 5.41 30.85 -20.43
C GLU A 335 5.47 29.55 -19.61
N VAL A 336 4.93 28.46 -20.15
CA VAL A 336 4.74 27.19 -19.43
C VAL A 336 5.36 26.01 -20.20
N LEU A 337 6.24 25.27 -19.54
CA LEU A 337 6.67 23.94 -19.94
C LEU A 337 6.01 22.91 -19.04
N PHE A 338 5.48 21.86 -19.65
CA PHE A 338 4.89 20.73 -18.95
C PHE A 338 5.72 19.47 -19.21
N PHE A 339 5.99 18.71 -18.16
CA PHE A 339 6.65 17.41 -18.26
C PHE A 339 5.90 16.33 -17.46
N CYS A 340 5.72 15.17 -18.09
CA CYS A 340 5.21 13.97 -17.43
C CYS A 340 6.39 13.20 -16.80
N ALA A 341 6.59 13.34 -15.49
CA ALA A 341 7.64 12.64 -14.78
C ALA A 341 7.23 12.31 -13.34
N ASP A 342 7.72 11.17 -12.84
CA ASP A 342 7.73 10.89 -11.41
C ASP A 342 8.94 11.60 -10.80
N VAL A 343 8.71 12.37 -9.72
CA VAL A 343 9.75 13.11 -9.02
C VAL A 343 10.79 12.18 -8.37
N THR A 344 10.44 10.91 -8.14
CA THR A 344 11.39 9.90 -7.65
C THR A 344 12.35 9.39 -8.74
N ASN A 345 12.04 9.62 -10.01
CA ASN A 345 12.90 9.20 -11.11
C ASN A 345 13.97 10.27 -11.37
N TYR A 346 15.17 10.07 -10.81
CA TYR A 346 16.29 10.99 -10.95
C TYR A 346 16.63 11.33 -12.41
N GLU A 347 16.64 10.34 -13.31
CA GLU A 347 17.05 10.55 -14.70
C GLU A 347 16.02 11.35 -15.49
N LYS A 348 14.73 10.99 -15.39
CA LYS A 348 13.67 11.78 -16.01
C LYS A 348 13.66 13.20 -15.47
N MET A 349 13.87 13.37 -14.17
CA MET A 349 13.96 14.71 -13.57
C MET A 349 15.22 15.48 -14.01
N GLN A 350 16.34 14.79 -14.24
CA GLN A 350 17.55 15.39 -14.82
C GLN A 350 17.29 15.87 -16.25
N GLU A 351 16.62 15.06 -17.07
CA GLU A 351 16.19 15.42 -18.42
C GLU A 351 15.25 16.64 -18.40
N VAL A 352 14.25 16.64 -17.51
CA VAL A 352 13.34 17.77 -17.29
C VAL A 352 14.12 19.06 -17.00
N VAL A 353 15.08 19.00 -16.07
CA VAL A 353 15.90 20.17 -15.71
C VAL A 353 16.79 20.62 -16.88
N GLN A 354 17.35 19.68 -17.64
CA GLN A 354 18.16 19.99 -18.81
C GLN A 354 17.32 20.70 -19.89
N LEU A 355 16.21 20.09 -20.32
CA LEU A 355 15.32 20.65 -21.34
C LEU A 355 14.74 22.00 -20.90
N ALA A 356 14.36 22.13 -19.64
CA ALA A 356 13.90 23.40 -19.09
C ALA A 356 15.02 24.46 -19.07
N SER A 357 16.26 24.07 -18.79
CA SER A 357 17.41 24.99 -18.80
C SER A 357 17.77 25.46 -20.20
N GLU A 358 17.62 24.59 -21.21
CA GLU A 358 17.79 24.94 -22.63
C GLU A 358 16.73 25.94 -23.10
N ALA A 359 15.49 25.80 -22.62
CA ALA A 359 14.38 26.66 -23.01
C ALA A 359 14.29 27.99 -22.22
N PHE A 360 14.46 27.95 -20.89
CA PHE A 360 14.24 29.09 -20.00
C PHE A 360 15.51 29.60 -19.29
N GLY A 361 16.63 28.90 -19.39
CA GLY A 361 17.83 29.18 -18.58
C GLY A 361 17.76 28.54 -17.19
N SER A 362 18.70 28.89 -16.31
CA SER A 362 18.83 28.22 -15.01
C SER A 362 17.57 28.35 -14.14
N VAL A 363 17.12 27.22 -13.59
CA VAL A 363 16.05 27.17 -12.59
C VAL A 363 16.49 27.91 -11.34
N GLN A 364 15.67 28.84 -10.86
CA GLN A 364 15.98 29.71 -9.72
C GLN A 364 15.21 29.33 -8.46
N GLY A 365 14.09 28.61 -8.61
CA GLY A 365 13.37 28.11 -7.45
C GLY A 365 12.60 26.83 -7.73
N VAL A 366 12.42 26.05 -6.67
CA VAL A 366 11.62 24.83 -6.69
C VAL A 366 10.49 24.95 -5.68
N ILE A 367 9.27 24.60 -6.10
CA ILE A 367 8.10 24.47 -5.24
C ILE A 367 7.66 23.00 -5.29
N HIS A 368 7.92 22.27 -4.22
CA HIS A 368 7.57 20.87 -4.11
C HIS A 368 6.18 20.71 -3.49
N ALA A 369 5.17 20.69 -4.37
CA ALA A 369 3.75 20.51 -4.01
C ALA A 369 3.22 19.09 -4.31
N ALA A 370 4.09 18.15 -4.70
CA ALA A 370 3.69 16.77 -4.89
C ALA A 370 3.37 16.11 -3.55
N GLY A 371 2.31 15.30 -3.53
CA GLY A 371 1.86 14.61 -2.32
C GLY A 371 0.61 13.79 -2.57
N THR A 372 0.49 12.73 -1.78
CA THR A 372 -0.66 11.82 -1.70
C THR A 372 -0.94 11.53 -0.23
N VAL A 373 -2.16 11.08 0.05
CA VAL A 373 -2.63 10.67 1.38
C VAL A 373 -3.31 9.31 1.23
N ARG A 374 -3.03 8.40 2.16
CA ARG A 374 -3.56 7.04 2.25
C ARG A 374 -3.95 6.76 3.70
N ASP A 375 -5.01 7.38 4.18
CA ASP A 375 -5.40 7.29 5.59
C ASP A 375 -5.84 5.87 5.96
N ASN A 376 -5.17 5.30 6.96
CA ASN A 376 -5.48 3.97 7.49
C ASN A 376 -4.83 3.79 8.87
N LEU A 377 -5.47 3.04 9.78
CA LEU A 377 -4.96 2.83 11.14
C LEU A 377 -3.68 1.97 11.14
N ILE A 378 -2.76 2.19 12.09
CA ILE A 378 -1.51 1.42 12.25
C ILE A 378 -1.77 -0.09 12.22
N ALA A 379 -2.85 -0.55 12.86
CA ALA A 379 -3.21 -1.96 12.97
C ALA A 379 -3.44 -2.66 11.62
N VAL A 380 -3.93 -1.95 10.60
CA VAL A 380 -4.32 -2.52 9.29
C VAL A 380 -3.54 -1.93 8.12
N LYS A 381 -2.79 -0.85 8.33
CA LYS A 381 -2.04 -0.15 7.29
C LYS A 381 -1.00 -1.03 6.62
N GLY A 382 -0.98 -1.02 5.28
CA GLY A 382 -0.04 -1.76 4.46
C GLY A 382 1.26 -1.01 4.21
N GLN A 383 2.38 -1.72 4.04
CA GLN A 383 3.67 -1.09 3.74
C GLN A 383 3.68 -0.40 2.37
N ALA A 384 2.99 -0.94 1.36
CA ALA A 384 2.90 -0.33 0.03
C ALA A 384 2.23 1.06 0.07
N GLU A 385 1.20 1.23 0.92
CA GLU A 385 0.52 2.51 1.11
C GLU A 385 1.47 3.56 1.70
N ILE A 386 2.26 3.16 2.69
CA ILE A 386 3.29 4.00 3.33
C ILE A 386 4.33 4.44 2.30
N GLU A 387 4.84 3.51 1.50
CA GLU A 387 5.85 3.76 0.47
C GLU A 387 5.34 4.71 -0.62
N GLU A 388 4.04 4.69 -0.95
CA GLU A 388 3.45 5.66 -1.88
C GLU A 388 3.46 7.10 -1.30
N VAL A 389 3.18 7.25 -0.01
CA VAL A 389 3.22 8.55 0.68
C VAL A 389 4.67 9.05 0.81
N PHE A 390 5.61 8.15 1.13
CA PHE A 390 7.05 8.48 1.24
C PHE A 390 7.64 8.86 -0.12
N ALA A 391 7.27 8.18 -1.21
CA ALA A 391 7.76 8.46 -2.55
C ALA A 391 7.57 9.93 -2.95
N ALA A 392 6.36 10.45 -2.77
CA ALA A 392 6.03 11.80 -3.21
C ALA A 392 6.72 12.92 -2.41
N LYS A 393 7.11 12.66 -1.15
CA LYS A 393 7.59 13.68 -0.21
C LYS A 393 9.04 13.48 0.22
N ILE A 394 9.43 12.27 0.60
CA ILE A 394 10.77 11.99 1.10
C ILE A 394 11.72 11.80 -0.09
N TYR A 395 11.45 10.78 -0.90
CA TYR A 395 12.31 10.41 -2.03
C TYR A 395 12.31 11.49 -3.11
N GLY A 396 11.16 12.10 -3.39
CA GLY A 396 11.05 13.25 -4.29
C GLY A 396 11.93 14.43 -3.85
N THR A 397 11.94 14.78 -2.56
CA THR A 397 12.82 15.83 -2.03
C THR A 397 14.29 15.47 -2.17
N MET A 398 14.68 14.22 -1.88
CA MET A 398 16.06 13.76 -2.04
C MET A 398 16.54 13.85 -3.49
N VAL A 399 15.69 13.47 -4.45
CA VAL A 399 15.99 13.59 -5.88
C VAL A 399 16.15 15.05 -6.29
N LEU A 400 15.21 15.91 -5.91
CA LEU A 400 15.27 17.35 -6.21
C LEU A 400 16.52 17.99 -5.62
N ASP A 401 16.88 17.67 -4.37
CA ASP A 401 18.09 18.19 -3.76
C ASP A 401 19.35 17.75 -4.50
N LYS A 402 19.46 16.46 -4.82
CA LYS A 402 20.60 15.92 -5.57
C LYS A 402 20.75 16.63 -6.91
N LEU A 403 19.66 16.85 -7.64
CA LEU A 403 19.65 17.54 -8.94
C LEU A 403 20.14 18.98 -8.85
N PHE A 404 19.76 19.69 -7.78
CA PHE A 404 20.11 21.10 -7.59
C PHE A 404 21.30 21.34 -6.65
N SER A 405 22.02 20.29 -6.26
CA SER A 405 23.21 20.39 -5.39
C SER A 405 24.35 21.21 -6.02
N ALA A 406 24.47 21.17 -7.36
CA ALA A 406 25.49 21.89 -8.13
C ALA A 406 24.99 23.22 -8.74
N THR A 407 23.71 23.55 -8.57
CA THR A 407 23.08 24.73 -9.18
C THR A 407 22.64 25.71 -8.09
N GLU A 408 22.88 27.02 -8.27
CA GLU A 408 22.38 28.02 -7.31
C GLU A 408 20.87 28.18 -7.43
N LEU A 409 20.12 27.59 -6.49
CA LEU A 409 18.71 27.87 -6.25
C LEU A 409 18.56 29.01 -5.24
N ASP A 410 17.70 29.99 -5.54
CA ASP A 410 17.33 31.05 -4.60
C ASP A 410 16.40 30.51 -3.51
N ILE A 411 15.40 29.71 -3.91
CA ILE A 411 14.36 29.18 -3.01
C ILE A 411 14.08 27.70 -3.28
N PHE A 412 13.84 26.95 -2.21
CA PHE A 412 13.35 25.57 -2.26
C PHE A 412 12.21 25.42 -1.25
N VAL A 413 10.97 25.45 -1.73
CA VAL A 413 9.76 25.45 -0.90
C VAL A 413 9.18 24.03 -0.84
N LEU A 414 8.99 23.51 0.36
CA LEU A 414 8.46 22.18 0.63
C LEU A 414 7.06 22.30 1.24
N PHE A 415 6.05 21.66 0.64
CA PHE A 415 4.70 21.68 1.21
C PHE A 415 4.55 20.56 2.24
N SER A 416 4.62 20.99 3.50
CA SER A 416 4.35 20.18 4.69
C SER A 416 2.89 20.34 5.12
N SER A 417 2.52 19.82 6.29
CA SER A 417 1.15 19.86 6.82
C SER A 417 1.10 20.16 8.32
N THR A 418 0.04 20.85 8.75
CA THR A 418 -0.36 20.94 10.16
C THR A 418 -0.61 19.57 10.81
N SER A 419 -0.79 18.49 10.03
CA SER A 419 -0.81 17.11 10.54
C SER A 419 0.43 16.76 11.37
N THR A 420 1.59 17.39 11.13
CA THR A 420 2.79 17.17 11.96
C THR A 420 2.65 17.63 13.41
N VAL A 421 1.63 18.45 13.68
CA VAL A 421 1.32 19.05 14.97
C VAL A 421 0.04 18.44 15.55
N THR A 422 -1.03 18.34 14.76
CA THR A 422 -2.29 17.75 15.21
C THR A 422 -2.26 16.22 15.28
N ALA A 423 -1.37 15.60 14.49
CA ALA A 423 -1.15 14.17 14.35
C ALA A 423 -2.46 13.34 14.36
N PRO A 424 -3.31 13.50 13.33
CA PRO A 424 -4.60 12.82 13.27
C PRO A 424 -4.45 11.29 13.21
N THR A 425 -5.41 10.59 13.78
CA THR A 425 -5.58 9.13 13.66
C THR A 425 -5.61 8.71 12.18
N GLY A 426 -4.93 7.61 11.86
CA GLY A 426 -4.81 7.04 10.52
C GLY A 426 -3.70 7.65 9.63
N GLN A 427 -3.02 8.70 10.11
CA GLN A 427 -2.05 9.47 9.31
C GLN A 427 -0.58 9.24 9.67
N THR A 428 -0.22 8.10 10.29
CA THR A 428 1.14 7.84 10.80
C THR A 428 2.27 8.10 9.79
N ASP A 429 2.12 7.64 8.55
CA ASP A 429 3.05 7.81 7.43
C ASP A 429 3.04 9.23 6.85
N TYR A 430 1.86 9.84 6.73
CA TYR A 430 1.73 11.22 6.27
C TYR A 430 2.37 12.19 7.27
N VAL A 431 2.17 11.97 8.57
CA VAL A 431 2.85 12.70 9.64
C VAL A 431 4.37 12.48 9.53
N ALA A 432 4.84 11.24 9.39
CA ALA A 432 6.26 10.92 9.23
C ALA A 432 6.90 11.66 8.04
N ALA A 433 6.27 11.59 6.86
CA ALA A 433 6.78 12.21 5.64
C ALA A 433 6.85 13.75 5.74
N ASN A 434 5.86 14.39 6.39
CA ASN A 434 5.89 15.83 6.59
C ASN A 434 6.86 16.25 7.72
N CYS A 435 7.05 15.43 8.76
CA CYS A 435 8.11 15.62 9.76
C CYS A 435 9.50 15.55 9.13
N PHE A 436 9.72 14.66 8.15
CA PHE A 436 10.94 14.66 7.35
C PHE A 436 11.13 15.97 6.59
N LEU A 437 10.11 16.47 5.87
CA LEU A 437 10.22 17.75 5.13
C LEU A 437 10.60 18.91 6.05
N ASN A 438 10.02 18.94 7.26
CA ASN A 438 10.33 19.91 8.30
C ASN A 438 11.81 19.84 8.71
N ALA A 439 12.29 18.67 9.14
CA ALA A 439 13.67 18.49 9.56
C ALA A 439 14.66 18.74 8.40
N TYR A 440 14.31 18.32 7.19
CA TYR A 440 15.11 18.52 5.99
C TYR A 440 15.30 20.02 5.66
N SER A 441 14.26 20.82 5.81
CA SER A 441 14.35 22.27 5.59
C SER A 441 15.32 22.96 6.56
N GLU A 442 15.36 22.51 7.82
CA GLU A 442 16.29 22.99 8.84
C GLU A 442 17.73 22.54 8.55
N ALA A 443 17.91 21.25 8.23
CA ALA A 443 19.20 20.68 7.86
C ALA A 443 19.83 21.42 6.68
N SER A 444 19.06 21.63 5.61
CA SER A 444 19.52 22.33 4.41
C SER A 444 19.83 23.79 4.65
N SER A 445 19.10 24.47 5.54
CA SER A 445 19.31 25.91 5.80
C SER A 445 20.59 26.17 6.58
N SER A 446 21.06 25.20 7.39
CA SER A 446 22.33 25.29 8.12
C SER A 446 23.58 24.97 7.28
N SER A 447 23.42 24.37 6.09
CA SER A 447 24.52 23.80 5.29
C SER A 447 24.75 24.49 3.94
N ASN A 448 23.72 25.06 3.30
CA ASN A 448 23.81 25.67 1.97
C ASN A 448 23.69 27.21 2.04
N GLY A 449 24.82 27.91 2.11
CA GLY A 449 24.90 29.35 2.41
C GLY A 449 24.19 30.33 1.44
N ASN A 450 23.71 29.89 0.28
CA ASN A 450 22.98 30.73 -0.68
C ASN A 450 21.50 30.32 -0.93
N ARG A 451 21.09 29.08 -0.59
CA ARG A 451 19.74 28.54 -0.89
C ARG A 451 18.79 28.69 0.30
N LYS A 452 17.63 29.33 0.11
CA LYS A 452 16.58 29.39 1.13
C LYS A 452 15.64 28.18 1.03
N THR A 453 15.77 27.22 1.94
CA THR A 453 14.85 26.08 2.01
C THR A 453 13.79 26.33 3.07
N VAL A 454 12.50 26.28 2.69
CA VAL A 454 11.37 26.57 3.59
C VAL A 454 10.33 25.46 3.53
N ALA A 455 10.03 24.81 4.67
CA ALA A 455 8.89 23.92 4.82
C ALA A 455 7.68 24.68 5.37
N ILE A 456 6.57 24.67 4.61
CA ILE A 456 5.32 25.32 5.01
C ILE A 456 4.34 24.26 5.46
N ASN A 457 3.97 24.27 6.74
CA ASN A 457 3.02 23.35 7.34
C ASN A 457 1.62 23.93 7.15
N TRP A 458 0.98 23.56 6.05
CA TRP A 458 -0.31 24.10 5.66
C TRP A 458 -1.45 23.62 6.58
N GLY A 459 -2.28 24.57 7.01
CA GLY A 459 -3.60 24.30 7.57
C GLY A 459 -4.57 23.77 6.51
N ILE A 460 -5.82 23.56 6.91
CA ILE A 460 -6.86 23.08 6.01
C ILE A 460 -7.15 24.13 4.93
N TRP A 461 -7.13 23.74 3.66
CA TRP A 461 -7.52 24.58 2.54
C TRP A 461 -8.98 24.36 2.16
N ASN A 462 -9.70 25.45 1.93
CA ASN A 462 -11.07 25.44 1.47
C ASN A 462 -11.11 25.49 -0.07
N LYS A 463 -12.11 24.85 -0.69
CA LYS A 463 -12.40 24.77 -2.14
C LYS A 463 -11.43 23.93 -2.98
N ILE A 464 -10.15 23.93 -2.63
CA ILE A 464 -9.07 23.26 -3.37
C ILE A 464 -8.21 22.39 -2.45
N GLY A 465 -7.48 21.44 -3.03
CA GLY A 465 -6.52 20.60 -2.30
C GLY A 465 -7.19 19.43 -1.58
N MET A 466 -6.37 18.61 -0.93
CA MET A 466 -6.76 17.27 -0.48
C MET A 466 -7.98 17.25 0.47
N ALA A 467 -8.09 18.22 1.38
CA ALA A 467 -9.24 18.30 2.30
C ALA A 467 -10.55 18.66 1.58
N ALA A 468 -10.51 19.57 0.62
CA ALA A 468 -11.68 19.91 -0.19
C ALA A 468 -12.06 18.77 -1.14
N ASP A 469 -11.06 18.09 -1.72
CA ASP A 469 -11.27 16.94 -2.60
C ASP A 469 -11.88 15.76 -1.83
N ALA A 470 -11.41 15.50 -0.61
CA ALA A 470 -12.01 14.51 0.30
C ALA A 470 -13.46 14.87 0.68
N PHE A 471 -13.75 16.16 0.93
CA PHE A 471 -15.11 16.60 1.22
C PHE A 471 -16.07 16.45 0.03
N LYS A 472 -15.58 16.73 -1.18
CA LYS A 472 -16.32 16.50 -2.43
C LYS A 472 -16.58 15.01 -2.67
N SER A 473 -15.57 14.15 -2.45
CA SER A 473 -15.73 12.70 -2.61
C SER A 473 -16.69 12.09 -1.57
N MET A 474 -16.90 12.75 -0.43
CA MET A 474 -17.93 12.40 0.57
C MET A 474 -19.36 12.84 0.19
N GLY A 475 -19.55 13.56 -0.94
CA GLY A 475 -20.86 13.90 -1.49
C GLY A 475 -21.49 15.21 -1.00
N PHE A 476 -20.71 16.10 -0.35
CA PHE A 476 -21.22 17.33 0.27
C PHE A 476 -20.86 18.61 -0.52
N SER A 477 -21.60 18.94 -1.58
CA SER A 477 -21.47 20.25 -2.26
C SER A 477 -22.69 21.13 -2.02
N LYS A 478 -22.51 22.23 -1.26
CA LYS A 478 -23.55 23.24 -0.92
C LYS A 478 -23.97 24.15 -2.08
N THR A 479 -23.46 23.92 -3.28
CA THR A 479 -23.89 24.62 -4.50
C THR A 479 -24.33 23.59 -5.53
N ARG A 480 -25.55 23.07 -5.36
CA ARG A 480 -26.32 22.55 -6.49
C ARG A 480 -26.78 23.73 -7.36
N THR A 481 -25.86 24.31 -8.13
CA THR A 481 -26.25 25.04 -9.33
C THR A 481 -26.87 24.01 -10.27
N GLY A 482 -28.17 24.16 -10.55
CA GLY A 482 -28.97 23.18 -11.27
C GLY A 482 -28.25 22.62 -12.49
N THR A 483 -27.99 21.32 -12.46
CA THR A 483 -27.46 20.56 -13.57
C THR A 483 -28.58 20.34 -14.60
N GLU A 484 -28.25 20.50 -15.88
CA GLU A 484 -29.14 20.11 -16.98
C GLU A 484 -29.36 18.60 -16.93
N GLN A 485 -30.46 18.18 -16.31
CA GLN A 485 -30.92 16.80 -16.41
C GLN A 485 -31.43 16.57 -17.83
N THR A 486 -30.61 15.88 -18.63
CA THR A 486 -31.06 15.43 -19.94
C THR A 486 -31.68 14.05 -19.77
N ILE A 487 -32.97 13.97 -20.07
CA ILE A 487 -33.71 12.70 -20.11
C ILE A 487 -33.69 12.23 -21.57
N THR A 488 -33.07 11.09 -21.83
CA THR A 488 -33.09 10.46 -23.15
C THR A 488 -33.84 9.13 -23.11
N ALA A 489 -34.49 8.78 -24.22
CA ALA A 489 -34.95 7.42 -24.43
C ALA A 489 -33.73 6.49 -24.56
N THR A 490 -33.84 5.30 -23.98
CA THR A 490 -32.83 4.24 -24.02
C THR A 490 -33.01 3.37 -25.27
N ASN A 491 -31.93 2.76 -25.74
CA ASN A 491 -31.96 1.83 -26.88
C ASN A 491 -32.14 0.37 -26.45
N SER A 492 -31.87 0.09 -25.19
CA SER A 492 -31.97 -1.19 -24.50
C SER A 492 -33.39 -1.52 -24.07
N VAL A 493 -33.79 -2.78 -24.19
CA VAL A 493 -35.09 -3.27 -23.69
C VAL A 493 -35.20 -3.28 -22.17
N HIS A 494 -34.07 -3.12 -21.46
CA HIS A 494 -34.00 -3.21 -20.00
C HIS A 494 -34.42 -1.93 -19.29
N PHE A 495 -34.26 -0.78 -19.93
CA PHE A 495 -34.47 0.53 -19.34
C PHE A 495 -35.48 1.32 -20.14
N GLU A 496 -36.25 2.16 -19.45
CA GLU A 496 -37.23 3.07 -20.04
C GLU A 496 -36.71 4.51 -20.13
N ARG A 497 -35.81 4.88 -19.21
CA ARG A 497 -35.28 6.24 -19.08
C ARG A 497 -33.82 6.23 -18.71
N HIS A 498 -33.05 7.10 -19.35
CA HIS A 498 -31.69 7.45 -18.96
C HIS A 498 -31.67 8.88 -18.47
N LEU A 499 -31.36 9.07 -17.19
CA LEU A 499 -31.09 10.39 -16.62
C LEU A 499 -29.58 10.54 -16.49
N LYS A 500 -29.07 11.66 -17.00
CA LYS A 500 -27.67 12.04 -16.82
C LYS A 500 -27.61 13.23 -15.87
N ASP A 501 -26.89 13.09 -14.76
CA ASP A 501 -26.63 14.17 -13.81
C ASP A 501 -25.12 14.41 -13.74
N ALA A 502 -24.70 15.60 -14.15
CA ALA A 502 -23.30 16.01 -14.21
C ALA A 502 -22.95 16.81 -12.95
N VAL A 503 -22.57 16.14 -11.85
CA VAL A 503 -22.20 16.82 -10.60
C VAL A 503 -20.68 16.88 -10.51
N ASP A 504 -20.13 18.09 -10.40
CA ASP A 504 -18.67 18.29 -10.34
C ASP A 504 -17.93 17.48 -11.45
N GLY A 505 -18.57 17.42 -12.63
CA GLY A 505 -18.16 16.80 -13.90
C GLY A 505 -17.66 15.38 -13.83
N ARG A 506 -18.10 14.68 -12.80
CA ARG A 506 -18.28 13.25 -12.89
C ARG A 506 -19.71 13.01 -13.31
N MET A 507 -19.86 12.44 -14.50
CA MET A 507 -21.16 12.03 -14.99
C MET A 507 -21.70 10.90 -14.12
N THR A 508 -22.88 11.13 -13.55
CA THR A 508 -23.68 10.09 -12.93
C THR A 508 -24.84 9.74 -13.85
N HIS A 509 -24.94 8.48 -14.22
CA HIS A 509 -26.02 7.96 -15.05
C HIS A 509 -27.00 7.21 -14.15
N TYR A 510 -28.29 7.50 -14.30
CA TYR A 510 -29.37 6.73 -13.69
C TYR A 510 -30.19 6.10 -14.80
N LEU A 511 -30.12 4.78 -14.95
CA LEU A 511 -30.95 4.02 -15.87
C LEU A 511 -32.13 3.45 -15.09
N MET A 512 -33.35 3.80 -15.48
CA MET A 512 -34.56 3.47 -14.75
C MET A 512 -35.44 2.52 -15.55
N CYS A 513 -36.05 1.56 -14.86
CA CYS A 513 -37.07 0.67 -15.41
C CYS A 513 -38.13 0.36 -14.37
N HIS A 514 -39.27 -0.15 -14.83
CA HIS A 514 -40.21 -0.84 -13.96
C HIS A 514 -39.98 -2.34 -14.05
N ILE A 515 -40.03 -2.99 -12.90
CA ILE A 515 -40.02 -4.43 -12.81
C ILE A 515 -41.27 -4.90 -12.09
N SER A 516 -41.96 -5.89 -12.66
CA SER A 516 -43.20 -6.42 -12.11
C SER A 516 -43.13 -7.93 -11.97
N SER A 517 -43.73 -8.45 -10.90
CA SER A 517 -43.75 -9.87 -10.60
C SER A 517 -44.41 -10.72 -11.71
N SER A 518 -45.31 -10.16 -12.51
CA SER A 518 -46.04 -10.89 -13.56
C SER A 518 -45.57 -10.60 -14.99
N SER A 519 -45.09 -9.39 -15.29
CA SER A 519 -44.65 -9.04 -16.66
C SER A 519 -43.15 -9.16 -16.88
N SER A 520 -42.33 -9.14 -15.83
CA SER A 520 -40.87 -9.31 -15.94
C SER A 520 -40.51 -10.77 -15.74
N TRP A 521 -40.14 -11.48 -16.82
CA TRP A 521 -39.88 -12.92 -16.77
C TRP A 521 -38.78 -13.31 -15.77
N MET A 522 -37.81 -12.42 -15.50
CA MET A 522 -36.75 -12.63 -14.50
C MET A 522 -37.27 -12.72 -13.07
N LEU A 523 -38.48 -12.20 -12.80
CA LEU A 523 -39.18 -12.32 -11.53
C LEU A 523 -40.24 -13.43 -11.60
N ASP A 524 -41.05 -13.44 -12.67
CA ASP A 524 -42.16 -14.39 -12.81
C ASP A 524 -41.67 -15.85 -12.83
N GLN A 525 -40.50 -16.08 -13.42
CA GLN A 525 -39.89 -17.42 -13.55
C GLN A 525 -38.80 -17.70 -12.51
N HIS A 526 -38.55 -16.80 -11.56
CA HIS A 526 -37.61 -16.98 -10.45
C HIS A 526 -38.30 -16.65 -9.13
N ARG A 527 -38.97 -17.67 -8.56
CA ARG A 527 -39.81 -17.51 -7.37
C ARG A 527 -39.39 -18.45 -6.26
N THR A 528 -39.66 -18.12 -5.00
CA THR A 528 -39.52 -19.07 -3.89
C THR A 528 -40.58 -20.16 -3.97
N MET A 529 -40.45 -21.23 -3.19
CA MET A 529 -41.51 -22.25 -3.06
C MET A 529 -42.85 -21.70 -2.59
N ASN A 530 -42.84 -20.60 -1.82
CA ASN A 530 -44.05 -19.90 -1.37
C ASN A 530 -44.61 -18.96 -2.45
N GLY A 531 -43.98 -18.88 -3.62
CA GLY A 531 -44.45 -18.10 -4.77
C GLY A 531 -43.91 -16.68 -4.86
N GLN A 532 -43.11 -16.22 -3.90
CA GLN A 532 -42.56 -14.86 -3.85
C GLN A 532 -41.58 -14.62 -5.00
N ALA A 533 -41.76 -13.53 -5.74
CA ALA A 533 -40.91 -13.20 -6.89
C ALA A 533 -39.66 -12.42 -6.46
N ILE A 534 -38.48 -12.97 -6.77
CA ILE A 534 -37.19 -12.43 -6.33
C ILE A 534 -36.30 -12.28 -7.53
N LEU A 535 -35.63 -11.14 -7.64
CA LEU A 535 -34.68 -10.92 -8.73
C LEU A 535 -33.39 -11.70 -8.43
N PRO A 536 -32.96 -12.64 -9.31
CA PRO A 536 -31.72 -13.38 -9.10
C PRO A 536 -30.50 -12.46 -9.18
N GLY A 537 -29.45 -12.78 -8.43
CA GLY A 537 -28.20 -12.00 -8.43
C GLY A 537 -27.59 -11.87 -9.84
N THR A 538 -27.78 -12.86 -10.71
CA THR A 538 -27.32 -12.81 -12.11
C THR A 538 -28.09 -11.84 -13.00
N ALA A 539 -29.33 -11.48 -12.64
CA ALA A 539 -30.03 -10.39 -13.31
C ALA A 539 -29.42 -9.03 -12.99
N TYR A 540 -28.77 -8.87 -11.83
CA TYR A 540 -28.05 -7.64 -11.48
C TYR A 540 -26.86 -7.46 -12.43
N ILE A 541 -26.15 -8.55 -12.73
CA ILE A 541 -25.00 -8.56 -13.66
C ILE A 541 -25.45 -8.13 -15.07
N GLU A 542 -26.57 -8.65 -15.58
CA GLU A 542 -27.09 -8.23 -16.89
C GLU A 542 -27.60 -6.78 -16.89
N LEU A 543 -28.24 -6.33 -15.81
CA LEU A 543 -28.65 -4.93 -15.66
C LEU A 543 -27.44 -3.98 -15.67
N ILE A 544 -26.33 -4.37 -15.03
CA ILE A 544 -25.05 -3.63 -15.08
C ILE A 544 -24.52 -3.59 -16.50
N ARG A 545 -24.44 -4.74 -17.19
CA ARG A 545 -23.98 -4.81 -18.59
C ARG A 545 -24.85 -3.95 -19.52
N ALA A 546 -26.17 -4.02 -19.37
CA ALA A 546 -27.12 -3.21 -20.13
C ALA A 546 -26.94 -1.71 -19.84
N ALA A 547 -26.69 -1.35 -18.58
CA ALA A 547 -26.46 0.02 -18.16
C ALA A 547 -25.17 0.59 -18.76
N LEU A 548 -24.10 -0.20 -18.76
CA LEU A 548 -22.84 0.16 -19.42
C LEU A 548 -23.09 0.39 -20.91
N GLY A 549 -23.80 -0.51 -21.61
CA GLY A 549 -24.12 -0.35 -23.03
C GLY A 549 -24.87 0.95 -23.39
N GLU A 550 -25.65 1.52 -22.47
CA GLU A 550 -26.33 2.82 -22.65
C GLU A 550 -25.42 4.03 -22.36
N CYS A 551 -24.39 3.85 -21.53
CA CYS A 551 -23.47 4.92 -21.13
C CYS A 551 -22.24 4.99 -22.05
N GLU A 552 -21.57 3.86 -22.23
CA GLU A 552 -20.32 3.71 -22.97
C GLU A 552 -20.21 2.28 -23.50
N ALA A 553 -20.00 2.12 -24.81
CA ALA A 553 -19.88 0.80 -25.42
C ALA A 553 -18.55 0.13 -25.02
N MET A 554 -18.56 -0.62 -23.92
CA MET A 554 -17.44 -1.47 -23.51
C MET A 554 -17.61 -2.86 -24.12
N GLU A 555 -16.67 -3.28 -24.98
CA GLU A 555 -16.68 -4.62 -25.57
C GLU A 555 -16.35 -5.71 -24.54
N SER A 556 -15.46 -5.41 -23.59
CA SER A 556 -15.11 -6.24 -22.43
C SER A 556 -14.87 -5.37 -21.19
N PHE A 557 -15.25 -5.89 -20.02
CA PHE A 557 -15.14 -5.18 -18.74
C PHE A 557 -15.05 -6.16 -17.57
N VAL A 558 -14.63 -5.65 -16.42
CA VAL A 558 -14.58 -6.39 -15.15
C VAL A 558 -15.50 -5.71 -14.14
N ILE A 559 -16.38 -6.48 -13.52
CA ILE A 559 -17.12 -6.07 -12.32
C ILE A 559 -16.33 -6.59 -11.13
N ARG A 560 -15.83 -5.72 -10.26
CA ARG A 560 -15.13 -6.06 -9.02
C ARG A 560 -16.02 -5.82 -7.81
N ASP A 561 -15.82 -6.63 -6.79
CA ASP A 561 -16.41 -6.42 -5.47
C ASP A 561 -17.94 -6.24 -5.54
N LEU A 562 -18.62 -7.12 -6.29
CA LEU A 562 -20.08 -7.07 -6.41
C LEU A 562 -20.70 -7.69 -5.16
N TYR A 563 -21.31 -6.86 -4.31
CA TYR A 563 -22.00 -7.30 -3.09
C TYR A 563 -23.52 -7.26 -3.26
N PHE A 564 -24.21 -8.26 -2.70
CA PHE A 564 -25.66 -8.27 -2.55
C PHE A 564 -26.04 -7.86 -1.12
N LEU A 565 -26.44 -6.61 -0.95
CA LEU A 565 -26.80 -6.06 0.35
C LEU A 565 -28.19 -6.52 0.79
N ARG A 566 -29.11 -6.66 -0.17
CA ARG A 566 -30.50 -7.04 0.11
C ARG A 566 -31.18 -7.64 -1.11
N ALA A 567 -31.91 -8.74 -0.90
CA ALA A 567 -32.73 -9.34 -1.94
C ALA A 567 -33.80 -8.35 -2.46
N LEU A 568 -33.95 -8.24 -3.78
CA LEU A 568 -35.00 -7.45 -4.40
C LEU A 568 -36.24 -8.33 -4.62
N TYR A 569 -37.15 -8.24 -3.66
CA TYR A 569 -38.47 -8.88 -3.69
C TYR A 569 -39.53 -7.94 -4.28
N VAL A 570 -40.44 -8.49 -5.09
CA VAL A 570 -41.63 -7.80 -5.59
C VAL A 570 -42.85 -8.66 -5.29
N ALA A 571 -43.86 -8.09 -4.61
CA ALA A 571 -45.05 -8.83 -4.26
C ALA A 571 -45.92 -9.17 -5.48
N GLU A 572 -46.84 -10.11 -5.31
CA GLU A 572 -47.72 -10.56 -6.39
C GLU A 572 -48.54 -9.38 -6.94
N ASP A 573 -48.63 -9.29 -8.27
CA ASP A 573 -49.31 -8.20 -8.99
C ASP A 573 -48.77 -6.78 -8.71
N GLU A 574 -47.65 -6.63 -8.00
CA GLU A 574 -46.96 -5.36 -7.83
C GLU A 574 -45.97 -5.06 -8.97
N SER A 575 -45.67 -3.76 -9.10
CA SER A 575 -44.58 -3.25 -9.92
C SER A 575 -43.76 -2.29 -9.07
N ARG A 576 -42.44 -2.38 -9.18
CA ARG A 576 -41.50 -1.47 -8.51
C ARG A 576 -40.63 -0.76 -9.52
N HIS A 577 -40.29 0.48 -9.23
CA HIS A 577 -39.26 1.19 -9.97
C HIS A 577 -37.88 0.68 -9.53
N LEU A 578 -37.05 0.31 -10.49
CA LEU A 578 -35.66 -0.05 -10.29
C LEU A 578 -34.79 0.99 -11.00
N ARG A 579 -33.65 1.32 -10.40
CA ARG A 579 -32.63 2.14 -11.05
C ARG A 579 -31.24 1.53 -10.89
N VAL A 580 -30.45 1.61 -11.96
CA VAL A 580 -29.00 1.38 -11.94
C VAL A 580 -28.31 2.75 -11.98
N LYS A 581 -27.52 3.03 -10.95
CA LYS A 581 -26.75 4.27 -10.81
C LYS A 581 -25.29 3.99 -11.12
N LEU A 582 -24.76 4.57 -12.19
CA LEU A 582 -23.34 4.50 -12.56
C LEU A 582 -22.69 5.86 -12.32
N SER A 583 -21.69 5.92 -11.45
CA SER A 583 -20.93 7.13 -11.13
C SER A 583 -19.51 6.99 -11.70
N ALA A 584 -19.13 7.85 -12.63
CA ALA A 584 -17.83 7.75 -13.30
C ALA A 584 -16.64 7.82 -12.31
N THR A 585 -15.65 6.94 -12.50
CA THR A 585 -14.36 6.91 -11.81
C THR A 585 -13.21 7.11 -12.80
N ASP A 586 -11.96 7.13 -12.32
CA ASP A 586 -10.80 7.37 -13.20
C ASP A 586 -10.58 6.24 -14.25
N ASN A 587 -11.06 5.01 -14.01
CA ASN A 587 -10.86 3.83 -14.87
C ASN A 587 -12.16 3.04 -15.18
N GLY A 588 -13.34 3.61 -14.92
CA GLY A 588 -14.63 2.97 -15.15
C GLY A 588 -15.78 3.60 -14.34
N TYR A 589 -16.54 2.80 -13.59
CA TYR A 589 -17.72 3.29 -12.86
C TYR A 589 -17.90 2.64 -11.49
N LYS A 590 -18.38 3.41 -10.50
CA LYS A 590 -19.06 2.86 -9.33
C LYS A 590 -20.51 2.58 -9.66
N CYS A 591 -20.98 1.38 -9.38
CA CYS A 591 -22.33 0.93 -9.70
C CYS A 591 -23.14 0.66 -8.44
N GLU A 592 -24.38 1.14 -8.40
CA GLU A 592 -25.39 0.81 -7.38
C GLU A 592 -26.70 0.39 -8.04
N ILE A 593 -27.32 -0.69 -7.56
CA ILE A 593 -28.66 -1.13 -7.98
C ILE A 593 -29.64 -0.83 -6.86
N GLN A 594 -30.68 -0.07 -7.18
CA GLN A 594 -31.61 0.46 -6.18
C GLN A 594 -33.08 0.25 -6.61
N SER A 595 -33.99 0.11 -5.67
CA SER A 595 -35.43 0.09 -5.93
C SER A 595 -36.19 1.14 -5.14
N GLU A 596 -37.32 1.60 -5.68
CA GLU A 596 -38.19 2.53 -5.01
C GLU A 596 -38.84 1.89 -3.78
N TYR A 597 -38.79 2.61 -2.67
CA TYR A 597 -39.42 2.25 -1.41
C TYR A 597 -40.29 3.39 -0.92
N ARG A 598 -41.40 3.07 -0.24
CA ARG A 598 -42.25 4.07 0.41
C ARG A 598 -42.25 3.79 1.91
N THR A 599 -41.80 4.77 2.69
CA THR A 599 -41.83 4.70 4.15
C THR A 599 -43.27 4.80 4.67
N GLU A 600 -43.51 4.37 5.91
CA GLU A 600 -44.83 4.49 6.55
C GLU A 600 -45.32 5.95 6.66
N GLY A 601 -44.39 6.92 6.67
CA GLY A 601 -44.67 8.35 6.60
C GLY A 601 -45.05 8.88 5.21
N GLY A 602 -45.18 8.01 4.20
CA GLY A 602 -45.55 8.36 2.83
C GLY A 602 -44.43 9.00 1.99
N GLN A 603 -43.19 9.06 2.51
CA GLN A 603 -42.04 9.51 1.74
C GLN A 603 -41.54 8.38 0.84
N THR A 604 -41.37 8.69 -0.43
CA THR A 604 -40.72 7.77 -1.38
C THR A 604 -39.20 7.83 -1.14
N GLY A 605 -38.47 6.78 -1.48
CA GLY A 605 -37.08 6.47 -1.10
C GLY A 605 -36.47 5.52 -2.12
N TRP A 606 -35.15 5.36 -2.13
CA TRP A 606 -34.43 4.37 -2.92
C TRP A 606 -33.61 3.47 -2.00
N ILE A 607 -33.95 2.18 -1.93
CA ILE A 607 -33.16 1.20 -1.18
C ILE A 607 -32.09 0.63 -2.08
N ARG A 608 -30.87 0.50 -1.56
CA ARG A 608 -29.77 -0.18 -2.26
C ARG A 608 -29.84 -1.70 -2.08
N HIS A 609 -29.74 -2.43 -3.18
CA HIS A 609 -29.76 -3.89 -3.20
C HIS A 609 -28.41 -4.51 -3.55
N GLY A 610 -27.59 -3.81 -4.35
CA GLY A 610 -26.23 -4.25 -4.65
C GLY A 610 -25.32 -3.09 -5.06
N ALA A 611 -24.02 -3.30 -4.91
CA ALA A 611 -22.98 -2.34 -5.26
C ALA A 611 -21.75 -3.05 -5.83
N ALA A 612 -21.05 -2.41 -6.77
CA ALA A 612 -19.82 -2.91 -7.38
C ALA A 612 -18.95 -1.78 -7.92
N ASP A 613 -17.66 -2.06 -8.12
CA ASP A 613 -16.75 -1.25 -8.93
C ASP A 613 -16.62 -1.88 -10.33
N ILE A 614 -16.58 -1.06 -11.37
CA ILE A 614 -16.49 -1.51 -12.77
C ILE A 614 -15.24 -0.92 -13.38
N GLU A 615 -14.44 -1.77 -14.02
CA GLU A 615 -13.20 -1.40 -14.70
C GLU A 615 -13.22 -1.85 -16.16
N GLN A 616 -12.58 -1.07 -17.03
CA GLN A 616 -12.35 -1.50 -18.41
C GLN A 616 -11.29 -2.61 -18.47
N SER A 617 -11.59 -3.71 -19.15
CA SER A 617 -10.63 -4.81 -19.30
C SER A 617 -9.57 -4.47 -20.36
N LYS A 618 -8.28 -4.59 -20.02
CA LYS A 618 -7.16 -4.31 -20.93
C LYS A 618 -6.81 -5.46 -21.89
N SER A 619 -7.27 -6.69 -21.61
CA SER A 619 -7.02 -7.89 -22.42
C SER A 619 -8.33 -8.60 -22.74
N GLY A 620 -8.65 -8.68 -24.04
CA GLY A 620 -9.78 -9.49 -24.56
C GLY A 620 -9.39 -10.92 -24.94
N LYS A 621 -8.19 -11.40 -24.56
CA LYS A 621 -7.73 -12.76 -24.86
C LYS A 621 -7.76 -13.61 -23.60
N THR A 622 -8.47 -14.72 -23.68
CA THR A 622 -8.50 -15.79 -22.68
C THR A 622 -8.02 -17.08 -23.32
N GLU A 623 -7.30 -17.90 -22.56
CA GLU A 623 -6.98 -19.26 -23.00
C GLU A 623 -8.26 -20.12 -23.03
N PRO A 624 -8.50 -20.91 -24.09
CA PRO A 624 -9.63 -21.81 -24.12
C PRO A 624 -9.52 -22.92 -23.07
N ILE A 625 -10.63 -23.29 -22.44
CA ILE A 625 -10.68 -24.42 -21.50
C ILE A 625 -10.63 -25.76 -22.25
N ASP A 626 -9.82 -26.71 -21.76
CA ASP A 626 -9.74 -28.08 -22.29
C ASP A 626 -10.93 -28.92 -21.81
N ILE A 627 -12.05 -28.78 -22.52
CA ILE A 627 -13.31 -29.47 -22.21
C ILE A 627 -13.12 -30.99 -22.10
N PRO A 628 -12.46 -31.71 -23.05
CA PRO A 628 -12.20 -33.14 -22.91
C PRO A 628 -11.45 -33.53 -21.64
N ALA A 629 -10.39 -32.80 -21.28
CA ALA A 629 -9.61 -33.10 -20.07
C ALA A 629 -10.45 -32.89 -18.79
N ILE A 630 -11.17 -31.78 -18.70
CA ILE A 630 -12.03 -31.45 -17.55
C ILE A 630 -13.17 -32.48 -17.43
N SER A 631 -13.84 -32.78 -18.55
CA SER A 631 -14.92 -33.77 -18.60
C SER A 631 -14.46 -35.15 -18.17
N GLY A 632 -13.24 -35.55 -18.54
CA GLY A 632 -12.61 -36.79 -18.09
C GLY A 632 -12.37 -36.84 -16.58
N ARG A 633 -11.90 -35.75 -15.96
CA ARG A 633 -11.72 -35.66 -14.50
C ARG A 633 -13.05 -35.65 -13.73
N CYS A 634 -14.08 -35.05 -14.33
CA CYS A 634 -15.44 -35.02 -13.77
C CYS A 634 -16.28 -36.28 -14.07
N GLY A 635 -15.70 -37.28 -14.75
CA GLY A 635 -16.38 -38.55 -15.07
C GLY A 635 -17.60 -38.41 -16.00
N LEU A 636 -17.68 -37.35 -16.81
CA LEU A 636 -18.79 -37.08 -17.71
C LEU A 636 -18.37 -37.27 -19.18
N GLU A 637 -19.21 -37.93 -19.97
CA GLU A 637 -19.15 -37.86 -21.43
C GLU A 637 -20.20 -36.85 -21.92
N LEU A 638 -19.74 -35.73 -22.47
CA LEU A 638 -20.61 -34.65 -22.93
C LEU A 638 -21.29 -34.99 -24.27
N ASP A 639 -22.61 -34.79 -24.34
CA ASP A 639 -23.44 -34.95 -25.54
C ASP A 639 -24.30 -33.68 -25.77
N ASP A 640 -24.13 -33.06 -26.94
CA ASP A 640 -24.82 -31.85 -27.35
C ASP A 640 -26.27 -32.06 -27.85
N ASN A 641 -26.74 -33.31 -27.91
CA ASN A 641 -28.04 -33.68 -28.49
C ASN A 641 -29.07 -34.20 -27.46
N ILE A 642 -28.91 -33.83 -26.19
CA ILE A 642 -29.82 -34.28 -25.13
C ILE A 642 -31.11 -33.45 -25.09
N ALA A 643 -32.23 -34.13 -25.35
CA ALA A 643 -33.55 -33.50 -25.36
C ALA A 643 -34.05 -33.12 -23.96
N SER A 644 -33.85 -33.99 -22.96
CA SER A 644 -34.27 -33.76 -21.56
C SER A 644 -33.41 -32.69 -20.86
N TYR A 645 -33.95 -32.05 -19.83
CA TYR A 645 -33.19 -31.21 -18.90
C TYR A 645 -33.07 -31.91 -17.54
N LEU A 646 -32.11 -31.47 -16.74
CA LEU A 646 -31.94 -31.86 -15.34
C LEU A 646 -32.43 -30.74 -14.44
N THR A 647 -33.02 -31.09 -13.30
CA THR A 647 -33.34 -30.15 -12.23
C THR A 647 -32.09 -29.87 -11.39
N THR A 648 -31.88 -28.64 -10.97
CA THR A 648 -30.83 -28.33 -10.00
C THR A 648 -31.29 -28.65 -8.58
N ASP A 649 -30.34 -28.86 -7.66
CA ASP A 649 -30.67 -29.14 -6.26
C ASP A 649 -31.35 -27.93 -5.58
N GLN A 650 -31.10 -26.71 -6.08
CA GLN A 650 -31.76 -25.49 -5.59
C GLN A 650 -33.26 -25.42 -5.93
N GLU A 651 -33.76 -26.21 -6.89
CA GLU A 651 -35.20 -26.27 -7.19
C GLU A 651 -36.04 -26.87 -6.05
N ALA A 652 -35.41 -27.45 -5.03
CA ALA A 652 -36.08 -27.80 -3.78
C ALA A 652 -36.60 -26.57 -3.02
N HIS A 653 -35.99 -25.39 -3.24
CA HIS A 653 -36.27 -24.13 -2.54
C HIS A 653 -36.74 -23.00 -3.46
N LEU A 654 -36.45 -23.12 -4.76
CA LEU A 654 -36.83 -22.16 -5.78
C LEU A 654 -37.71 -22.83 -6.86
N ARG A 655 -38.79 -22.15 -7.22
CA ARG A 655 -39.66 -22.53 -8.32
C ARG A 655 -39.23 -21.80 -9.59
N PHE A 656 -38.38 -22.48 -10.36
CA PHE A 656 -37.91 -22.01 -11.66
C PHE A 656 -38.90 -22.28 -12.81
N GLY A 657 -39.11 -21.27 -13.65
CA GLY A 657 -39.91 -21.35 -14.87
C GLY A 657 -39.15 -21.94 -16.07
N PRO A 658 -39.78 -21.97 -17.26
CA PRO A 658 -39.23 -22.61 -18.46
C PRO A 658 -37.84 -22.13 -18.89
N ARG A 659 -37.49 -20.84 -18.72
CA ARG A 659 -36.19 -20.28 -19.11
C ARG A 659 -35.01 -20.82 -18.30
N TRP A 660 -35.25 -21.32 -17.08
CA TRP A 660 -34.23 -21.91 -16.21
C TRP A 660 -33.99 -23.40 -16.47
N ARG A 661 -34.72 -24.01 -17.42
CA ARG A 661 -34.57 -25.42 -17.81
C ARG A 661 -33.39 -25.64 -18.75
N VAL A 662 -32.22 -25.13 -18.34
CA VAL A 662 -31.01 -25.06 -19.19
C VAL A 662 -30.03 -26.19 -18.93
N LEU A 663 -30.04 -26.81 -17.74
CA LEU A 663 -29.09 -27.86 -17.40
C LEU A 663 -29.37 -29.14 -18.17
N LYS A 664 -28.39 -29.64 -18.94
CA LYS A 664 -28.51 -30.88 -19.73
C LYS A 664 -27.75 -32.04 -19.13
N GLN A 665 -26.52 -31.77 -18.69
CA GLN A 665 -25.65 -32.76 -18.06
C GLN A 665 -24.78 -32.10 -17.00
N VAL A 666 -24.37 -32.88 -16.00
CA VAL A 666 -23.43 -32.48 -14.96
C VAL A 666 -22.48 -33.63 -14.69
N GLY A 667 -21.19 -33.32 -14.59
CA GLY A 667 -20.14 -34.16 -14.06
C GLY A 667 -19.56 -33.51 -12.82
N ILE A 668 -19.32 -34.29 -11.77
CA ILE A 668 -18.77 -33.81 -10.50
C ILE A 668 -17.50 -34.62 -10.24
N GLY A 669 -16.37 -33.93 -10.15
CA GLY A 669 -15.09 -34.45 -9.73
C GLY A 669 -14.87 -34.27 -8.22
N GLU A 670 -13.60 -34.26 -7.80
CA GLU A 670 -13.23 -34.12 -6.38
C GLU A 670 -13.46 -32.68 -5.86
N ASN A 671 -12.88 -31.69 -6.54
CA ASN A 671 -12.98 -30.25 -6.19
C ASN A 671 -13.44 -29.40 -7.38
N GLU A 672 -14.04 -30.01 -8.39
CA GLU A 672 -14.47 -29.34 -9.61
C GLU A 672 -15.71 -30.00 -10.20
N ALA A 673 -16.49 -29.26 -10.98
CA ALA A 673 -17.65 -29.77 -11.68
C ALA A 673 -17.77 -29.13 -13.07
N ILE A 674 -18.33 -29.86 -14.02
CA ILE A 674 -18.59 -29.37 -15.38
C ILE A 674 -20.05 -29.61 -15.77
N ALA A 675 -20.67 -28.61 -16.38
CA ALA A 675 -22.03 -28.68 -16.88
C ALA A 675 -22.13 -28.43 -18.38
N ASN A 676 -23.05 -29.16 -19.02
CA ASN A 676 -23.58 -28.85 -20.33
C ASN A 676 -24.89 -28.07 -20.17
N LEU A 677 -24.94 -26.86 -20.73
CA LEU A 677 -26.08 -25.96 -20.61
C LEU A 677 -26.60 -25.59 -21.99
N GLN A 678 -27.92 -25.69 -22.16
CA GLN A 678 -28.60 -25.31 -23.40
C GLN A 678 -29.92 -24.59 -23.10
N LEU A 679 -30.06 -23.39 -23.64
CA LEU A 679 -31.32 -22.67 -23.68
C LEU A 679 -32.29 -23.32 -24.68
N ALA A 680 -33.56 -23.45 -24.29
CA ALA A 680 -34.58 -24.03 -25.17
C ALA A 680 -34.77 -23.16 -26.43
N ASP A 681 -35.02 -23.80 -27.57
CA ASP A 681 -35.09 -23.13 -28.89
C ASP A 681 -36.09 -21.95 -28.91
N GLU A 682 -37.18 -22.06 -28.15
CA GLU A 682 -38.20 -21.01 -28.02
C GLU A 682 -37.72 -19.73 -27.31
N PHE A 683 -36.63 -19.80 -26.54
CA PHE A 683 -36.05 -18.66 -25.81
C PHE A 683 -34.71 -18.19 -26.40
N VAL A 684 -34.21 -18.80 -27.48
CA VAL A 684 -32.94 -18.41 -28.11
C VAL A 684 -32.95 -16.95 -28.57
N SER A 685 -34.12 -16.41 -28.94
CA SER A 685 -34.27 -14.98 -29.28
C SER A 685 -33.93 -14.05 -28.12
N ASP A 686 -34.06 -14.50 -26.87
CA ASP A 686 -33.79 -13.67 -25.69
C ASP A 686 -32.32 -13.26 -25.61
N LEU A 687 -31.40 -14.05 -26.19
CA LEU A 687 -29.95 -13.73 -26.22
C LEU A 687 -29.63 -12.46 -27.01
N ALA A 688 -30.52 -11.99 -27.88
CA ALA A 688 -30.36 -10.71 -28.57
C ALA A 688 -30.50 -9.52 -27.59
N ASP A 689 -31.40 -9.66 -26.62
CA ASP A 689 -31.76 -8.63 -25.65
C ASP A 689 -31.02 -8.80 -24.31
N TYR A 690 -30.67 -10.04 -23.97
CA TYR A 690 -30.00 -10.45 -22.73
C TYR A 690 -28.68 -11.19 -23.04
N PRO A 691 -27.60 -10.50 -23.45
CA PRO A 691 -26.30 -11.11 -23.73
C PRO A 691 -25.72 -11.93 -22.57
N LEU A 692 -25.91 -11.48 -21.32
CA LEU A 692 -25.66 -12.28 -20.11
C LEU A 692 -26.98 -12.85 -19.61
N HIS A 693 -27.58 -13.74 -20.40
CA HIS A 693 -28.91 -14.28 -20.13
C HIS A 693 -29.06 -14.78 -18.67
N PRO A 694 -29.87 -14.11 -17.83
CA PRO A 694 -29.89 -14.35 -16.38
C PRO A 694 -30.07 -15.81 -15.99
N ALA A 695 -31.01 -16.53 -16.62
CA ALA A 695 -31.25 -17.94 -16.30
C ALA A 695 -30.11 -18.89 -16.71
N LEU A 696 -29.38 -18.57 -17.78
CA LEU A 696 -28.23 -19.38 -18.21
C LEU A 696 -27.07 -19.15 -17.25
N LEU A 697 -26.81 -17.89 -16.91
CA LEU A 697 -25.74 -17.49 -16.01
C LEU A 697 -25.98 -18.05 -14.59
N ASP A 698 -27.22 -17.96 -14.11
CA ASP A 698 -27.63 -18.44 -12.78
C ASP A 698 -27.33 -19.92 -12.59
N ILE A 699 -27.78 -20.75 -13.53
CA ILE A 699 -27.49 -22.19 -13.48
C ILE A 699 -26.01 -22.45 -13.76
N ALA A 700 -25.35 -21.69 -14.64
CA ALA A 700 -23.92 -21.84 -14.90
C ALA A 700 -23.07 -21.64 -13.64
N THR A 701 -23.45 -20.73 -12.75
CA THR A 701 -22.75 -20.48 -11.48
C THR A 701 -23.27 -21.34 -10.32
N GLY A 702 -24.53 -21.76 -10.37
CA GLY A 702 -25.23 -22.39 -9.25
C GLY A 702 -25.39 -23.92 -9.30
N PHE A 703 -25.01 -24.61 -10.38
CA PHE A 703 -25.26 -26.06 -10.52
C PHE A 703 -24.39 -26.96 -9.61
N ALA A 704 -23.25 -26.46 -9.14
CA ALA A 704 -22.19 -27.27 -8.53
C ALA A 704 -22.25 -27.35 -7.00
N MET A 705 -23.42 -27.13 -6.38
CA MET A 705 -23.58 -27.12 -4.91
C MET A 705 -23.12 -28.42 -4.22
N LYS A 706 -23.13 -29.55 -4.95
CA LYS A 706 -22.64 -30.85 -4.48
C LYS A 706 -21.12 -30.90 -4.20
N LEU A 707 -20.36 -29.87 -4.57
CA LEU A 707 -18.95 -29.73 -4.18
C LEU A 707 -18.77 -29.29 -2.71
N ILE A 708 -19.83 -28.83 -2.04
CA ILE A 708 -19.82 -28.49 -0.62
C ILE A 708 -19.89 -29.79 0.20
N ASP A 709 -18.93 -30.01 1.10
CA ASP A 709 -18.87 -31.22 1.92
C ASP A 709 -20.05 -31.26 2.91
N GLY A 710 -20.78 -32.38 2.94
CA GLY A 710 -22.03 -32.51 3.68
C GLY A 710 -23.31 -32.10 2.93
N TYR A 711 -23.22 -31.50 1.74
CA TYR A 711 -24.40 -31.12 0.95
C TYR A 711 -25.28 -32.33 0.55
N ALA A 712 -24.65 -33.48 0.30
CA ALA A 712 -25.33 -34.72 -0.10
C ALA A 712 -25.69 -35.66 1.08
N GLY A 713 -25.33 -35.34 2.32
CA GLY A 713 -25.43 -36.23 3.48
C GLY A 713 -26.20 -35.62 4.65
N LYS A 714 -27.30 -36.28 5.04
CA LYS A 714 -28.21 -35.94 6.16
C LYS A 714 -29.09 -34.69 5.93
N GLY A 715 -30.20 -34.84 5.21
CA GLY A 715 -31.32 -33.90 5.29
C GLY A 715 -31.05 -32.47 4.81
N THR A 716 -29.91 -32.20 4.18
CA THR A 716 -29.42 -30.86 3.82
C THR A 716 -29.99 -30.30 2.50
N ALA A 717 -30.93 -31.00 1.85
CA ALA A 717 -31.87 -30.41 0.90
C ALA A 717 -32.96 -29.55 1.59
N GLU A 718 -32.70 -29.07 2.82
CA GLU A 718 -33.63 -28.29 3.65
C GLU A 718 -33.33 -26.78 3.62
N ASN A 719 -32.15 -26.34 3.16
CA ASN A 719 -31.71 -24.94 3.24
C ASN A 719 -31.34 -24.32 1.88
N LEU A 720 -31.78 -23.07 1.67
CA LEU A 720 -31.51 -22.29 0.46
C LEU A 720 -30.10 -21.68 0.54
N TRP A 721 -29.32 -21.81 -0.54
CA TRP A 721 -28.02 -21.15 -0.68
C TRP A 721 -28.14 -19.96 -1.62
N VAL A 722 -27.70 -18.78 -1.18
CA VAL A 722 -27.79 -17.54 -1.97
C VAL A 722 -26.41 -16.93 -2.21
N PRO A 723 -26.19 -16.26 -3.36
CA PRO A 723 -24.97 -15.48 -3.56
C PRO A 723 -24.96 -14.24 -2.66
N VAL A 724 -23.83 -13.98 -1.99
CA VAL A 724 -23.61 -12.77 -1.17
C VAL A 724 -22.59 -11.82 -1.78
N SER A 725 -21.58 -12.35 -2.47
CA SER A 725 -20.60 -11.52 -3.19
C SER A 725 -19.94 -12.23 -4.36
N TYR A 726 -19.36 -11.44 -5.26
CA TYR A 726 -18.37 -11.85 -6.26
C TYR A 726 -17.13 -10.96 -6.12
N ASP A 727 -15.94 -11.56 -6.02
CA ASP A 727 -14.68 -10.79 -6.00
C ASP A 727 -14.44 -10.13 -7.36
N SER A 728 -14.55 -10.90 -8.45
CA SER A 728 -14.59 -10.34 -9.80
C SER A 728 -15.40 -11.16 -10.80
N ILE A 729 -16.01 -10.47 -11.77
CA ILE A 729 -16.68 -11.04 -12.94
C ILE A 729 -16.09 -10.41 -14.18
N HIS A 730 -15.41 -11.20 -14.99
CA HIS A 730 -14.79 -10.80 -16.24
C HIS A 730 -15.73 -11.14 -17.39
N TYR A 731 -16.18 -10.10 -18.10
CA TYR A 731 -17.03 -10.25 -19.29
C TYR A 731 -16.18 -10.09 -20.56
N TYR A 732 -16.11 -11.17 -21.36
CA TYR A 732 -15.36 -11.18 -22.63
C TYR A 732 -16.27 -11.17 -23.86
N ALA A 733 -17.40 -11.88 -23.81
CA ALA A 733 -18.32 -12.00 -24.93
C ALA A 733 -19.74 -12.42 -24.49
N PRO A 734 -20.78 -12.15 -25.31
CA PRO A 734 -22.14 -12.62 -25.07
C PRO A 734 -22.22 -14.15 -24.90
N LEU A 735 -23.12 -14.61 -24.02
CA LEU A 735 -23.44 -16.03 -23.88
C LEU A 735 -24.06 -16.60 -25.17
N ARG A 736 -23.89 -17.91 -25.36
CA ARG A 736 -24.45 -18.66 -26.48
C ARG A 736 -25.64 -19.50 -26.02
N SER A 737 -26.47 -19.95 -26.97
CA SER A 737 -27.59 -20.85 -26.67
C SER A 737 -27.15 -22.22 -26.16
N LYS A 738 -25.92 -22.64 -26.47
CA LYS A 738 -25.26 -23.82 -25.91
C LYS A 738 -23.90 -23.42 -25.36
N LEU A 739 -23.61 -23.80 -24.12
CA LEU A 739 -22.38 -23.43 -23.42
C LEU A 739 -21.91 -24.52 -22.45
N ARG A 740 -20.67 -24.39 -21.98
CA ARG A 740 -20.10 -25.18 -20.90
C ARG A 740 -19.83 -24.28 -19.71
N SER A 741 -20.07 -24.81 -18.51
CA SER A 741 -19.65 -24.15 -17.27
C SER A 741 -18.74 -25.08 -16.49
N TRP A 742 -17.56 -24.61 -16.12
CA TRP A 742 -16.60 -25.30 -15.29
C TRP A 742 -16.46 -24.56 -13.96
N VAL A 743 -16.83 -25.23 -12.87
CA VAL A 743 -16.82 -24.68 -11.51
C VAL A 743 -15.73 -25.37 -10.70
N ARG A 744 -15.00 -24.62 -9.88
CA ARG A 744 -13.93 -25.10 -9.01
C ARG A 744 -14.14 -24.60 -7.58
N ILE A 745 -13.67 -25.37 -6.61
CA ILE A 745 -13.61 -25.00 -5.19
C ILE A 745 -12.19 -25.26 -4.66
N ASP A 746 -11.56 -24.27 -4.02
CA ASP A 746 -10.14 -24.38 -3.58
C ASP A 746 -9.92 -25.44 -2.51
N LYS A 747 -10.94 -25.67 -1.66
CA LYS A 747 -10.98 -26.72 -0.63
C LYS A 747 -12.44 -27.16 -0.41
N PRO A 748 -12.72 -28.45 -0.15
CA PRO A 748 -14.05 -28.86 0.26
C PRO A 748 -14.46 -28.11 1.53
N TYR A 749 -15.46 -27.25 1.41
CA TYR A 749 -15.99 -26.47 2.52
C TYR A 749 -16.91 -27.35 3.37
N THR A 750 -16.77 -27.33 4.70
CA THR A 750 -17.66 -28.12 5.56
C THR A 750 -18.98 -27.39 5.79
N ASP A 751 -20.11 -28.11 5.69
CA ASP A 751 -21.47 -27.53 5.91
C ASP A 751 -21.66 -26.81 7.26
N SER A 752 -20.76 -27.00 8.24
CA SER A 752 -20.75 -26.30 9.52
C SER A 752 -20.37 -24.82 9.45
N GLU A 753 -19.68 -24.38 8.40
CA GLU A 753 -19.15 -23.02 8.27
C GLU A 753 -20.12 -22.03 7.56
N GLY A 754 -21.27 -22.49 7.06
CA GLY A 754 -22.37 -21.63 6.57
C GLY A 754 -22.11 -20.82 5.28
N PHE A 755 -20.89 -20.84 4.73
CA PHE A 755 -20.51 -20.18 3.49
C PHE A 755 -19.92 -21.19 2.47
N ALA A 756 -19.69 -20.80 1.23
CA ALA A 756 -18.94 -21.58 0.24
C ALA A 756 -18.43 -20.64 -0.87
N ARG A 757 -17.21 -20.86 -1.37
CA ARG A 757 -16.59 -20.00 -2.38
C ARG A 757 -16.28 -20.78 -3.65
N PHE A 758 -16.62 -20.23 -4.82
CA PHE A 758 -16.46 -20.89 -6.12
C PHE A 758 -15.80 -19.98 -7.15
N ASP A 759 -14.98 -20.58 -8.00
CA ASP A 759 -14.55 -19.97 -9.26
C ASP A 759 -15.27 -20.64 -10.44
N VAL A 760 -15.69 -19.86 -11.43
CA VAL A 760 -16.52 -20.35 -12.54
C VAL A 760 -16.00 -19.81 -13.88
N SER A 761 -15.62 -20.71 -14.78
CA SER A 761 -15.27 -20.36 -16.17
C SER A 761 -16.38 -20.86 -17.11
N ILE A 762 -17.01 -19.93 -17.83
CA ILE A 762 -18.12 -20.19 -18.74
C ILE A 762 -17.62 -20.06 -20.18
N SER A 763 -17.75 -21.12 -20.97
CA SER A 763 -17.22 -21.18 -22.35
C SER A 763 -18.27 -21.57 -23.39
N ASP A 764 -17.95 -21.36 -24.66
CA ASP A 764 -18.65 -22.02 -25.76
C ASP A 764 -18.30 -23.52 -25.87
N LEU A 765 -18.85 -24.21 -26.88
CA LEU A 765 -18.65 -25.65 -27.09
C LEU A 765 -17.22 -26.04 -27.49
N VAL A 766 -16.39 -25.08 -27.94
CA VAL A 766 -15.00 -25.32 -28.33
C VAL A 766 -14.01 -24.88 -27.25
N GLY A 767 -14.51 -24.43 -26.10
CA GLY A 767 -13.70 -24.04 -24.94
C GLY A 767 -13.38 -22.55 -24.86
N LYS A 768 -13.84 -21.71 -25.79
CA LYS A 768 -13.56 -20.27 -25.70
C LYS A 768 -14.33 -19.65 -24.54
N VAL A 769 -13.61 -19.09 -23.56
CA VAL A 769 -14.21 -18.44 -22.39
C VAL A 769 -14.97 -17.18 -22.79
N LEU A 770 -16.21 -17.08 -22.34
CA LEU A 770 -17.13 -15.98 -22.58
C LEU A 770 -17.27 -15.10 -21.33
N VAL A 771 -17.32 -15.74 -20.15
CA VAL A 771 -17.41 -15.10 -18.84
C VAL A 771 -16.55 -15.90 -17.86
N GLU A 772 -15.83 -15.19 -17.00
CA GLU A 772 -15.10 -15.79 -15.89
C GLU A 772 -15.50 -15.11 -14.58
N VAL A 773 -15.68 -15.91 -13.54
CA VAL A 773 -16.09 -15.49 -12.22
C VAL A 773 -15.06 -15.99 -11.23
N VAL A 774 -14.55 -15.08 -10.41
CA VAL A 774 -13.59 -15.37 -9.34
C VAL A 774 -14.24 -15.03 -8.01
N GLY A 775 -14.12 -15.94 -7.04
CA GLY A 775 -14.57 -15.71 -5.66
C GLY A 775 -16.08 -15.51 -5.51
N LEU A 776 -16.91 -16.27 -6.22
CA LEU A 776 -18.35 -16.31 -5.95
C LEU A 776 -18.57 -16.90 -4.55
N THR A 777 -19.00 -16.06 -3.61
CA THR A 777 -19.30 -16.48 -2.24
C THR A 777 -20.81 -16.71 -2.09
N MET A 778 -21.17 -17.90 -1.63
CA MET A 778 -22.52 -18.36 -1.34
C MET A 778 -22.70 -18.46 0.18
N LYS A 779 -23.88 -18.08 0.68
CA LYS A 779 -24.28 -18.22 2.09
C LYS A 779 -25.46 -19.17 2.22
N LYS A 780 -25.39 -20.08 3.19
CA LYS A 780 -26.48 -20.96 3.60
C LYS A 780 -27.49 -20.16 4.42
N LEU A 781 -28.77 -20.22 4.03
CA LEU A 781 -29.86 -19.62 4.78
C LEU A 781 -30.69 -20.73 5.42
N GLU A 782 -30.81 -20.67 6.76
CA GLU A 782 -31.55 -21.66 7.53
C GLU A 782 -33.06 -21.39 7.50
N GLY A 783 -33.85 -22.40 7.12
CA GLY A 783 -35.32 -22.36 7.18
C GLY A 783 -36.02 -21.73 5.96
N VAL A 784 -37.35 -21.59 6.06
CA VAL A 784 -38.21 -20.99 5.01
C VAL A 784 -38.20 -19.48 5.17
N ILE A 785 -37.53 -18.78 4.24
CA ILE A 785 -37.42 -17.32 4.26
C ILE A 785 -38.71 -16.70 3.74
N ASP A 786 -39.33 -15.87 4.57
CA ASP A 786 -40.44 -15.02 4.18
C ASP A 786 -39.94 -13.60 3.90
N PHE A 787 -39.82 -13.26 2.62
CA PHE A 787 -39.33 -11.95 2.19
C PHE A 787 -40.31 -10.80 2.48
N GLU A 788 -41.59 -11.10 2.77
CA GLU A 788 -42.57 -10.11 3.24
C GLU A 788 -42.36 -9.74 4.71
N ALA A 789 -41.76 -10.63 5.50
CA ALA A 789 -41.51 -10.45 6.92
C ALA A 789 -40.12 -9.83 7.22
N LEU A 790 -39.35 -9.45 6.20
CA LEU A 790 -38.06 -8.80 6.39
C LEU A 790 -38.24 -7.44 7.09
N PRO A 791 -37.36 -7.06 8.04
CA PRO A 791 -37.44 -5.79 8.75
C PRO A 791 -37.49 -4.60 7.79
N ALA A 792 -38.25 -3.55 8.11
CA ALA A 792 -38.21 -2.33 7.32
C ALA A 792 -36.76 -1.82 7.17
N PRO A 793 -36.35 -1.28 6.01
CA PRO A 793 -35.02 -0.73 5.84
C PRO A 793 -34.80 0.39 6.85
N ALA A 794 -33.63 0.39 7.49
CA ALA A 794 -33.28 1.46 8.42
C ALA A 794 -33.19 2.80 7.67
N THR A 795 -33.39 3.92 8.36
CA THR A 795 -33.47 5.26 7.74
C THR A 795 -32.23 5.61 6.91
N HIS A 796 -31.05 5.09 7.28
CA HIS A 796 -29.79 5.30 6.56
C HIS A 796 -29.64 4.44 5.28
N GLU A 797 -30.47 3.40 5.10
CA GLU A 797 -30.51 2.54 3.91
C GLU A 797 -31.39 3.12 2.79
N ILE A 798 -32.14 4.20 3.09
CA ILE A 798 -33.12 4.82 2.20
C ILE A 798 -32.58 6.13 1.63
N ASP A 799 -32.20 6.11 0.36
CA ASP A 799 -31.76 7.27 -0.40
C ASP A 799 -32.98 8.08 -0.91
N SER A 800 -33.30 9.20 -0.26
CA SER A 800 -34.60 9.89 -0.44
C SER A 800 -34.68 10.76 -1.72
N PRO A 801 -35.77 10.74 -2.53
CA PRO A 801 -35.99 11.56 -3.72
C PRO A 801 -36.35 13.02 -3.40
N THR A 802 -36.68 13.35 -2.15
CA THR A 802 -37.08 14.69 -1.68
C THR A 802 -35.93 15.68 -1.57
N GLU A 803 -34.75 15.34 -2.07
CA GLU A 803 -33.64 16.28 -2.24
C GLU A 803 -33.85 17.31 -3.37
N ARG A 804 -34.99 17.30 -4.09
CA ARG A 804 -35.35 18.40 -5.01
C ARG A 804 -36.82 18.85 -4.86
N VAL A 805 -36.93 20.13 -4.47
CA VAL A 805 -38.11 21.02 -4.41
C VAL A 805 -38.99 20.92 -3.15
N SER A 806 -38.43 21.25 -1.98
CA SER A 806 -38.88 22.39 -1.16
C SER A 806 -38.08 22.49 0.13
N THR A 807 -37.39 23.62 0.33
CA THR A 807 -36.82 24.11 1.60
C THR A 807 -36.01 23.12 2.46
N GLY A 808 -34.73 22.95 2.10
CA GLY A 808 -33.62 23.07 3.04
C GLY A 808 -33.55 22.16 4.29
N GLU A 809 -33.60 20.84 4.14
CA GLU A 809 -33.08 19.94 5.17
C GLU A 809 -31.95 19.06 4.62
N VAL A 810 -30.83 19.08 5.34
CA VAL A 810 -29.49 18.60 4.98
C VAL A 810 -29.29 17.22 5.62
N ARG A 811 -28.66 16.26 4.92
CA ARG A 811 -28.14 15.00 5.51
C ARG A 811 -27.45 15.34 6.83
N GLN A 812 -27.92 14.77 7.94
CA GLN A 812 -27.30 15.03 9.24
C GLN A 812 -25.90 14.43 9.24
N LEU A 813 -24.90 15.31 9.18
CA LEU A 813 -23.50 14.95 9.32
C LEU A 813 -23.27 14.29 10.69
N SER A 814 -22.44 13.26 10.75
CA SER A 814 -21.91 12.75 12.01
C SER A 814 -21.17 13.86 12.78
N PRO A 815 -20.96 13.74 14.10
CA PRO A 815 -20.19 14.73 14.86
C PRO A 815 -18.80 15.00 14.24
N ALA A 816 -18.11 13.96 13.78
CA ALA A 816 -16.81 14.06 13.11
C ALA A 816 -16.91 14.78 11.75
N GLU A 817 -17.92 14.45 10.92
CA GLU A 817 -18.14 15.12 9.64
C GLU A 817 -18.56 16.59 9.81
N ARG A 818 -19.32 16.95 10.87
CA ARG A 818 -19.64 18.35 11.21
C ARG A 818 -18.40 19.13 11.61
N ILE A 819 -17.54 18.52 12.42
CA ILE A 819 -16.26 19.10 12.81
C ILE A 819 -15.40 19.33 11.56
N PHE A 820 -15.31 18.32 10.69
CA PHE A 820 -14.55 18.43 9.45
C PHE A 820 -15.13 19.48 8.50
N GLU A 821 -16.45 19.51 8.27
CA GLU A 821 -17.13 20.54 7.48
C GLU A 821 -16.89 21.93 8.09
N SER A 822 -17.06 22.07 9.40
CA SER A 822 -16.79 23.32 10.11
C SER A 822 -15.36 23.77 9.88
N ASN A 823 -14.38 22.89 10.07
CA ASN A 823 -12.96 23.22 9.91
C ASN A 823 -12.63 23.57 8.45
N LEU A 824 -13.18 22.84 7.48
CA LEU A 824 -13.05 23.13 6.06
C LEU A 824 -13.65 24.49 5.70
N SER A 825 -14.82 24.82 6.23
CA SER A 825 -15.47 26.12 6.01
C SER A 825 -14.62 27.29 6.52
N GLN A 826 -13.87 27.07 7.61
CA GLN A 826 -12.95 28.05 8.20
C GLN A 826 -11.53 27.98 7.60
N GLY A 827 -11.27 27.06 6.67
CA GLY A 827 -9.96 26.83 6.05
C GLY A 827 -9.48 27.96 5.14
N ILE A 828 -8.20 27.91 4.78
CA ILE A 828 -7.50 28.90 3.94
C ILE A 828 -8.13 28.95 2.55
N LEU A 829 -8.52 30.13 2.07
CA LEU A 829 -9.03 30.30 0.71
C LEU A 829 -7.86 30.44 -0.29
N PRO A 830 -8.07 30.08 -1.58
CA PRO A 830 -7.03 30.13 -2.61
C PRO A 830 -6.22 31.44 -2.66
N HIS A 831 -6.93 32.57 -2.71
CA HIS A 831 -6.33 33.91 -2.81
C HIS A 831 -5.65 34.39 -1.52
N GLU A 832 -5.87 33.72 -0.39
CA GLU A 832 -5.18 34.00 0.87
C GLU A 832 -3.92 33.15 0.98
N GLY A 833 -4.01 31.87 0.60
CA GLY A 833 -2.88 30.96 0.63
C GLY A 833 -1.70 31.40 -0.23
N VAL A 834 -1.94 32.09 -1.35
CA VAL A 834 -0.86 32.71 -2.15
C VAL A 834 -0.14 33.85 -1.41
N LYS A 835 -0.84 34.60 -0.56
CA LYS A 835 -0.22 35.62 0.31
C LYS A 835 0.55 34.98 1.46
N VAL A 836 0.00 33.89 2.01
CA VAL A 836 0.66 33.09 3.04
C VAL A 836 1.99 32.53 2.52
N LEU A 837 2.03 32.03 1.28
CA LEU A 837 3.26 31.58 0.63
C LEU A 837 4.31 32.70 0.59
N GLU A 838 3.94 33.89 0.10
CA GLU A 838 4.87 35.01 0.00
C GLU A 838 5.47 35.39 1.36
N GLN A 839 4.64 35.45 2.40
CA GLN A 839 5.07 35.78 3.75
C GLN A 839 5.91 34.67 4.39
N ALA A 840 5.54 33.41 4.19
CA ALA A 840 6.31 32.26 4.65
C ALA A 840 7.73 32.26 4.07
N VAL A 841 7.85 32.47 2.75
CA VAL A 841 9.16 32.55 2.07
C VAL A 841 9.94 33.80 2.50
N ALA A 842 9.27 34.92 2.78
CA ALA A 842 9.90 36.15 3.22
C ALA A 842 10.39 36.12 4.68
N SER A 843 9.74 35.33 5.56
CA SER A 843 10.05 35.28 7.01
C SER A 843 11.53 35.01 7.31
N GLY A 844 12.15 34.15 6.50
CA GLY A 844 13.50 33.62 6.74
C GLY A 844 13.54 32.45 7.71
N ASN A 845 12.39 31.97 8.18
CA ASN A 845 12.29 30.73 8.94
C ASN A 845 12.41 29.54 7.98
N SER A 846 13.20 28.53 8.35
CA SER A 846 13.30 27.28 7.59
C SER A 846 12.02 26.46 7.67
N ARG A 847 11.26 26.60 8.77
CA ARG A 847 9.97 25.96 8.98
C ARG A 847 8.96 26.99 9.48
N ILE A 848 7.75 26.94 8.93
CA ILE A 848 6.65 27.77 9.39
C ILE A 848 5.32 27.01 9.29
N ILE A 849 4.47 27.21 10.27
CA ILE A 849 3.10 26.68 10.29
C ILE A 849 2.16 27.80 9.91
N ALA A 850 1.22 27.55 9.00
CA ALA A 850 0.28 28.55 8.54
C ALA A 850 -1.14 27.99 8.54
N THR A 851 -1.98 28.51 9.44
CA THR A 851 -3.37 28.07 9.64
C THR A 851 -4.30 29.25 9.86
N SER A 852 -5.49 29.21 9.26
CA SER A 852 -6.54 30.22 9.45
C SER A 852 -7.33 30.03 10.76
N MET A 853 -6.98 29.03 11.56
CA MET A 853 -7.61 28.69 12.84
C MET A 853 -6.54 28.62 13.93
N ALA A 854 -6.90 28.95 15.17
CA ALA A 854 -5.99 28.88 16.32
C ALA A 854 -5.38 27.47 16.46
N LEU A 855 -4.04 27.39 16.39
CA LEU A 855 -3.32 26.12 16.37
C LEU A 855 -3.54 25.31 17.66
N GLU A 856 -3.55 25.97 18.81
CA GLU A 856 -3.77 25.34 20.12
C GLU A 856 -5.13 24.63 20.16
N LYS A 857 -6.18 25.27 19.62
CA LYS A 857 -7.51 24.67 19.57
C LYS A 857 -7.58 23.48 18.61
N LEU A 858 -6.82 23.50 17.51
CA LEU A 858 -6.73 22.37 16.59
C LEU A 858 -6.05 21.16 17.25
N ILE A 859 -5.02 21.40 18.05
CA ILE A 859 -4.36 20.36 18.85
C ILE A 859 -5.35 19.80 19.89
N GLU A 860 -5.97 20.67 20.69
CA GLU A 860 -6.96 20.29 21.70
C GLU A 860 -8.13 19.49 21.10
N GLN A 861 -8.62 19.87 19.91
CA GLN A 861 -9.69 19.14 19.24
C GLN A 861 -9.24 17.76 18.76
N ALA A 862 -8.02 17.63 18.23
CA ALA A 862 -7.47 16.35 17.82
C ALA A 862 -7.23 15.44 19.04
N GLU A 863 -6.75 16.00 20.14
CA GLU A 863 -6.61 15.31 21.42
C GLU A 863 -7.97 14.90 21.99
N ALA A 864 -8.97 15.78 21.98
CA ALA A 864 -10.32 15.48 22.47
C ALA A 864 -11.05 14.45 21.59
N ALA A 865 -10.83 14.44 20.28
CA ALA A 865 -11.36 13.40 19.40
C ALA A 865 -10.75 12.03 19.71
N SER A 866 -9.52 11.99 20.23
CA SER A 866 -8.83 10.76 20.63
C SER A 866 -9.13 10.37 22.09
N ALA A 867 -9.26 11.36 22.99
CA ALA A 867 -9.55 11.19 24.41
C ALA A 867 -11.05 11.01 24.70
N GLY A 868 -11.93 11.43 23.80
CA GLY A 868 -13.36 11.12 23.85
C GLY A 868 -13.65 9.61 23.78
N GLU A 869 -12.68 8.81 23.34
CA GLU A 869 -12.70 7.35 23.34
C GLU A 869 -12.02 6.73 24.56
N SER A 870 -11.42 7.50 25.49
CA SER A 870 -10.68 6.93 26.64
C SER A 870 -10.70 7.71 27.96
N ALA A 871 -11.21 8.95 28.03
CA ALA A 871 -11.11 9.76 29.26
C ALA A 871 -12.21 10.81 29.48
N SER A 872 -13.34 10.78 28.76
CA SER A 872 -14.53 11.41 29.33
C SER A 872 -14.98 10.52 30.48
N SER A 873 -15.21 11.11 31.67
CA SER A 873 -16.14 10.51 32.63
C SER A 873 -17.31 10.03 31.82
N VAL A 874 -17.52 8.71 31.77
CA VAL A 874 -18.54 8.08 30.94
C VAL A 874 -19.82 8.87 31.19
N THR A 875 -20.13 9.79 30.28
CA THR A 875 -21.47 10.29 30.14
C THR A 875 -22.06 9.22 29.27
N THR A 876 -22.26 8.08 29.91
CA THR A 876 -22.91 6.94 29.35
C THR A 876 -24.26 7.47 28.97
N PHE A 877 -24.48 7.55 27.66
CA PHE A 877 -25.77 7.97 27.20
C PHE A 877 -26.73 6.83 27.55
N ALA A 878 -27.83 7.18 28.21
CA ALA A 878 -28.92 6.23 28.38
C ALA A 878 -29.32 5.74 26.98
N ARG A 879 -29.69 4.45 26.89
CA ARG A 879 -30.22 3.84 25.67
C ARG A 879 -31.18 4.83 24.98
N PRO A 880 -30.95 5.21 23.71
CA PRO A 880 -31.86 6.08 22.97
C PRO A 880 -33.28 5.51 22.96
N ASP A 881 -34.30 6.35 22.72
CA ASP A 881 -35.68 5.89 22.57
C ASP A 881 -35.81 5.14 21.23
N LEU A 882 -35.42 3.85 21.26
CA LEU A 882 -35.46 2.91 20.14
C LEU A 882 -36.80 2.18 20.15
N ASP A 883 -37.31 1.83 18.97
CA ASP A 883 -38.54 1.03 18.82
C ASP A 883 -38.40 -0.42 19.34
N THR A 884 -37.19 -0.85 19.70
CA THR A 884 -36.89 -2.17 20.27
C THR A 884 -37.03 -2.19 21.80
N GLU A 885 -37.53 -3.27 22.39
CA GLU A 885 -37.49 -3.48 23.85
C GLU A 885 -36.09 -3.91 24.31
N TYR A 886 -35.65 -3.44 25.49
CA TYR A 886 -34.37 -3.84 26.07
C TYR A 886 -34.39 -5.31 26.52
N VAL A 887 -33.44 -6.10 26.02
CA VAL A 887 -33.28 -7.53 26.36
C VAL A 887 -31.84 -7.79 26.81
N GLU A 888 -31.67 -8.37 28.01
CA GLU A 888 -30.36 -8.70 28.58
C GLU A 888 -29.65 -9.86 27.85
N PRO A 889 -28.30 -9.87 27.79
CA PRO A 889 -27.52 -10.94 27.17
C PRO A 889 -27.64 -12.27 27.92
N LYS A 890 -27.82 -13.36 27.17
CA LYS A 890 -28.18 -14.69 27.69
C LYS A 890 -26.98 -15.59 27.97
N ASP A 891 -25.87 -15.41 27.24
CA ASP A 891 -24.66 -16.22 27.36
C ASP A 891 -23.36 -15.38 27.31
N ASP A 892 -22.21 -16.05 27.45
CA ASP A 892 -20.92 -15.37 27.57
C ASP A 892 -20.45 -14.71 26.25
N ILE A 893 -20.94 -15.20 25.10
CA ILE A 893 -20.69 -14.58 23.78
C ILE A 893 -21.47 -13.27 23.68
N GLU A 894 -22.78 -13.29 23.96
CA GLU A 894 -23.60 -12.07 23.96
C GLU A 894 -23.12 -11.06 24.99
N LYS A 895 -22.72 -11.50 26.19
CA LYS A 895 -22.16 -10.58 27.22
C LYS A 895 -20.86 -9.92 26.76
N THR A 896 -20.00 -10.68 26.10
CA THR A 896 -18.73 -10.16 25.59
C THR A 896 -18.96 -9.18 24.45
N LEU A 897 -19.88 -9.49 23.53
CA LEU A 897 -20.29 -8.58 22.45
C LEU A 897 -20.97 -7.31 22.99
N VAL A 898 -21.87 -7.43 23.98
CA VAL A 898 -22.45 -6.28 24.70
C VAL A 898 -21.33 -5.41 25.28
N ALA A 899 -20.36 -6.00 25.97
CA ALA A 899 -19.25 -5.24 26.53
C ALA A 899 -18.42 -4.52 25.46
N ILE A 900 -18.10 -5.20 24.35
CA ILE A 900 -17.37 -4.61 23.21
C ILE A 900 -18.18 -3.46 22.60
N TRP A 901 -19.49 -3.60 22.43
CA TRP A 901 -20.34 -2.56 21.84
C TRP A 901 -20.53 -1.37 22.78
N GLN A 902 -20.70 -1.63 24.09
CA GLN A 902 -20.78 -0.57 25.10
C GLN A 902 -19.49 0.26 25.15
N ASP A 903 -18.33 -0.41 25.05
CA ASP A 903 -17.00 0.20 24.99
C ASP A 903 -16.81 1.04 23.72
N LEU A 904 -17.23 0.52 22.56
CA LEU A 904 -17.04 1.19 21.27
C LEU A 904 -18.05 2.30 20.98
N LEU A 905 -19.27 2.22 21.52
CA LEU A 905 -20.38 3.15 21.22
C LEU A 905 -20.72 4.09 22.39
N GLY A 906 -20.27 3.81 23.61
CA GLY A 906 -20.49 4.66 24.79
C GLY A 906 -21.92 4.64 25.34
N VAL A 907 -22.67 3.54 25.14
CA VAL A 907 -24.09 3.38 25.57
C VAL A 907 -24.18 2.42 26.76
N GLU A 908 -24.96 2.77 27.80
CA GLU A 908 -24.94 2.06 29.10
C GLU A 908 -25.77 0.76 29.14
N GLN A 909 -26.88 0.73 28.42
CA GLN A 909 -27.80 -0.41 28.35
C GLN A 909 -28.06 -0.76 26.88
N ILE A 910 -27.15 -1.56 26.30
CA ILE A 910 -27.35 -2.13 24.95
C ILE A 910 -28.10 -3.45 25.11
N GLY A 911 -29.31 -3.50 24.57
CA GLY A 911 -30.08 -4.74 24.46
C GLY A 911 -29.51 -5.60 23.34
N VAL A 912 -29.63 -6.93 23.45
CA VAL A 912 -29.05 -7.83 22.44
C VAL A 912 -29.63 -7.69 21.03
N ASN A 913 -30.78 -7.04 20.90
CA ASN A 913 -31.46 -6.76 19.63
C ASN A 913 -31.31 -5.29 19.18
N ASP A 914 -30.47 -4.49 19.87
CA ASP A 914 -30.24 -3.11 19.46
C ASP A 914 -29.28 -3.09 18.27
N SER A 915 -29.62 -2.32 17.24
CA SER A 915 -28.77 -2.21 16.05
C SER A 915 -27.52 -1.38 16.34
N PHE A 916 -26.36 -1.90 15.92
CA PHE A 916 -25.06 -1.23 15.96
C PHE A 916 -25.11 0.18 15.36
N PHE A 917 -25.85 0.34 14.25
CA PHE A 917 -25.95 1.61 13.52
C PHE A 917 -26.91 2.60 14.18
N ASP A 918 -28.01 2.13 14.74
CA ASP A 918 -28.97 2.97 15.47
C ASP A 918 -28.39 3.52 16.77
N LEU A 919 -27.40 2.80 17.33
CA LEU A 919 -26.60 3.22 18.47
C LEU A 919 -25.44 4.16 18.09
N GLY A 920 -25.34 4.58 16.83
CA GLY A 920 -24.35 5.54 16.35
C GLY A 920 -23.07 4.95 15.76
N GLY A 921 -23.02 3.63 15.52
CA GLY A 921 -21.90 2.96 14.87
C GLY A 921 -21.74 3.38 13.39
N HIS A 922 -20.49 3.45 12.92
CA HIS A 922 -20.14 3.73 11.53
C HIS A 922 -18.96 2.87 11.07
N SER A 923 -18.61 2.92 9.78
CA SER A 923 -17.60 2.02 9.17
C SER A 923 -16.26 1.98 9.91
N LEU A 924 -15.78 3.11 10.46
CA LEU A 924 -14.56 3.13 11.29
C LEU A 924 -14.73 2.44 12.68
N VAL A 925 -15.90 2.54 13.32
CA VAL A 925 -16.20 1.79 14.56
C VAL A 925 -16.43 0.32 14.26
N ALA A 926 -17.01 -0.01 13.10
CA ALA A 926 -17.20 -1.38 12.61
C ALA A 926 -15.87 -2.12 12.40
N VAL A 927 -14.86 -1.45 11.83
CA VAL A 927 -13.50 -2.00 11.69
C VAL A 927 -12.91 -2.35 13.05
N ARG A 928 -13.08 -1.47 14.05
CA ARG A 928 -12.62 -1.70 15.42
C ARG A 928 -13.40 -2.83 16.11
N LEU A 929 -14.71 -2.90 15.86
CA LEU A 929 -15.56 -3.97 16.34
C LEU A 929 -15.09 -5.33 15.80
N PHE A 930 -14.86 -5.46 14.50
CA PHE A 930 -14.37 -6.72 13.92
C PHE A 930 -12.96 -7.07 14.34
N SER A 931 -12.09 -6.08 14.53
CA SER A 931 -10.78 -6.30 15.13
C SER A 931 -10.90 -6.88 16.54
N LYS A 932 -11.80 -6.36 17.38
CA LYS A 932 -12.06 -6.88 18.74
C LYS A 932 -12.74 -8.25 18.72
N ILE A 933 -13.67 -8.51 17.79
CA ILE A 933 -14.31 -9.83 17.63
C ILE A 933 -13.28 -10.89 17.22
N LYS A 934 -12.43 -10.60 16.23
CA LYS A 934 -11.34 -11.48 15.80
C LYS A 934 -10.39 -11.80 16.93
N GLN A 935 -10.14 -10.82 17.77
CA GLN A 935 -9.25 -10.94 18.91
C GLN A 935 -9.88 -11.77 20.05
N SER A 936 -11.12 -11.50 20.44
CA SER A 936 -11.80 -12.20 21.53
C SER A 936 -12.27 -13.61 21.16
N PHE A 937 -12.54 -13.89 19.88
CA PHE A 937 -13.11 -15.17 19.43
C PHE A 937 -12.28 -15.93 18.39
N GLY A 938 -11.21 -15.33 17.86
CA GLY A 938 -10.34 -15.97 16.85
C GLY A 938 -10.93 -16.03 15.44
N VAL A 939 -12.06 -15.38 15.19
CA VAL A 939 -12.79 -15.47 13.91
C VAL A 939 -12.64 -14.19 13.09
N ASP A 940 -12.21 -14.32 11.84
CA ASP A 940 -12.00 -13.18 10.93
C ASP A 940 -13.21 -12.97 10.03
N TYR A 941 -13.89 -11.83 10.18
CA TYR A 941 -15.09 -11.52 9.41
C TYR A 941 -14.91 -10.28 8.54
N PRO A 942 -15.44 -10.29 7.31
CA PRO A 942 -15.57 -9.08 6.52
C PRO A 942 -16.54 -8.11 7.20
N ILE A 943 -16.33 -6.81 6.97
CA ILE A 943 -17.19 -5.75 7.55
C ILE A 943 -18.67 -5.91 7.17
N SER A 944 -18.95 -6.63 6.08
CA SER A 944 -20.31 -6.97 5.63
C SER A 944 -21.13 -7.70 6.69
N VAL A 945 -20.50 -8.42 7.64
CA VAL A 945 -21.21 -9.16 8.70
C VAL A 945 -22.07 -8.24 9.58
N LEU A 946 -21.68 -6.97 9.79
CA LEU A 946 -22.51 -6.01 10.57
C LEU A 946 -23.74 -5.54 9.81
N PHE A 947 -23.76 -5.68 8.48
CA PHE A 947 -24.93 -5.38 7.68
C PHE A 947 -25.89 -6.58 7.62
N GLU A 948 -25.36 -7.79 7.76
CA GLU A 948 -26.15 -9.03 7.78
C GLU A 948 -26.70 -9.36 9.18
N ALA A 949 -25.94 -9.03 10.23
CA ALA A 949 -26.30 -9.22 11.63
C ALA A 949 -26.01 -7.92 12.40
N PRO A 950 -26.87 -6.90 12.24
CA PRO A 950 -26.63 -5.58 12.79
C PRO A 950 -26.86 -5.47 14.29
N ASP A 951 -27.25 -6.55 14.98
CA ASP A 951 -27.47 -6.62 16.43
C ASP A 951 -26.56 -7.69 17.08
N ILE A 952 -26.50 -7.67 18.42
CA ILE A 952 -25.61 -8.55 19.19
C ILE A 952 -26.06 -10.00 19.11
N ALA A 953 -27.36 -10.26 19.10
CA ALA A 953 -27.90 -11.61 18.99
C ALA A 953 -27.50 -12.27 17.66
N GLY A 954 -27.58 -11.53 16.55
CA GLY A 954 -27.15 -11.99 15.24
C GLY A 954 -25.65 -12.20 15.16
N CYS A 955 -24.85 -11.27 15.70
CA CYS A 955 -23.39 -11.43 15.76
C CYS A 955 -22.99 -12.64 16.61
N ALA A 956 -23.66 -12.86 17.75
CA ALA A 956 -23.40 -13.99 18.63
C ALA A 956 -23.72 -15.32 17.95
N GLU A 957 -24.79 -15.39 17.15
CA GLU A 957 -25.16 -16.61 16.45
C GLU A 957 -24.14 -17.01 15.39
N ILE A 958 -23.63 -16.04 14.63
CA ILE A 958 -22.57 -16.28 13.63
C ILE A 958 -21.28 -16.76 14.31
N ILE A 959 -20.94 -16.20 15.48
CA ILE A 959 -19.77 -16.65 16.26
C ILE A 959 -19.98 -18.07 16.84
N ARG A 960 -21.21 -18.40 17.28
CA ARG A 960 -21.54 -19.75 17.77
C ARG A 960 -21.41 -20.82 16.69
N SER A 961 -21.83 -20.52 15.46
CA SER A 961 -21.74 -21.48 14.35
C SER A 961 -20.29 -21.86 14.02
N GLU A 962 -19.35 -20.93 14.19
CA GLU A 962 -17.91 -21.14 13.94
C GLU A 962 -17.19 -21.87 15.09
N LEU A 963 -17.57 -21.58 16.35
CA LEU A 963 -16.90 -22.15 17.52
C LEU A 963 -17.37 -23.58 17.89
N GLY A 964 -18.55 -24.01 17.43
CA GLY A 964 -19.15 -25.31 17.75
C GLY A 964 -19.50 -25.48 19.25
N PRO A 965 -20.24 -26.55 19.65
CA PRO A 965 -20.59 -26.77 21.05
C PRO A 965 -19.34 -27.06 21.89
N GLN A 966 -19.02 -26.18 22.85
CA GLN A 966 -17.92 -26.34 23.79
C GLN A 966 -18.23 -27.44 24.82
N ASP A 967 -17.66 -28.63 24.64
CA ASP A 967 -17.36 -29.51 25.76
C ASP A 967 -15.97 -29.16 26.30
N THR A 968 -15.91 -29.01 27.62
CA THR A 968 -14.73 -28.65 28.39
C THR A 968 -13.73 -29.80 28.38
N GLU A 969 -12.73 -29.77 27.49
CA GLU A 969 -11.45 -30.48 27.68
C GLU A 969 -10.35 -29.93 26.73
N THR A 970 -9.16 -29.74 27.32
CA THR A 970 -7.90 -29.17 26.79
C THR A 970 -7.61 -29.37 25.29
N PRO A 971 -7.20 -28.32 24.53
CA PRO A 971 -6.86 -28.48 23.12
C PRO A 971 -5.44 -29.05 22.93
N GLU A 972 -5.38 -30.28 22.43
CA GLU A 972 -4.19 -30.85 21.80
C GLU A 972 -3.94 -30.17 20.43
N GLN A 973 -2.69 -29.72 20.25
CA GLN A 973 -2.19 -29.06 19.05
C GLN A 973 -2.22 -29.99 17.83
N LYS A 974 -2.85 -29.56 16.73
CA LYS A 974 -2.60 -30.12 15.39
C LYS A 974 -1.31 -29.50 14.81
N PRO A 975 -0.44 -30.28 14.13
CA PRO A 975 0.85 -29.81 13.67
C PRO A 975 0.71 -28.92 12.42
N LYS A 976 1.38 -27.76 12.44
CA LYS A 976 1.70 -26.97 11.23
C LYS A 976 2.72 -27.74 10.38
N SER A 977 2.54 -27.73 9.06
CA SER A 977 3.52 -28.26 8.11
C SER A 977 4.77 -27.37 8.08
N ASP A 978 5.84 -27.81 8.74
CA ASP A 978 7.19 -27.26 8.59
C ASP A 978 7.81 -27.81 7.29
N THR A 979 7.78 -27.04 6.20
CA THR A 979 8.81 -27.14 5.15
C THR A 979 9.65 -25.89 5.23
N ARG A 980 10.65 -25.92 6.11
CA ARG A 980 11.64 -24.85 6.25
C ARG A 980 12.64 -24.95 5.09
N PHE A 981 12.45 -24.12 4.06
CA PHE A 981 13.43 -23.96 2.98
C PHE A 981 14.77 -23.46 3.55
N THR A 982 15.89 -23.92 2.99
CA THR A 982 17.24 -23.57 3.49
C THR A 982 17.81 -22.35 2.77
N HIS A 983 17.52 -22.21 1.47
CA HIS A 983 18.09 -21.19 0.59
C HIS A 983 17.03 -20.23 0.04
N LEU A 984 15.79 -20.71 -0.10
CA LEU A 984 14.69 -19.95 -0.66
C LEU A 984 13.96 -19.14 0.41
N VAL A 985 13.91 -17.83 0.21
CA VAL A 985 13.23 -16.87 1.09
C VAL A 985 12.04 -16.28 0.33
N PRO A 986 10.79 -16.50 0.79
CA PRO A 986 9.64 -15.80 0.24
C PRO A 986 9.74 -14.31 0.62
N MET A 987 10.03 -13.46 -0.37
CA MET A 987 10.20 -12.02 -0.14
C MET A 987 8.90 -11.26 -0.39
N HIS A 988 8.01 -11.81 -1.23
CA HIS A 988 6.64 -11.31 -1.42
C HIS A 988 5.74 -12.47 -1.87
N GLN A 989 4.75 -12.83 -1.05
CA GLN A 989 3.75 -13.83 -1.39
C GLN A 989 2.41 -13.11 -1.56
N ASN A 990 2.08 -12.79 -2.81
CA ASN A 990 0.71 -12.42 -3.13
C ASN A 990 -0.01 -13.71 -3.54
N SER A 991 -0.93 -14.19 -2.71
CA SER A 991 -1.69 -15.43 -2.98
C SER A 991 -2.63 -15.30 -4.19
N ASP A 992 -2.88 -14.06 -4.63
CA ASP A 992 -3.94 -13.71 -5.59
C ASP A 992 -3.37 -13.35 -6.97
N SER A 993 -2.06 -13.56 -7.22
CA SER A 993 -1.42 -13.24 -8.50
C SER A 993 -1.09 -14.51 -9.31
N ASP A 994 -1.65 -14.63 -10.52
CA ASP A 994 -1.39 -15.73 -11.46
C ASP A 994 -0.03 -15.64 -12.19
N GLY A 995 0.77 -14.59 -11.93
CA GLY A 995 2.05 -14.38 -12.60
C GLY A 995 3.10 -15.43 -12.22
N ALA A 996 3.89 -15.89 -13.20
CA ALA A 996 4.98 -16.84 -12.96
C ALA A 996 5.95 -16.32 -11.89
N PRO A 997 6.30 -17.13 -10.87
CA PRO A 997 7.23 -16.75 -9.80
C PRO A 997 8.57 -16.23 -10.33
N PHE A 998 9.04 -15.13 -9.77
CA PHE A 998 10.37 -14.58 -10.08
C PHE A 998 11.38 -14.98 -9.00
N PHE A 999 12.44 -15.69 -9.38
CA PHE A 999 13.50 -16.16 -8.48
C PHE A 999 14.78 -15.35 -8.68
N LEU A 1000 15.22 -14.61 -7.65
CA LEU A 1000 16.39 -13.73 -7.72
C LEU A 1000 17.50 -14.18 -6.76
N VAL A 1001 18.67 -14.49 -7.33
CA VAL A 1001 19.85 -14.94 -6.57
C VAL A 1001 20.62 -13.77 -5.96
N ALA A 1002 20.92 -13.87 -4.66
CA ALA A 1002 21.72 -12.91 -3.92
C ALA A 1002 23.15 -12.73 -4.47
N GLY A 1003 23.75 -11.57 -4.20
CA GLY A 1003 25.12 -11.25 -4.60
C GLY A 1003 26.20 -11.93 -3.76
N MET A 1004 27.44 -11.46 -3.91
CA MET A 1004 28.65 -12.05 -3.31
C MET A 1004 28.60 -12.26 -1.78
N PHE A 1005 27.82 -11.45 -1.06
CA PHE A 1005 27.64 -11.59 0.39
C PHE A 1005 26.59 -12.63 0.80
N GLY A 1006 25.87 -13.21 -0.18
CA GLY A 1006 24.95 -14.31 0.02
C GLY A 1006 23.59 -13.95 0.64
N ASN A 1007 23.34 -12.68 0.95
CA ASN A 1007 22.10 -12.22 1.57
C ASN A 1007 21.17 -11.54 0.55
N VAL A 1008 19.85 -11.76 0.69
CA VAL A 1008 18.78 -11.22 -0.17
C VAL A 1008 18.25 -9.85 0.28
N LEU A 1009 18.69 -9.31 1.43
CA LEU A 1009 18.13 -8.08 2.02
C LEU A 1009 18.18 -6.86 1.08
N ASN A 1010 19.24 -6.70 0.28
CA ASN A 1010 19.37 -5.59 -0.66
C ASN A 1010 18.36 -5.66 -1.83
N LEU A 1011 17.70 -6.81 -2.01
CA LEU A 1011 16.69 -7.04 -3.05
C LEU A 1011 15.27 -6.75 -2.57
N ARG A 1012 15.08 -6.40 -1.30
CA ARG A 1012 13.75 -6.23 -0.68
C ARG A 1012 12.91 -5.15 -1.35
N HIS A 1013 13.50 -3.99 -1.64
CA HIS A 1013 12.76 -2.91 -2.29
C HIS A 1013 12.28 -3.33 -3.69
N LEU A 1014 13.11 -4.08 -4.43
CA LEU A 1014 12.73 -4.64 -5.72
C LEU A 1014 11.63 -5.70 -5.57
N ALA A 1015 11.78 -6.60 -4.61
CA ALA A 1015 10.80 -7.64 -4.31
C ALA A 1015 9.44 -7.05 -3.93
N HIS A 1016 9.39 -5.94 -3.19
CA HIS A 1016 8.15 -5.28 -2.85
C HIS A 1016 7.49 -4.63 -4.07
N LEU A 1017 8.26 -3.97 -4.92
CA LEU A 1017 7.75 -3.28 -6.10
C LEU A 1017 7.29 -4.26 -7.18
N VAL A 1018 8.02 -5.36 -7.41
CA VAL A 1018 7.67 -6.38 -8.42
C VAL A 1018 6.68 -7.41 -7.87
N GLY A 1019 6.79 -7.72 -6.57
CA GLY A 1019 5.98 -8.71 -5.88
C GLY A 1019 4.49 -8.39 -5.79
N SER A 1020 4.11 -7.12 -6.00
CA SER A 1020 2.71 -6.74 -6.17
C SER A 1020 2.03 -7.46 -7.33
N ASP A 1021 2.79 -7.82 -8.37
CA ASP A 1021 2.26 -8.35 -9.62
C ASP A 1021 2.40 -9.87 -9.74
N ARG A 1022 3.29 -10.49 -8.94
CA ARG A 1022 3.63 -11.92 -8.97
C ARG A 1022 4.36 -12.38 -7.69
N PRO A 1023 4.43 -13.68 -7.38
CA PRO A 1023 5.26 -14.18 -6.28
C PRO A 1023 6.74 -13.87 -6.52
N PHE A 1024 7.44 -13.37 -5.51
CA PHE A 1024 8.86 -13.02 -5.59
C PHE A 1024 9.67 -13.75 -4.52
N TYR A 1025 10.70 -14.48 -4.96
CA TYR A 1025 11.55 -15.31 -4.11
C TYR A 1025 13.02 -14.89 -4.22
N GLY A 1026 13.67 -14.73 -3.07
CA GLY A 1026 15.10 -14.53 -2.97
C GLY A 1026 15.82 -15.85 -2.72
N LEU A 1027 16.95 -16.08 -3.37
CA LEU A 1027 17.83 -17.24 -3.12
C LEU A 1027 19.09 -16.79 -2.38
N GLN A 1028 19.23 -17.20 -1.12
CA GLN A 1028 20.32 -16.85 -0.21
C GLN A 1028 21.34 -17.98 -0.06
N ALA A 1029 22.59 -17.62 0.26
CA ALA A 1029 23.70 -18.55 0.38
C ALA A 1029 23.60 -19.49 1.58
N ARG A 1030 24.01 -20.75 1.38
CA ARG A 1030 24.06 -21.77 2.44
C ARG A 1030 25.10 -21.43 3.50
N GLY A 1031 24.72 -21.50 4.77
CA GLY A 1031 25.60 -21.21 5.90
C GLY A 1031 25.60 -19.74 6.33
N LEU A 1032 24.65 -18.92 5.83
CA LEU A 1032 24.48 -17.53 6.24
C LEU A 1032 24.26 -17.40 7.74
N TYR A 1033 23.62 -18.40 8.36
CA TYR A 1033 23.37 -18.46 9.80
C TYR A 1033 24.43 -19.25 10.59
N GLY A 1034 25.51 -19.70 9.93
CA GLY A 1034 26.63 -20.41 10.56
C GLY A 1034 26.38 -21.85 10.95
N ASP A 1035 25.21 -22.37 10.64
CA ASP A 1035 24.76 -23.72 10.89
C ASP A 1035 25.31 -24.74 9.88
N GLN A 1036 25.74 -24.26 8.69
CA GLN A 1036 26.15 -25.10 7.57
C GLN A 1036 27.42 -24.59 6.87
N LYS A 1037 28.10 -25.50 6.15
CA LYS A 1037 29.27 -25.16 5.32
C LYS A 1037 28.81 -24.50 4.02
N THR A 1038 29.46 -23.39 3.65
CA THR A 1038 29.25 -22.67 2.39
C THR A 1038 29.53 -23.55 1.18
N HIS A 1039 28.90 -23.26 0.04
CA HIS A 1039 29.22 -23.91 -1.24
C HIS A 1039 30.65 -23.56 -1.70
N ASP A 1040 31.32 -24.51 -2.36
CA ASP A 1040 32.71 -24.36 -2.83
C ASP A 1040 32.82 -24.11 -4.36
N THR A 1041 31.69 -24.23 -5.09
CA THR A 1041 31.55 -24.00 -6.54
C THR A 1041 30.15 -23.44 -6.90
N PHE A 1042 30.01 -22.79 -8.06
CA PHE A 1042 28.71 -22.28 -8.54
C PHE A 1042 27.77 -23.39 -8.98
N GLU A 1043 28.32 -24.49 -9.50
CA GLU A 1043 27.56 -25.64 -9.98
C GLU A 1043 26.80 -26.34 -8.85
N GLU A 1044 27.47 -26.53 -7.69
CA GLU A 1044 26.83 -27.10 -6.49
C GLU A 1044 25.75 -26.17 -5.94
N MET A 1045 26.03 -24.86 -5.91
CA MET A 1045 25.07 -23.87 -5.44
C MET A 1045 23.82 -23.82 -6.33
N ALA A 1046 24.01 -23.81 -7.66
CA ALA A 1046 22.91 -23.85 -8.62
C ALA A 1046 22.05 -25.11 -8.48
N SER A 1047 22.67 -26.29 -8.30
CA SER A 1047 21.93 -27.54 -8.10
C SER A 1047 21.06 -27.51 -6.84
N ASP A 1048 21.58 -27.02 -5.71
CA ASP A 1048 20.81 -26.92 -4.46
C ASP A 1048 19.66 -25.91 -4.59
N TYR A 1049 19.90 -24.78 -5.24
CA TYR A 1049 18.86 -23.77 -5.47
C TYR A 1049 17.76 -24.28 -6.40
N ILE A 1050 18.11 -24.98 -7.49
CA ILE A 1050 17.12 -25.60 -8.39
C ILE A 1050 16.23 -26.58 -7.64
N ASN A 1051 16.77 -27.35 -6.69
CA ASN A 1051 15.96 -28.30 -5.93
C ASN A 1051 14.86 -27.61 -5.11
N GLU A 1052 15.17 -26.47 -4.49
CA GLU A 1052 14.17 -25.69 -3.74
C GLU A 1052 13.23 -24.90 -4.67
N VAL A 1053 13.74 -24.36 -5.77
CA VAL A 1053 12.92 -23.72 -6.81
C VAL A 1053 11.90 -24.72 -7.38
N LYS A 1054 12.32 -25.96 -7.67
CA LYS A 1054 11.44 -27.03 -8.18
C LYS A 1054 10.40 -27.51 -7.16
N ALA A 1055 10.64 -27.29 -5.87
CA ALA A 1055 9.64 -27.56 -4.84
C ALA A 1055 8.50 -26.51 -4.86
N ILE A 1056 8.77 -25.29 -5.33
CA ILE A 1056 7.76 -24.23 -5.53
C ILE A 1056 7.12 -24.32 -6.92
N GLN A 1057 7.95 -24.45 -7.97
CA GLN A 1057 7.53 -24.53 -9.36
C GLN A 1057 8.17 -25.76 -10.01
N PRO A 1058 7.46 -26.90 -10.13
CA PRO A 1058 8.04 -28.16 -10.59
C PRO A 1058 8.57 -28.17 -12.03
N SER A 1059 8.03 -27.33 -12.91
CA SER A 1059 8.40 -27.23 -14.33
C SER A 1059 8.41 -25.77 -14.81
N GLY A 1060 9.24 -25.49 -15.82
CA GLY A 1060 9.29 -24.17 -16.48
C GLY A 1060 7.96 -23.77 -17.18
N PRO A 1061 7.84 -22.53 -17.67
CA PRO A 1061 8.93 -21.55 -17.85
C PRO A 1061 9.41 -20.90 -16.55
N TYR A 1062 10.74 -20.87 -16.33
CA TYR A 1062 11.34 -20.22 -15.15
C TYR A 1062 11.78 -18.79 -15.43
N TYR A 1063 11.52 -17.91 -14.45
CA TYR A 1063 11.94 -16.51 -14.48
C TYR A 1063 13.05 -16.35 -13.44
N LEU A 1064 14.29 -16.28 -13.92
CA LEU A 1064 15.48 -16.28 -13.09
C LEU A 1064 16.21 -14.96 -13.19
N GLY A 1065 16.79 -14.52 -12.09
CA GLY A 1065 17.79 -13.48 -12.15
C GLY A 1065 18.84 -13.61 -11.07
N GLY A 1066 19.88 -12.78 -11.15
CA GLY A 1066 20.84 -12.64 -10.06
C GLY A 1066 21.43 -11.24 -9.96
N PHE A 1067 21.74 -10.83 -8.73
CA PHE A 1067 22.40 -9.56 -8.44
C PHE A 1067 23.89 -9.72 -8.28
N SER A 1068 24.69 -8.88 -8.93
CA SER A 1068 26.15 -8.92 -8.88
C SER A 1068 26.63 -10.36 -9.18
N GLY A 1069 27.47 -10.94 -8.33
CA GLY A 1069 27.90 -12.34 -8.41
C GLY A 1069 26.78 -13.39 -8.48
N GLY A 1070 25.58 -13.09 -7.97
CA GLY A 1070 24.40 -13.95 -8.07
C GLY A 1070 23.98 -14.21 -9.51
N GLY A 1071 24.25 -13.28 -10.44
CA GLY A 1071 23.95 -13.46 -11.87
C GLY A 1071 24.73 -14.62 -12.50
N ILE A 1072 25.94 -14.90 -12.03
CA ILE A 1072 26.75 -16.05 -12.47
C ILE A 1072 26.06 -17.36 -12.04
N THR A 1073 25.54 -17.39 -10.80
CA THR A 1073 24.76 -18.52 -10.28
C THR A 1073 23.47 -18.70 -11.05
N ALA A 1074 22.74 -17.62 -11.34
CA ALA A 1074 21.50 -17.67 -12.12
C ALA A 1074 21.73 -18.19 -13.55
N LEU A 1075 22.85 -17.81 -14.18
CA LEU A 1075 23.26 -18.37 -15.47
C LEU A 1075 23.56 -19.88 -15.36
N GLU A 1076 24.26 -20.32 -14.32
CA GLU A 1076 24.52 -21.76 -14.10
C GLU A 1076 23.23 -22.53 -13.76
N MET A 1077 22.28 -21.93 -13.02
CA MET A 1077 20.95 -22.50 -12.80
C MET A 1077 20.20 -22.67 -14.13
N CYS A 1078 20.21 -21.64 -14.97
CA CYS A 1078 19.64 -21.68 -16.30
C CYS A 1078 20.25 -22.83 -17.14
N LYS A 1079 21.57 -22.99 -17.11
CA LYS A 1079 22.28 -24.07 -17.81
C LYS A 1079 21.79 -25.44 -17.39
N GLN A 1080 21.67 -25.67 -16.08
CA GLN A 1080 21.26 -26.95 -15.52
C GLN A 1080 19.79 -27.25 -15.77
N LEU A 1081 18.90 -26.24 -15.72
CA LEU A 1081 17.48 -26.37 -16.06
C LEU A 1081 17.29 -26.71 -17.54
N VAL A 1082 17.91 -25.97 -18.45
CA VAL A 1082 17.85 -26.24 -19.89
C VAL A 1082 18.42 -27.62 -20.23
N ALA A 1083 19.56 -28.00 -19.61
CA ALA A 1083 20.11 -29.35 -19.77
C ALA A 1083 19.20 -30.45 -19.19
N GLY A 1084 18.40 -30.12 -18.17
CA GLY A 1084 17.38 -30.97 -17.58
C GLY A 1084 16.08 -31.08 -18.39
N GLY A 1085 15.95 -30.30 -19.47
CA GLY A 1085 14.77 -30.27 -20.34
C GLY A 1085 13.71 -29.27 -19.93
N ASP A 1086 14.00 -28.38 -18.98
CA ASP A 1086 13.11 -27.28 -18.57
C ASP A 1086 13.31 -26.03 -19.44
N GLU A 1087 12.27 -25.20 -19.54
CA GLU A 1087 12.29 -23.91 -20.22
C GLU A 1087 12.62 -22.76 -19.25
N VAL A 1088 13.45 -21.82 -19.69
CA VAL A 1088 13.79 -20.59 -18.95
C VAL A 1088 13.52 -19.40 -19.87
N SER A 1089 12.42 -18.70 -19.62
CA SER A 1089 11.92 -17.65 -20.51
C SER A 1089 12.50 -16.26 -20.22
N LEU A 1090 12.99 -16.07 -19.00
CA LEU A 1090 13.61 -14.82 -18.61
C LEU A 1090 14.86 -15.09 -17.77
N LEU A 1091 16.01 -14.60 -18.25
CA LEU A 1091 17.25 -14.51 -17.49
C LEU A 1091 17.65 -13.03 -17.29
N VAL A 1092 17.71 -12.60 -16.04
CA VAL A 1092 18.05 -11.24 -15.63
C VAL A 1092 19.39 -11.18 -14.90
N MET A 1093 20.24 -10.23 -15.25
CA MET A 1093 21.44 -9.88 -14.48
C MET A 1093 21.35 -8.45 -13.99
N LEU A 1094 21.56 -8.25 -12.69
CA LEU A 1094 21.64 -6.92 -12.09
C LEU A 1094 23.12 -6.60 -11.80
N ASP A 1095 23.71 -5.79 -12.68
CA ASP A 1095 25.11 -5.36 -12.67
C ASP A 1095 26.12 -6.48 -12.42
N THR A 1096 25.92 -7.62 -13.08
CA THR A 1096 26.80 -8.79 -12.98
C THR A 1096 28.02 -8.58 -13.89
N PRO A 1097 29.26 -8.55 -13.35
CA PRO A 1097 30.48 -8.53 -14.15
C PRO A 1097 30.86 -9.95 -14.64
N LEU A 1098 31.75 -10.02 -15.62
CA LEU A 1098 32.37 -11.30 -16.00
C LEU A 1098 33.19 -11.87 -14.82
N PRO A 1099 33.25 -13.20 -14.63
CA PRO A 1099 34.06 -13.85 -13.61
C PRO A 1099 35.56 -13.52 -13.69
N GLN A 1100 36.06 -13.24 -14.89
CA GLN A 1100 37.46 -12.84 -15.12
C GLN A 1100 37.51 -11.62 -16.04
N SER A 1101 37.83 -10.45 -15.47
CA SER A 1101 38.00 -9.23 -16.25
C SER A 1101 39.32 -9.25 -17.05
N PRO A 1102 39.31 -8.87 -18.33
CA PRO A 1102 40.54 -8.79 -19.13
C PRO A 1102 41.50 -7.73 -18.55
N PRO A 1103 42.79 -8.04 -18.38
CA PRO A 1103 43.73 -7.12 -17.74
C PRO A 1103 44.07 -5.92 -18.63
N LEU A 1104 44.22 -4.73 -18.03
CA LEU A 1104 44.76 -3.56 -18.74
C LEU A 1104 46.18 -3.81 -19.23
N SER A 1105 46.42 -3.50 -20.52
CA SER A 1105 47.76 -3.57 -21.12
C SER A 1105 48.70 -2.52 -20.52
N SER A 1106 50.01 -2.73 -20.66
CA SER A 1106 51.02 -1.77 -20.21
C SER A 1106 50.87 -0.39 -20.87
N VAL A 1107 50.36 -0.35 -22.11
CA VAL A 1107 50.09 0.89 -22.86
C VAL A 1107 48.87 1.62 -22.27
N ASP A 1108 47.82 0.87 -21.90
CA ASP A 1108 46.60 1.43 -21.30
C ASP A 1108 46.91 2.09 -19.95
N ARG A 1109 47.71 1.43 -19.09
CA ARG A 1109 48.12 1.97 -17.78
C ARG A 1109 48.89 3.29 -17.89
N VAL A 1110 49.76 3.40 -18.91
CA VAL A 1110 50.53 4.62 -19.20
C VAL A 1110 49.60 5.74 -19.68
N SER A 1111 48.61 5.43 -20.53
CA SER A 1111 47.62 6.40 -21.00
C SER A 1111 46.75 6.98 -19.88
N ILE A 1112 46.34 6.15 -18.91
CA ILE A 1112 45.59 6.57 -17.72
C ILE A 1112 46.43 7.54 -16.86
N HIS A 1113 47.72 7.24 -16.65
CA HIS A 1113 48.61 8.13 -15.89
C HIS A 1113 48.82 9.48 -16.60
N TRP A 1114 48.90 9.46 -17.94
CA TRP A 1114 49.03 10.67 -18.73
C TRP A 1114 47.77 11.53 -18.71
N GLN A 1115 46.58 10.91 -18.76
CA GLN A 1115 45.30 11.60 -18.61
C GLN A 1115 45.14 12.21 -17.22
N LYS A 1116 45.46 11.46 -16.14
CA LYS A 1116 45.44 11.98 -14.76
C LYS A 1116 46.40 13.15 -14.57
N LEU A 1117 47.60 13.09 -15.16
CA LEU A 1117 48.57 14.19 -15.13
C LEU A 1117 48.05 15.44 -15.86
N LYS A 1118 47.31 15.26 -16.96
CA LYS A 1118 46.74 16.35 -17.76
C LYS A 1118 45.57 17.05 -17.05
N THR A 1119 44.72 16.31 -16.32
CA THR A 1119 43.60 16.87 -15.55
C THR A 1119 44.00 17.44 -14.20
N LYS A 1120 44.92 16.78 -13.46
CA LYS A 1120 45.26 17.15 -12.08
C LYS A 1120 46.59 17.91 -11.92
N GLY A 1121 47.37 18.08 -12.98
CA GLY A 1121 48.65 18.79 -12.94
C GLY A 1121 49.69 18.13 -12.02
N PRO A 1122 50.70 18.88 -11.52
CA PRO A 1122 51.79 18.34 -10.69
C PRO A 1122 51.33 17.72 -9.35
N ALA A 1123 50.14 18.09 -8.85
CA ALA A 1123 49.55 17.56 -7.62
C ALA A 1123 49.22 16.05 -7.72
N TYR A 1124 49.12 15.50 -8.94
CA TYR A 1124 48.95 14.07 -9.16
C TYR A 1124 50.10 13.24 -8.57
N PHE A 1125 51.33 13.74 -8.61
CA PHE A 1125 52.48 12.99 -8.10
C PHE A 1125 52.47 12.86 -6.56
N SER A 1126 51.99 13.88 -5.84
CA SER A 1126 51.87 13.82 -4.39
C SER A 1126 50.68 12.94 -3.96
N GLU A 1127 49.55 13.00 -4.66
CA GLU A 1127 48.37 12.16 -4.43
C GLU A 1127 48.66 10.68 -4.75
N TRP A 1128 49.37 10.41 -5.86
CA TRP A 1128 49.82 9.06 -6.23
C TRP A 1128 50.80 8.49 -5.20
N ALA A 1129 51.76 9.28 -4.72
CA ALA A 1129 52.68 8.84 -3.67
C ALA A 1129 51.98 8.55 -2.33
N LYS A 1130 50.99 9.38 -1.95
CA LYS A 1130 50.19 9.21 -0.73
C LYS A 1130 49.31 7.96 -0.79
N ASN A 1131 48.66 7.71 -1.94
CA ASN A 1131 47.84 6.52 -2.16
C ASN A 1131 48.69 5.25 -2.27
N ARG A 1132 49.89 5.33 -2.85
CA ARG A 1132 50.86 4.23 -2.89
C ARG A 1132 51.34 3.85 -1.48
N TYR A 1133 51.58 4.84 -0.63
CA TYR A 1133 51.96 4.65 0.77
C TYR A 1133 50.82 4.03 1.60
N ASN A 1134 49.58 4.52 1.45
CA ASN A 1134 48.39 3.96 2.10
C ASN A 1134 48.12 2.50 1.66
N TRP A 1135 48.34 2.18 0.38
CA TRP A 1135 48.20 0.82 -0.15
C TRP A 1135 49.25 -0.15 0.40
N GLU A 1136 50.51 0.27 0.56
CA GLU A 1136 51.53 -0.56 1.23
C GLU A 1136 51.26 -0.75 2.72
N LEU A 1137 50.69 0.25 3.41
CA LEU A 1137 50.25 0.15 4.80
C LEU A 1137 49.05 -0.79 4.99
N ALA A 1138 48.07 -0.78 4.08
CA ALA A 1138 46.97 -1.74 4.06
C ALA A 1138 47.47 -3.19 3.86
N LYS A 1139 48.47 -3.36 2.99
CA LYS A 1139 49.15 -4.65 2.78
C LYS A 1139 49.97 -5.12 3.98
N PHE A 1140 50.52 -4.17 4.77
CA PHE A 1140 51.20 -4.46 6.03
C PHE A 1140 50.22 -4.85 7.15
N ARG A 1141 49.03 -4.23 7.24
CA ARG A 1141 47.99 -4.59 8.21
C ARG A 1141 47.43 -6.00 7.99
N GLY A 1142 47.19 -6.40 6.74
CA GLY A 1142 46.72 -7.75 6.41
C GLY A 1142 47.71 -8.89 6.73
N ARG A 1143 48.97 -8.57 7.08
CA ARG A 1143 49.96 -9.55 7.54
C ARG A 1143 50.05 -9.70 9.06
N PHE A 1144 49.50 -8.74 9.83
CA PHE A 1144 49.55 -8.73 11.29
C PHE A 1144 48.21 -9.10 11.95
N SER A 1145 47.13 -9.30 11.18
CA SER A 1145 45.84 -9.79 11.67
C SER A 1145 45.71 -11.33 11.67
N ALA A 1146 46.78 -12.05 11.30
CA ALA A 1146 46.79 -13.51 11.22
C ALA A 1146 47.29 -14.19 12.52
N GLU A 1147 47.68 -13.44 13.55
CA GLU A 1147 48.14 -13.98 14.83
C GLU A 1147 47.34 -13.35 15.99
N GLU A 1148 46.53 -14.20 16.63
CA GLU A 1148 45.93 -14.09 17.98
C GLU A 1148 45.11 -12.84 18.33
N GLU A 1149 43.78 -12.89 18.16
CA GLU A 1149 42.83 -12.15 19.02
C GLU A 1149 41.48 -12.92 19.10
N ASP A 1150 41.14 -13.38 20.31
CA ASP A 1150 39.84 -13.95 20.71
C ASP A 1150 38.72 -12.98 20.34
N SER A 1151 37.92 -13.32 19.34
CA SER A 1151 36.72 -12.58 18.92
C SER A 1151 35.48 -13.47 18.98
N SER A 1152 34.36 -12.85 19.37
CA SER A 1152 33.05 -13.48 19.58
C SER A 1152 32.59 -14.29 18.34
N PRO A 1153 31.95 -15.48 18.49
CA PRO A 1153 31.70 -16.40 17.38
C PRO A 1153 30.75 -15.92 16.25
N PHE A 1154 30.15 -14.74 16.34
CA PHE A 1154 28.98 -14.36 15.51
C PHE A 1154 29.16 -13.13 14.60
N ASP A 1155 30.27 -12.38 14.63
CA ASP A 1155 30.48 -11.20 13.76
C ASP A 1155 31.15 -11.52 12.40
N PHE A 1156 31.37 -12.79 12.05
CA PHE A 1156 32.25 -13.21 10.93
C PHE A 1156 31.60 -14.02 9.78
N GLN A 1157 30.27 -13.96 9.55
CA GLN A 1157 29.65 -14.79 8.49
C GLN A 1157 29.80 -14.20 7.07
N SER A 1158 29.55 -12.89 6.86
CA SER A 1158 29.60 -12.27 5.53
C SER A 1158 31.01 -12.29 4.91
N GLU A 1159 32.06 -12.17 5.72
CA GLU A 1159 33.46 -12.30 5.26
C GLU A 1159 33.79 -13.73 4.82
N LYS A 1160 33.25 -14.76 5.51
CA LYS A 1160 33.39 -16.15 5.10
C LYS A 1160 32.67 -16.44 3.78
N MET A 1161 31.50 -15.83 3.57
CA MET A 1161 30.76 -15.90 2.31
C MET A 1161 31.55 -15.28 1.15
N GLU A 1162 32.12 -14.10 1.37
CA GLU A 1162 32.95 -13.42 0.37
C GLU A 1162 34.16 -14.27 -0.04
N ILE A 1163 34.83 -14.91 0.93
CA ILE A 1163 35.96 -15.82 0.66
C ILE A 1163 35.51 -17.06 -0.12
N ALA A 1164 34.40 -17.68 0.27
CA ALA A 1164 33.85 -18.84 -0.42
C ALA A 1164 33.46 -18.52 -1.88
N PHE A 1165 32.79 -17.38 -2.09
CA PHE A 1165 32.43 -16.87 -3.41
C PHE A 1165 33.65 -16.64 -4.30
N ARG A 1166 34.70 -15.96 -3.79
CA ARG A 1166 35.94 -15.74 -4.55
C ARG A 1166 36.63 -17.05 -4.94
N ASN A 1167 36.63 -18.05 -4.03
CA ASN A 1167 37.17 -19.37 -4.33
C ASN A 1167 36.37 -20.12 -5.40
N ALA A 1168 35.04 -19.95 -5.44
CA ALA A 1168 34.19 -20.49 -6.49
C ALA A 1168 34.44 -19.80 -7.84
N LEU A 1169 34.63 -18.47 -7.82
CA LEU A 1169 34.95 -17.64 -8.98
C LEU A 1169 36.24 -18.08 -9.68
N ASP A 1170 37.30 -18.38 -8.92
CA ASP A 1170 38.58 -18.85 -9.45
C ASP A 1170 38.48 -20.22 -10.16
N LYS A 1171 37.48 -21.04 -9.82
CA LYS A 1171 37.29 -22.39 -10.38
C LYS A 1171 36.33 -22.42 -11.56
N TYR A 1172 35.46 -21.41 -11.69
CA TYR A 1172 34.38 -21.40 -12.66
C TYR A 1172 34.86 -21.06 -14.07
N THR A 1173 34.43 -21.83 -15.06
CA THR A 1173 34.78 -21.62 -16.47
C THR A 1173 33.52 -21.31 -17.26
N LEU A 1174 33.46 -20.11 -17.87
CA LEU A 1174 32.36 -19.70 -18.71
C LEU A 1174 32.28 -20.54 -19.99
N SER A 1175 31.07 -20.95 -20.34
CA SER A 1175 30.72 -21.63 -21.59
C SER A 1175 29.56 -20.89 -22.27
N TYR A 1176 29.58 -20.85 -23.61
CA TYR A 1176 28.50 -20.26 -24.40
C TYR A 1176 27.15 -20.94 -24.13
N MET A 1177 26.08 -20.14 -24.04
CA MET A 1177 24.71 -20.59 -23.87
C MET A 1177 23.76 -19.86 -24.84
N PRO A 1178 22.91 -20.58 -25.60
CA PRO A 1178 21.97 -19.94 -26.51
C PRO A 1178 20.72 -19.42 -25.77
N ILE A 1179 20.85 -18.27 -25.10
CA ILE A 1179 19.76 -17.59 -24.39
C ILE A 1179 19.80 -16.07 -24.59
N GLU A 1180 18.65 -15.40 -24.54
CA GLU A 1180 18.58 -13.94 -24.46
C GLU A 1180 18.75 -13.47 -22.99
N LEU A 1181 19.66 -12.54 -22.75
CA LEU A 1181 20.00 -12.01 -21.43
C LEU A 1181 19.53 -10.56 -21.28
N HIS A 1182 18.82 -10.25 -20.19
CA HIS A 1182 18.48 -8.88 -19.82
C HIS A 1182 19.42 -8.37 -18.72
N LEU A 1183 20.37 -7.51 -19.09
CA LEU A 1183 21.33 -6.89 -18.18
C LEU A 1183 20.83 -5.51 -17.74
N PHE A 1184 20.52 -5.36 -16.45
CA PHE A 1184 20.24 -4.08 -15.82
C PHE A 1184 21.49 -3.60 -15.12
N ARG A 1185 21.95 -2.38 -15.36
CA ARG A 1185 23.17 -1.88 -14.73
C ARG A 1185 23.20 -0.36 -14.61
N PRO A 1186 24.07 0.20 -13.74
CA PRO A 1186 24.34 1.63 -13.71
C PRO A 1186 24.93 2.15 -15.02
N ARG A 1187 24.86 3.48 -15.19
CA ARG A 1187 25.60 4.15 -16.27
C ARG A 1187 27.10 3.92 -16.14
N LEU A 1188 27.73 3.70 -17.28
CA LEU A 1188 29.16 3.43 -17.34
C LEU A 1188 30.00 4.63 -16.88
N ASP A 1189 30.88 4.39 -15.92
CA ASP A 1189 31.96 5.32 -15.60
C ASP A 1189 33.03 5.30 -16.70
N GLN A 1190 33.02 6.34 -17.55
CA GLN A 1190 33.97 6.51 -18.64
C GLN A 1190 35.17 7.39 -18.27
N SER A 1191 35.74 7.18 -17.08
CA SER A 1191 36.83 7.99 -16.52
C SER A 1191 38.09 8.08 -17.40
N PHE A 1192 38.45 7.02 -18.14
CA PHE A 1192 39.65 7.02 -19.01
C PHE A 1192 39.38 6.45 -20.39
N LYS A 1193 39.82 7.17 -21.44
CA LYS A 1193 39.76 6.70 -22.83
C LYS A 1193 41.06 5.99 -23.21
N LEU A 1194 40.99 4.73 -23.64
CA LEU A 1194 42.15 3.89 -23.97
C LEU A 1194 42.32 3.73 -25.50
N GLY A 1195 43.42 3.09 -25.91
CA GLY A 1195 43.69 2.83 -27.33
C GLY A 1195 42.70 1.84 -27.95
N GLY A 1196 42.25 2.11 -29.17
CA GLY A 1196 41.31 1.25 -29.91
C GLY A 1196 39.83 1.45 -29.53
N GLY A 1197 39.46 2.59 -28.95
CA GLY A 1197 38.07 2.90 -28.56
C GLY A 1197 37.63 2.29 -27.22
N ARG A 1198 38.51 1.54 -26.55
CA ARG A 1198 38.27 0.94 -25.22
C ARG A 1198 38.20 2.02 -24.13
N ILE A 1199 37.46 1.76 -23.07
CA ILE A 1199 37.23 2.69 -21.95
C ILE A 1199 37.58 1.98 -20.64
N ALA A 1200 38.05 2.74 -19.65
CA ALA A 1200 38.24 2.26 -18.29
C ALA A 1200 37.58 3.19 -17.25
N ASN A 1201 37.08 2.58 -16.16
CA ASN A 1201 36.48 3.28 -15.02
C ASN A 1201 37.55 3.91 -14.10
N ALA A 1202 37.11 4.62 -13.06
CA ALA A 1202 37.97 5.27 -12.07
C ALA A 1202 38.97 4.29 -11.42
N ASP A 1203 38.53 3.04 -11.22
CA ASP A 1203 39.28 1.93 -10.59
C ASP A 1203 40.26 1.21 -11.51
N ARG A 1204 40.34 1.64 -12.78
CA ARG A 1204 41.25 1.12 -13.81
C ARG A 1204 40.88 -0.29 -14.27
N GLU A 1205 39.58 -0.55 -14.40
CA GLU A 1205 39.03 -1.75 -14.99
C GLU A 1205 38.46 -1.43 -16.37
N LEU A 1206 38.54 -2.38 -17.30
CA LEU A 1206 37.95 -2.21 -18.63
C LEU A 1206 36.43 -2.22 -18.53
N VAL A 1207 35.81 -1.25 -19.20
CA VAL A 1207 34.37 -1.06 -19.19
C VAL A 1207 33.80 -1.45 -20.55
N PHE A 1208 32.79 -2.31 -20.56
CA PHE A 1208 32.12 -2.83 -21.75
C PHE A 1208 30.65 -2.39 -21.75
N GLU A 1209 30.04 -2.21 -22.92
CA GLU A 1209 28.64 -1.78 -23.06
C GLU A 1209 27.64 -2.79 -22.47
N ASP A 1210 28.01 -4.05 -22.40
CA ASP A 1210 27.19 -5.19 -21.99
C ASP A 1210 27.86 -5.98 -20.86
N ASN A 1211 28.79 -5.34 -20.13
CA ASN A 1211 29.69 -5.97 -19.16
C ASN A 1211 30.53 -7.14 -19.72
N GLY A 1212 30.58 -7.31 -21.05
CA GLY A 1212 31.31 -8.37 -21.74
C GLY A 1212 30.51 -9.66 -22.01
N TRP A 1213 29.19 -9.65 -21.78
CA TRP A 1213 28.36 -10.85 -21.88
C TRP A 1213 28.06 -11.33 -23.31
N SER A 1214 28.14 -10.46 -24.34
CA SER A 1214 27.79 -10.83 -25.73
C SER A 1214 28.63 -11.96 -26.34
N GLU A 1215 29.79 -12.31 -25.75
CA GLU A 1215 30.59 -13.46 -26.21
C GLU A 1215 30.05 -14.81 -25.69
N TYR A 1216 29.16 -14.80 -24.70
CA TYR A 1216 28.73 -16.00 -23.97
C TYR A 1216 27.24 -16.31 -24.09
N VAL A 1217 26.44 -15.40 -24.65
CA VAL A 1217 25.00 -15.56 -24.84
C VAL A 1217 24.57 -15.13 -26.26
N ASP A 1218 23.37 -15.52 -26.71
CA ASP A 1218 22.89 -15.19 -28.06
C ASP A 1218 22.71 -13.68 -28.25
N LYS A 1219 22.21 -13.00 -27.20
CA LYS A 1219 21.88 -11.58 -27.23
C LYS A 1219 21.82 -10.99 -25.84
N VAL A 1220 22.33 -9.76 -25.69
CA VAL A 1220 22.25 -9.00 -24.45
C VAL A 1220 21.40 -7.75 -24.66
N HIS A 1221 20.32 -7.63 -23.88
CA HIS A 1221 19.50 -6.44 -23.75
C HIS A 1221 19.99 -5.63 -22.56
N VAL A 1222 20.63 -4.47 -22.81
CA VAL A 1222 21.16 -3.61 -21.75
C VAL A 1222 20.12 -2.55 -21.37
N HIS A 1223 19.78 -2.50 -20.09
CA HIS A 1223 18.88 -1.54 -19.47
C HIS A 1223 19.69 -0.69 -18.47
N GLU A 1224 19.82 0.61 -18.73
CA GLU A 1224 20.45 1.51 -17.77
C GLU A 1224 19.50 1.81 -16.60
N VAL A 1225 20.06 1.81 -15.39
CA VAL A 1225 19.35 2.10 -14.14
C VAL A 1225 20.10 3.21 -13.40
N PRO A 1226 19.42 4.19 -12.79
CA PRO A 1226 20.06 5.21 -11.99
C PRO A 1226 20.79 4.61 -10.77
N GLY A 1227 21.80 5.32 -10.28
CA GLY A 1227 22.58 4.90 -9.11
C GLY A 1227 23.94 4.31 -9.47
N ASP A 1228 24.44 3.46 -8.59
CA ASP A 1228 25.67 2.68 -8.71
C ASP A 1228 25.37 1.21 -8.38
N HIS A 1229 26.41 0.37 -8.31
CA HIS A 1229 26.29 -1.08 -8.08
C HIS A 1229 25.38 -1.42 -6.90
N ASP A 1230 25.51 -0.68 -5.79
CA ASP A 1230 24.78 -0.95 -4.55
C ASP A 1230 23.45 -0.20 -4.49
N SER A 1231 23.42 1.06 -4.93
CA SER A 1231 22.24 1.92 -4.80
C SER A 1231 21.19 1.72 -5.89
N MET A 1232 21.47 0.99 -6.97
CA MET A 1232 20.49 0.72 -8.03
C MET A 1232 19.31 -0.15 -7.58
N VAL A 1233 19.50 -0.95 -6.52
CA VAL A 1233 18.47 -1.80 -5.89
C VAL A 1233 17.82 -1.15 -4.66
N LEU A 1234 18.17 0.11 -4.36
CA LEU A 1234 17.64 0.88 -3.24
C LEU A 1234 16.75 2.04 -3.71
N GLU A 1235 15.84 2.50 -2.85
CA GLU A 1235 15.04 3.71 -3.12
C GLU A 1235 15.96 4.94 -3.24
N PRO A 1236 15.70 5.87 -4.18
CA PRO A 1236 14.60 5.85 -5.15
C PRO A 1236 14.88 5.06 -6.45
N ASN A 1237 16.13 4.67 -6.69
CA ASN A 1237 16.58 4.15 -7.98
C ASN A 1237 15.90 2.82 -8.35
N VAL A 1238 15.62 1.99 -7.36
CA VAL A 1238 14.95 0.69 -7.50
C VAL A 1238 13.57 0.79 -8.16
N ARG A 1239 12.90 1.94 -8.10
CA ARG A 1239 11.64 2.16 -8.82
C ARG A 1239 11.83 2.15 -10.33
N VAL A 1240 12.94 2.68 -10.81
CA VAL A 1240 13.29 2.65 -12.24
C VAL A 1240 13.67 1.23 -12.65
N LEU A 1241 14.46 0.54 -11.83
CA LEU A 1241 14.79 -0.88 -12.02
C LEU A 1241 13.51 -1.74 -12.11
N ALA A 1242 12.63 -1.61 -11.12
CA ALA A 1242 11.38 -2.36 -11.05
C ALA A 1242 10.47 -2.04 -12.25
N SER A 1243 10.34 -0.77 -12.63
CA SER A 1243 9.54 -0.37 -13.80
C SER A 1243 10.08 -0.99 -15.10
N ASN A 1244 11.40 -0.96 -15.32
CA ASN A 1244 12.01 -1.54 -16.52
C ASN A 1244 11.88 -3.08 -16.50
N LEU A 1245 12.09 -3.71 -15.34
CA LEU A 1245 11.91 -5.16 -15.17
C LEU A 1245 10.46 -5.59 -15.41
N LYS A 1246 9.47 -4.88 -14.86
CA LYS A 1246 8.04 -5.13 -15.13
C LYS A 1246 7.72 -5.01 -16.61
N SER A 1247 8.29 -4.03 -17.31
CA SER A 1247 8.10 -3.89 -18.75
C SER A 1247 8.69 -5.07 -19.54
N VAL A 1248 9.87 -5.56 -19.15
CA VAL A 1248 10.50 -6.75 -19.76
C VAL A 1248 9.63 -7.98 -19.53
N ILE A 1249 9.25 -8.21 -18.28
CA ILE A 1249 8.38 -9.31 -17.87
C ILE A 1249 7.07 -9.29 -18.67
N SER A 1250 6.39 -8.14 -18.72
CA SER A 1250 5.12 -8.01 -19.44
C SER A 1250 5.28 -8.32 -20.94
N SER A 1251 6.40 -7.92 -21.54
CA SER A 1251 6.67 -8.21 -22.96
C SER A 1251 6.91 -9.69 -23.26
N ILE A 1252 7.42 -10.45 -22.28
CA ILE A 1252 7.66 -11.89 -22.39
C ILE A 1252 6.35 -12.64 -22.14
N ASP A 1253 5.61 -12.26 -21.10
CA ASP A 1253 4.27 -12.80 -20.82
C ASP A 1253 3.35 -12.59 -22.05
N ASP A 1254 3.40 -11.42 -22.71
CA ASP A 1254 2.65 -11.14 -23.94
C ASP A 1254 3.12 -11.98 -25.15
N TYR A 1255 4.42 -12.34 -25.23
CA TYR A 1255 4.98 -13.12 -26.33
C TYR A 1255 4.67 -14.63 -26.20
N GLU A 1256 4.79 -15.19 -25.01
CA GLU A 1256 4.41 -16.59 -24.73
C GLU A 1256 2.93 -16.83 -25.00
N ASN A 1257 2.07 -15.87 -24.64
CA ASN A 1257 0.64 -15.87 -24.96
C ASN A 1257 0.34 -15.83 -26.48
N VAL A 1258 1.34 -15.53 -27.34
CA VAL A 1258 1.21 -15.48 -28.80
C VAL A 1258 1.76 -16.74 -29.49
N GLU A 1259 2.82 -17.38 -28.96
CA GLU A 1259 3.45 -18.57 -29.58
C GLU A 1259 2.71 -19.90 -29.32
N ILE A 1260 1.79 -19.97 -28.36
CA ILE A 1260 1.04 -21.21 -28.01
C ILE A 1260 -0.12 -21.53 -29.00
N LEU A 1261 -0.28 -20.81 -30.12
CA LEU A 1261 -1.19 -21.20 -31.21
C LEU A 1261 -0.52 -22.21 -32.17
N PRO A 1262 -0.95 -23.49 -32.26
CA PRO A 1262 -0.20 -24.50 -32.99
C PRO A 1262 -0.30 -24.33 -34.51
N GLN A 1263 0.87 -24.27 -35.17
CA GLN A 1263 1.04 -24.58 -36.59
C GLN A 1263 0.54 -26.01 -36.89
N ARG A 1264 -0.74 -26.18 -37.26
CA ARG A 1264 -1.22 -27.40 -37.91
C ARG A 1264 -0.67 -27.46 -39.33
N LYS A 1265 0.24 -28.43 -39.53
CA LYS A 1265 0.83 -28.88 -40.79
C LYS A 1265 -0.16 -28.87 -41.96
N ALA A 1266 0.31 -28.33 -43.08
CA ALA A 1266 -0.26 -28.52 -44.40
C ALA A 1266 -0.31 -30.01 -44.79
N VAL A 1267 -1.51 -30.47 -45.15
CA VAL A 1267 -1.78 -31.24 -46.37
C VAL A 1267 -2.77 -30.41 -47.18
#